data_AF-A0A2E8M400-F1
#
_entry.id   AF-A0A2E8M400-F1
#
_cell.length_a   1.000
_cell.length_b   1.000
_cell.length_c   1.000
_cell.angle_alpha   90.00
_cell.angle_beta   90.00
_cell.angle_gamma   90.00
#
_symmetry.space_group_name_H-M   'P 1'
#
loop_
_entity.id
_entity.type
_entity.pdbx_description
1 polymer ?
#
loop_
_entity_poly.entity_id
_entity_poly.type
_entity_poly.pdbx_seq_one_letter_code
_entity_poly.pdbx_strand_id
1 'polypeptide(L)'
;MDPSKTHLATGALSVFLAIAGVLSSSGAPIISEILADNESGLRDEDGEWEDWLELYNPDPDPYDVGGHFLTDNPDNPTKWRIPDNTILQPRGFLVIFASGKDRAITGQQLHTSFGLDNSGEYLALVSPDGVAIIDDFTPTYPAQFDDASFGIEQTPVTGEEILIGVDSACRTYVPTDNSLALSWTQANFADNLWSAGFLGAGYERGTGYRELIQSDLEQVAFNRNSSVYIRVPFDLTRTDDILSLTLDLQYDDGVIAYLNGVRVTSLNAPGAPVFNSSALSDRADSAALDFQTIQLNSHLSRLRTGENVLSLHLMNSSLDDDDLLLRPQLSVIRTLSIELGESAYFTNPTPGQRNGSQEQLPTSEVAFSHRSQTFIENFEVSLSSSFPSEIIRYTTDRSEPNASSPRYTDPIPINDSIQIRARVFGENNAQGPVKMRSFLKLGEAVLQQFNSNLPILIIETWNRGDPGGNTHLDGFMAIIEPDPETGRARITDEFDTDTRVGLKRRGSSSFGWPKYSMTVEARDEEGLDKGITPLDLPRESDWVLSGRYQFDRALMRNDLMYELSRQTGEYATRTKFVEVVHNVRGGPLTYSGSYFGVYSLIEKIKRDDSRVPVARIDPRDSREPAVSGGYMFKKDRLDPGDSGFSVAGLGTLGWVEPKEREVSSRQRSWLTTHMNEVNAAISAGNGINPSTGKHFTEYIDQFSWLRHHWLNTLAMNVDGFRLSGYYYKDRSDTNDGKIGAGPIWDFDRTMGSTDSRDNNPSQWDGSGDSSRTWNDSRYIWWGQVLSNPDFRQAHTDLWQDLRENVFSTENIESVINDFARQIDGRDPPGANDSSLGRSPAERNFNKWGNASHRNEVRILKQWLRTRVGWIDRQYTAKPLFSSDQGLEQPGVVQLGDQFSFVGEDAFYYTTDGTDPRAPGGNASANALLANAGSPITLNSTTTITARARNGRGLTAWSGPSTSHFLVGPIANASNLVVTEVHYAPLPPETSEELAAANDASDFEFIEMKNVSGDTINLTAVKFTEGIDFDFTFSGVTSLAAGEFVLVVRNRAAFEARYGTAHSDHIAGEYFPTRLENAGERLHLVDGVGITIANFRYNDREPWPEAAGRDGSSLVLAIVTDPAPDYSVPGNWRASAVPGGTPGTGLLLDSDGDGLSNTEEALAGTDPLRPDTDGDGSPDGSEIAAGTDPLDGTSFFQITTLNKNPLTGFVTVRWASVPGKSYTIEASADLINWEVTSSGIIAVGTVTLQLDPRAIGKDRRFYRVSVEE
;
A
#
# COMPACT_ATOMS: atom_id res chain seq x y z
N MET A 1 44.41 30.57 -36.02
CA MET A 1 45.61 31.42 -36.16
C MET A 1 45.78 32.18 -34.86
N ASP A 2 47.02 32.23 -34.40
CA ASP A 2 47.56 32.80 -33.15
C ASP A 2 47.39 34.35 -33.06
N PRO A 3 47.90 35.08 -32.04
CA PRO A 3 47.19 35.60 -30.85
C PRO A 3 47.39 37.13 -30.67
N SER A 4 47.09 37.65 -29.47
CA SER A 4 47.90 38.66 -28.70
C SER A 4 47.25 39.99 -28.26
N LYS A 5 47.33 40.21 -26.93
CA LYS A 5 47.67 41.44 -26.17
C LYS A 5 46.63 42.58 -26.16
N THR A 6 46.38 43.29 -25.06
CA THR A 6 47.36 43.89 -24.12
C THR A 6 46.68 44.40 -22.82
N HIS A 7 47.38 44.29 -21.68
CA HIS A 7 47.14 44.98 -20.41
C HIS A 7 47.58 46.46 -20.45
N LEU A 8 47.00 47.33 -19.61
CA LEU A 8 47.62 47.87 -18.37
C LEU A 8 46.81 49.04 -17.76
N ALA A 9 46.90 49.10 -16.42
CA ALA A 9 46.11 49.85 -15.47
C ALA A 9 46.54 51.32 -15.24
N THR A 10 45.69 52.14 -14.59
CA THR A 10 45.89 52.71 -13.22
C THR A 10 44.97 53.92 -12.91
N GLY A 11 44.21 53.85 -11.81
CA GLY A 11 44.20 54.84 -10.71
C GLY A 11 43.37 56.14 -10.71
N ALA A 12 42.32 56.16 -9.85
CA ALA A 12 41.78 57.25 -8.99
C ALA A 12 40.94 58.41 -9.58
N LEU A 13 39.67 58.62 -9.14
CA LEU A 13 39.25 59.32 -7.89
C LEU A 13 37.74 59.73 -7.92
N SER A 14 36.99 59.31 -6.88
CA SER A 14 35.79 59.87 -6.19
C SER A 14 34.60 60.53 -6.93
N VAL A 15 33.36 60.06 -6.66
CA VAL A 15 32.16 60.88 -6.29
C VAL A 15 31.11 60.01 -5.54
N PHE A 16 30.71 60.51 -4.37
CA PHE A 16 29.48 60.38 -3.56
C PHE A 16 28.75 59.04 -3.27
N LEU A 17 28.68 58.82 -1.96
CA LEU A 17 27.80 58.00 -1.14
C LEU A 17 26.31 58.06 -1.54
N ALA A 18 25.72 56.92 -1.86
CA ALA A 18 24.30 56.63 -1.64
C ALA A 18 24.24 55.46 -0.67
N ILE A 19 23.57 55.67 0.47
CA ILE A 19 23.26 54.65 1.45
C ILE A 19 22.27 53.69 0.77
N ALA A 20 22.76 52.57 0.25
CA ALA A 20 21.97 51.36 0.13
C ALA A 20 22.18 50.61 1.44
N GLY A 21 21.13 50.57 2.27
CA GLY A 21 21.09 49.60 3.36
C GLY A 21 21.39 48.23 2.76
N VAL A 22 22.32 47.51 3.37
CA VAL A 22 22.38 46.07 3.19
C VAL A 22 21.05 45.57 3.75
N LEU A 23 20.07 45.37 2.86
CA LEU A 23 18.99 44.44 3.12
C LEU A 23 19.69 43.12 3.44
N SER A 24 19.54 42.66 4.68
CA SER A 24 19.85 41.28 5.03
C SER A 24 19.24 40.39 3.95
N SER A 25 20.04 39.57 3.28
CA SER A 25 19.52 38.53 2.39
C SER A 25 18.65 37.61 3.24
N SER A 26 17.38 37.47 2.87
CA SER A 26 16.51 36.43 3.40
C SER A 26 17.14 35.06 3.11
N GLY A 27 17.21 34.19 4.10
CA GLY A 27 17.76 32.85 3.90
C GLY A 27 16.70 31.97 3.25
N ALA A 28 16.97 31.44 2.06
CA ALA A 28 16.10 30.42 1.48
C ALA A 28 16.08 29.16 2.37
N PRO A 29 15.00 28.36 2.33
CA PRO A 29 14.93 27.10 3.06
C PRO A 29 16.01 26.14 2.55
N ILE A 30 16.51 25.29 3.45
CA ILE A 30 17.57 24.32 3.18
C ILE A 30 17.09 22.91 3.53
N ILE A 31 17.74 21.90 2.96
CA ILE A 31 17.61 20.50 3.40
C ILE A 31 18.49 20.33 4.63
N SER A 32 17.89 20.34 5.82
CA SER A 32 18.62 20.33 7.09
C SER A 32 19.10 18.95 7.50
N GLU A 33 18.35 17.90 7.18
CA GLU A 33 18.62 16.54 7.66
C GLU A 33 17.99 15.52 6.70
N ILE A 34 18.67 14.40 6.47
CA ILE A 34 18.16 13.24 5.73
C ILE A 34 18.45 11.96 6.50
N LEU A 35 17.62 10.95 6.32
CA LEU A 35 17.83 9.60 6.83
C LEU A 35 17.26 8.62 5.80
N ALA A 36 18.14 7.86 5.14
CA ALA A 36 17.80 6.92 4.07
C ALA A 36 17.95 5.43 4.46
N ASP A 37 18.05 5.15 5.77
CA ASP A 37 18.09 3.78 6.30
C ASP A 37 17.43 3.77 7.70
N ASN A 38 16.11 3.87 7.71
CA ASN A 38 15.31 3.99 8.94
C ASN A 38 14.83 2.62 9.43
N GLU A 39 15.32 2.18 10.59
CA GLU A 39 15.02 0.84 11.12
C GLU A 39 14.35 0.90 12.50
N SER A 40 14.56 1.99 13.24
CA SER A 40 13.99 2.23 14.57
C SER A 40 13.67 3.69 14.91
N GLY A 41 13.88 4.62 13.96
CA GLY A 41 13.79 6.08 14.12
C GLY A 41 12.38 6.67 14.14
N LEU A 42 12.00 7.46 13.13
CA LEU A 42 10.68 8.08 13.00
C LEU A 42 9.74 7.16 12.21
N ARG A 43 8.50 6.96 12.66
CA ARG A 43 7.49 6.25 11.85
C ARG A 43 6.59 7.23 11.13
N ASP A 44 6.13 6.82 9.97
CA ASP A 44 5.00 7.47 9.30
C ASP A 44 3.65 7.10 9.95
N GLU A 45 2.55 7.59 9.38
CA GLU A 45 1.18 7.32 9.82
C GLU A 45 0.77 5.84 9.70
N ASP A 46 1.41 5.09 8.81
CA ASP A 46 1.17 3.65 8.59
C ASP A 46 1.95 2.80 9.61
N GLY A 47 2.82 3.44 10.39
CA GLY A 47 3.68 2.79 11.37
C GLY A 47 4.89 2.10 10.74
N GLU A 48 5.25 2.49 9.52
CA GLU A 48 6.41 2.02 8.77
C GLU A 48 7.63 2.90 9.07
N TRP A 49 8.82 2.31 8.97
CA TRP A 49 10.07 3.03 9.16
C TRP A 49 10.55 3.54 7.81
N GLU A 50 9.83 4.54 7.29
CA GLU A 50 10.15 5.13 5.99
C GLU A 50 11.36 6.05 6.09
N ASP A 51 12.14 6.13 5.02
CA ASP A 51 13.17 7.15 4.87
C ASP A 51 12.52 8.54 4.91
N TRP A 52 13.29 9.56 5.26
CA TRP A 52 12.79 10.92 5.32
C TRP A 52 13.88 11.96 5.10
N LEU A 53 13.43 13.14 4.71
CA LEU A 53 14.23 14.36 4.64
C LEU A 53 13.51 15.49 5.37
N GLU A 54 14.27 16.50 5.76
CA GLU A 54 13.76 17.64 6.51
C GLU A 54 14.17 18.95 5.84
N LEU A 55 13.20 19.87 5.73
CA LEU A 55 13.43 21.24 5.34
C LEU A 55 13.45 22.16 6.56
N TYR A 56 14.40 23.09 6.60
CA TYR A 56 14.52 24.10 7.64
C TYR A 56 14.44 25.51 7.06
N ASN A 57 13.66 26.39 7.71
CA ASN A 57 13.63 27.82 7.41
C ASN A 57 14.55 28.61 8.35
N PRO A 58 15.73 29.08 7.89
CA PRO A 58 16.63 29.90 8.71
C PRO A 58 16.14 31.35 8.90
N ASP A 59 15.13 31.80 8.16
CA ASP A 59 14.66 33.18 8.15
C ASP A 59 13.82 33.52 9.40
N PRO A 60 13.93 34.75 9.96
CA PRO A 60 13.05 35.23 11.01
C PRO A 60 11.59 35.44 10.58
N ASP A 61 11.28 35.42 9.28
CA ASP A 61 9.93 35.50 8.72
C ASP A 61 9.43 34.15 8.17
N PRO A 62 8.10 33.90 8.12
CA PRO A 62 7.57 32.68 7.50
C PRO A 62 7.91 32.60 6.01
N TYR A 63 8.27 31.41 5.53
CA TYR A 63 8.59 31.15 4.12
C TYR A 63 7.54 30.20 3.51
N ASP A 64 7.01 30.54 2.34
CA ASP A 64 6.10 29.68 1.59
C ASP A 64 6.91 28.74 0.68
N VAL A 65 7.01 27.47 1.09
CA VAL A 65 7.62 26.41 0.24
C VAL A 65 6.61 25.75 -0.68
N GLY A 66 5.34 26.15 -0.63
CA GLY A 66 4.33 25.66 -1.56
C GLY A 66 4.78 25.82 -3.00
N GLY A 67 4.63 24.75 -3.77
CA GLY A 67 4.96 24.70 -5.18
C GLY A 67 6.44 24.56 -5.53
N HIS A 68 7.34 24.46 -4.56
CA HIS A 68 8.71 24.02 -4.80
C HIS A 68 8.72 22.53 -5.16
N PHE A 69 9.82 22.03 -5.70
CA PHE A 69 9.99 20.62 -6.05
C PHE A 69 11.11 19.96 -5.26
N LEU A 70 10.96 18.66 -4.98
CA LEU A 70 12.03 17.78 -4.56
C LEU A 70 12.34 16.79 -5.69
N THR A 71 13.60 16.47 -5.86
CA THR A 71 14.05 15.47 -6.84
C THR A 71 15.28 14.73 -6.37
N ASP A 72 15.35 13.44 -6.69
CA ASP A 72 16.54 12.59 -6.60
C ASP A 72 17.26 12.44 -7.96
N ASN A 73 16.73 13.08 -9.02
CA ASN A 73 17.18 12.90 -10.39
C ASN A 73 17.51 14.27 -11.02
N PRO A 74 18.80 14.55 -11.32
CA PRO A 74 19.21 15.83 -11.88
C PRO A 74 18.64 16.09 -13.28
N ASP A 75 18.24 15.03 -14.01
CA ASP A 75 17.60 15.15 -15.33
C ASP A 75 16.08 15.40 -15.22
N ASN A 76 15.50 15.34 -14.02
CA ASN A 76 14.10 15.64 -13.75
C ASN A 76 13.97 16.57 -12.52
N PRO A 77 14.21 17.89 -12.66
CA PRO A 77 14.21 18.84 -11.54
C PRO A 77 12.83 19.03 -10.88
N THR A 78 11.74 18.61 -11.53
CA THR A 78 10.36 18.81 -11.07
C THR A 78 9.68 17.50 -10.66
N LYS A 79 10.44 16.54 -10.10
CA LYS A 79 9.98 15.16 -9.86
C LYS A 79 8.82 15.05 -8.87
N TRP A 80 8.86 15.76 -7.75
CA TRP A 80 7.80 15.77 -6.75
C TRP A 80 7.53 17.19 -6.27
N ARG A 81 6.27 17.64 -6.26
CA ARG A 81 5.90 19.02 -5.93
C ARG A 81 5.38 19.12 -4.49
N ILE A 82 5.93 20.05 -3.71
CA ILE A 82 5.44 20.38 -2.37
C ILE A 82 4.04 21.02 -2.50
N PRO A 83 3.04 20.59 -1.71
CA PRO A 83 1.67 21.11 -1.79
C PRO A 83 1.61 22.63 -1.64
N ASP A 84 0.70 23.26 -2.39
CA ASP A 84 0.50 24.71 -2.29
C ASP A 84 0.10 25.13 -0.87
N ASN A 85 0.46 26.37 -0.50
CA ASN A 85 0.24 26.94 0.82
C ASN A 85 0.96 26.21 1.97
N THR A 86 2.05 25.47 1.68
CA THR A 86 2.91 24.89 2.72
C THR A 86 3.82 25.96 3.29
N ILE A 87 3.47 26.49 4.46
CA ILE A 87 4.20 27.58 5.13
C ILE A 87 5.15 27.04 6.19
N LEU A 88 6.46 27.16 5.95
CA LEU A 88 7.50 26.97 6.96
C LEU A 88 7.58 28.20 7.86
N GLN A 89 7.18 28.05 9.12
CA GLN A 89 7.27 29.10 10.12
C GLN A 89 8.72 29.55 10.34
N PRO A 90 8.97 30.75 10.91
CA PRO A 90 10.31 31.18 11.28
C PRO A 90 11.01 30.12 12.13
N ARG A 91 12.19 29.66 11.72
CA ARG A 91 12.94 28.59 12.41
C ARG A 91 12.18 27.27 12.52
N GLY A 92 11.16 27.08 11.68
CA GLY A 92 10.36 25.88 11.59
C GLY A 92 11.05 24.81 10.76
N PHE A 93 10.57 23.59 10.96
CA PHE A 93 11.01 22.38 10.28
C PHE A 93 9.81 21.74 9.59
N LEU A 94 10.07 21.08 8.45
CA LEU A 94 9.09 20.28 7.73
C LEU A 94 9.73 18.93 7.39
N VAL A 95 9.27 17.87 8.04
CA VAL A 95 9.67 16.50 7.74
C VAL A 95 8.81 15.97 6.60
N ILE A 96 9.46 15.34 5.62
CA ILE A 96 8.86 14.75 4.43
C ILE A 96 9.42 13.33 4.31
N PHE A 97 8.55 12.32 4.31
CA PHE A 97 8.96 10.94 4.12
C PHE A 97 9.33 10.70 2.66
N ALA A 98 10.45 10.03 2.44
CA ALA A 98 10.87 9.57 1.15
C ALA A 98 10.51 8.10 0.97
N SER A 99 9.23 7.82 0.79
CA SER A 99 8.70 6.45 0.79
C SER A 99 8.21 5.94 -0.56
N GLY A 100 8.18 6.81 -1.58
CA GLY A 100 7.53 6.49 -2.86
C GLY A 100 6.00 6.43 -2.81
N LYS A 101 5.37 6.78 -1.68
CA LYS A 101 3.89 6.74 -1.52
C LYS A 101 3.18 7.91 -2.19
N ASP A 102 3.91 8.95 -2.58
CA ASP A 102 3.41 10.12 -3.32
C ASP A 102 2.19 10.83 -2.67
N ARG A 103 2.27 11.09 -1.36
CA ARG A 103 1.21 11.76 -0.58
C ARG A 103 1.56 13.23 -0.37
N ALA A 104 0.82 14.12 -1.01
CA ALA A 104 1.10 15.55 -1.02
C ALA A 104 -0.13 16.36 -0.53
N ILE A 105 -0.60 16.11 0.69
CA ILE A 105 -1.75 16.82 1.28
C ILE A 105 -1.28 17.80 2.35
N THR A 106 -1.57 19.09 2.17
CA THR A 106 -1.19 20.16 3.11
C THR A 106 -1.72 19.85 4.52
N GLY A 107 -0.82 19.80 5.50
CA GLY A 107 -1.14 19.56 6.91
C GLY A 107 -1.18 18.10 7.36
N GLN A 108 -0.97 17.15 6.44
CA GLN A 108 -0.71 15.73 6.75
C GLN A 108 0.79 15.42 6.68
N GLN A 109 1.17 14.19 7.03
CA GLN A 109 2.51 13.68 6.72
C GLN A 109 2.68 13.63 5.20
N LEU A 110 3.79 14.20 4.71
CA LEU A 110 4.07 14.30 3.28
C LEU A 110 4.98 13.15 2.87
N HIS A 111 4.73 12.57 1.71
CA HIS A 111 5.49 11.47 1.13
C HIS A 111 5.89 11.79 -0.30
N THR A 112 7.19 11.75 -0.62
CA THR A 112 7.65 11.92 -2.00
C THR A 112 7.22 10.75 -2.90
N SER A 113 7.23 10.99 -4.21
CA SER A 113 7.01 9.97 -5.26
C SER A 113 8.20 9.01 -5.46
N PHE A 114 9.24 9.17 -4.65
CA PHE A 114 10.46 8.37 -4.66
C PHE A 114 10.91 8.06 -3.23
N GLY A 115 11.81 7.08 -3.08
CA GLY A 115 12.52 6.81 -1.83
C GLY A 115 14.00 7.13 -1.96
N LEU A 116 14.75 7.05 -0.86
CA LEU A 116 16.16 7.41 -0.82
C LEU A 116 17.08 6.18 -0.94
N ASP A 117 18.21 6.31 -1.65
CA ASP A 117 19.24 5.25 -1.72
C ASP A 117 20.25 5.37 -0.56
N ASN A 118 20.38 4.32 0.26
CA ASN A 118 21.30 4.30 1.39
C ASN A 118 22.79 4.30 0.99
N SER A 119 23.14 4.04 -0.28
CA SER A 119 24.50 4.17 -0.80
C SER A 119 24.87 5.59 -1.24
N GLY A 120 23.89 6.49 -1.27
CA GLY A 120 24.02 7.90 -1.66
C GLY A 120 23.54 8.17 -3.08
N GLU A 121 22.69 9.18 -3.24
CA GLU A 121 22.20 9.66 -4.55
C GLU A 121 22.06 11.20 -4.58
N TYR A 122 21.72 11.75 -5.74
CA TYR A 122 21.43 13.17 -5.86
C TYR A 122 20.15 13.50 -5.10
N LEU A 123 20.07 14.68 -4.47
CA LEU A 123 18.83 15.16 -3.87
C LEU A 123 18.83 16.69 -3.90
N ALA A 124 17.75 17.30 -4.35
CA ALA A 124 17.65 18.76 -4.45
C ALA A 124 16.26 19.30 -4.13
N LEU A 125 16.24 20.49 -3.51
CA LEU A 125 15.11 21.38 -3.42
C LEU A 125 15.19 22.40 -4.57
N VAL A 126 14.16 22.43 -5.41
CA VAL A 126 14.09 23.25 -6.62
C VAL A 126 12.96 24.27 -6.47
N SER A 127 13.20 25.48 -6.95
CA SER A 127 12.24 26.57 -6.89
C SER A 127 10.98 26.26 -7.72
N PRO A 128 9.86 26.96 -7.50
CA PRO A 128 8.63 26.75 -8.25
C PRO A 128 8.74 26.99 -9.77
N ASP A 129 9.79 27.66 -10.24
CA ASP A 129 10.09 27.78 -11.67
C ASP A 129 10.58 26.48 -12.32
N GLY A 130 10.87 25.45 -11.52
CA GLY A 130 11.38 24.15 -11.96
C GLY A 130 12.81 24.17 -12.49
N VAL A 131 13.53 25.29 -12.32
CA VAL A 131 14.86 25.51 -12.91
C VAL A 131 15.89 25.89 -11.85
N ALA A 132 15.57 26.79 -10.94
CA ALA A 132 16.52 27.26 -9.94
C ALA A 132 16.66 26.26 -8.78
N ILE A 133 17.85 25.72 -8.58
CA ILE A 133 18.17 24.91 -7.39
C ILE A 133 18.28 25.84 -6.18
N ILE A 134 17.49 25.57 -5.14
CA ILE A 134 17.51 26.31 -3.87
C ILE A 134 18.57 25.72 -2.95
N ASP A 135 18.60 24.39 -2.84
CA ASP A 135 19.59 23.64 -2.07
C ASP A 135 19.74 22.21 -2.64
N ASP A 136 20.92 21.62 -2.56
CA ASP A 136 21.20 20.31 -3.14
C ASP A 136 22.39 19.56 -2.53
N PHE A 137 22.36 18.24 -2.69
CA PHE A 137 23.50 17.36 -2.47
C PHE A 137 24.14 16.97 -3.81
N THR A 138 25.17 17.72 -4.24
CA THR A 138 25.90 17.44 -5.50
C THR A 138 27.28 16.81 -5.27
N PRO A 139 27.65 15.74 -6.04
CA PRO A 139 26.82 15.02 -7.00
C PRO A 139 25.81 14.07 -6.34
N THR A 140 26.07 13.65 -5.11
CA THR A 140 25.19 12.83 -4.28
C THR A 140 25.41 13.17 -2.81
N TYR A 141 24.44 12.88 -1.93
CA TYR A 141 24.71 12.78 -0.49
C TYR A 141 25.55 11.52 -0.20
N PRO A 142 26.27 11.45 0.93
CA PRO A 142 27.13 10.30 1.24
C PRO A 142 26.31 9.09 1.70
N ALA A 143 26.89 7.88 1.70
CA ALA A 143 26.21 6.68 2.18
C ALA A 143 25.62 6.88 3.59
N GLN A 144 24.40 6.38 3.80
CA GLN A 144 23.66 6.44 5.05
C GLN A 144 23.88 5.16 5.86
N PHE A 145 23.50 5.20 7.14
CA PHE A 145 23.65 4.09 8.07
C PHE A 145 22.38 3.95 8.89
N ASP A 146 22.08 2.74 9.34
CA ASP A 146 20.91 2.41 10.13
C ASP A 146 20.71 3.43 11.26
N ASP A 147 19.57 4.11 11.22
CA ASP A 147 19.12 5.08 12.21
C ASP A 147 20.08 6.27 12.46
N ALA A 148 21.03 6.52 11.54
CA ALA A 148 21.88 7.70 11.58
C ALA A 148 21.55 8.62 10.41
N SER A 149 21.21 9.87 10.72
CA SER A 149 20.93 10.88 9.73
C SER A 149 22.19 11.61 9.29
N PHE A 150 22.11 12.28 8.14
CA PHE A 150 23.12 13.20 7.63
C PHE A 150 22.49 14.58 7.42
N GLY A 151 23.14 15.64 7.88
CA GLY A 151 22.53 16.98 7.84
C GLY A 151 23.47 18.09 8.28
N ILE A 152 22.95 19.31 8.40
CA ILE A 152 23.71 20.52 8.75
C ILE A 152 23.60 20.80 10.25
N GLU A 153 24.73 21.04 10.93
CA GLU A 153 24.76 21.42 12.35
C GLU A 153 24.04 22.77 12.59
N GLN A 154 23.22 22.87 13.65
CA GLN A 154 22.44 24.06 13.98
C GLN A 154 22.70 24.53 15.42
N THR A 155 23.62 25.50 15.58
CA THR A 155 24.00 25.99 16.91
C THR A 155 23.17 27.21 17.33
N PRO A 156 22.44 27.15 18.48
CA PRO A 156 21.69 28.30 18.96
C PRO A 156 22.60 29.36 19.62
N VAL A 157 22.51 30.58 19.13
CA VAL A 157 23.03 31.76 19.84
C VAL A 157 22.00 32.15 20.89
N THR A 158 22.40 32.20 22.17
CA THR A 158 21.46 32.42 23.28
C THR A 158 21.66 33.76 23.99
N GLY A 159 20.60 34.24 24.66
CA GLY A 159 20.65 35.44 25.49
C GLY A 159 19.75 35.31 26.73
N GLU A 160 20.15 35.93 27.84
CA GLU A 160 19.37 35.96 29.08
C GLU A 160 18.45 37.19 29.13
N GLU A 161 17.21 36.99 29.56
CA GLU A 161 16.23 38.05 29.83
C GLU A 161 15.65 37.89 31.25
N ILE A 162 15.61 38.99 32.02
CA ILE A 162 14.95 39.03 33.33
C ILE A 162 13.48 39.43 33.13
N LEU A 163 12.57 38.50 33.38
CA LEU A 163 11.12 38.70 33.26
C LEU A 163 10.53 39.40 34.49
N ILE A 164 11.02 39.06 35.68
CA ILE A 164 10.67 39.72 36.94
C ILE A 164 11.97 40.07 37.64
N GLY A 165 12.24 41.36 37.82
CA GLY A 165 13.34 41.86 38.63
C GLY A 165 13.01 41.89 40.12
N VAL A 166 14.04 41.91 40.96
CA VAL A 166 13.97 41.89 42.43
C VAL A 166 13.20 43.06 43.08
N ASP A 167 12.93 44.11 42.31
CA ASP A 167 12.22 45.32 42.72
C ASP A 167 10.97 45.57 41.84
N SER A 168 10.45 44.55 41.16
CA SER A 168 9.27 44.69 40.28
C SER A 168 8.03 45.10 41.06
N ALA A 169 7.10 45.79 40.39
CA ALA A 169 5.82 46.14 40.97
C ALA A 169 5.03 44.86 41.31
N CYS A 170 4.43 44.84 42.50
CA CYS A 170 3.66 43.70 42.99
C CYS A 170 2.38 44.16 43.71
N ARG A 171 1.50 43.19 43.99
CA ARG A 171 0.31 43.35 44.82
C ARG A 171 0.43 42.46 46.04
N THR A 172 0.19 43.01 47.23
CA THR A 172 0.26 42.28 48.51
C THR A 172 -1.07 42.26 49.24
N TYR A 173 -1.36 41.13 49.90
CA TYR A 173 -2.57 40.95 50.69
C TYR A 173 -2.30 40.02 51.89
N VAL A 174 -2.67 40.48 53.08
CA VAL A 174 -2.66 39.66 54.29
C VAL A 174 -4.06 39.06 54.45
N PRO A 175 -4.24 37.75 54.21
CA PRO A 175 -5.58 37.15 54.21
C PRO A 175 -6.17 37.07 55.63
N THR A 176 -7.49 37.23 55.73
CA THR A 176 -8.22 37.17 57.01
C THR A 176 -8.97 35.86 57.23
N ASP A 177 -9.19 35.09 56.16
CA ASP A 177 -9.82 33.79 56.15
C ASP A 177 -9.40 32.98 54.92
N ASN A 178 -9.93 31.76 54.77
CA ASN A 178 -9.59 30.84 53.69
C ASN A 178 -10.47 30.99 52.43
N SER A 179 -11.24 32.08 52.28
CA SER A 179 -12.23 32.25 51.20
C SER A 179 -11.61 32.29 49.79
N LEU A 180 -10.38 32.79 49.66
CA LEU A 180 -9.69 32.86 48.37
C LEU A 180 -9.19 31.50 47.87
N ALA A 181 -8.99 30.52 48.75
CA ALA A 181 -8.37 29.23 48.43
C ALA A 181 -7.16 29.38 47.49
N LEU A 182 -7.18 28.77 46.30
CA LEU A 182 -6.15 28.93 45.25
C LEU A 182 -6.60 29.83 44.08
N SER A 183 -7.74 30.50 44.19
CA SER A 183 -8.24 31.35 43.09
C SER A 183 -7.31 32.55 42.82
N TRP A 184 -6.67 33.07 43.86
CA TRP A 184 -5.76 34.21 43.78
C TRP A 184 -4.45 33.94 43.01
N THR A 185 -4.10 32.68 42.79
CA THR A 185 -2.87 32.32 42.06
C THR A 185 -3.06 32.28 40.54
N GLN A 186 -4.31 32.35 40.06
CA GLN A 186 -4.65 32.32 38.63
C GLN A 186 -4.31 33.66 37.98
N ALA A 187 -3.93 33.67 36.69
CA ALA A 187 -3.59 34.90 35.96
C ALA A 187 -4.76 35.91 35.94
N ASN A 188 -5.99 35.43 35.73
CA ASN A 188 -7.18 36.26 35.61
C ASN A 188 -7.80 36.72 36.95
N PHE A 189 -7.14 36.51 38.09
CA PHE A 189 -7.66 37.00 39.38
C PHE A 189 -7.55 38.53 39.46
N ALA A 190 -8.64 39.18 39.88
CA ALA A 190 -8.68 40.63 40.06
C ALA A 190 -8.13 41.01 41.45
N ASP A 191 -6.91 41.53 41.50
CA ASP A 191 -6.24 42.00 42.73
C ASP A 191 -6.21 43.53 42.84
N ASN A 192 -7.09 44.23 42.12
CA ASN A 192 -7.18 45.69 42.14
C ASN A 192 -7.49 46.28 43.54
N LEU A 193 -8.00 45.45 44.45
CA LEU A 193 -8.25 45.79 45.86
C LEU A 193 -7.08 45.46 46.79
N TRP A 194 -6.02 44.81 46.29
CA TRP A 194 -4.80 44.51 47.05
C TRP A 194 -3.86 45.71 47.06
N SER A 195 -3.03 45.79 48.08
CA SER A 195 -2.08 46.89 48.25
C SER A 195 -1.04 46.83 47.13
N ALA A 196 -0.90 47.91 46.36
CA ALA A 196 0.20 48.06 45.41
C ALA A 196 1.50 48.31 46.16
N GLY A 197 2.58 47.67 45.71
CA GLY A 197 3.92 47.88 46.23
C GLY A 197 4.98 47.42 45.23
N PHE A 198 6.18 47.23 45.74
CA PHE A 198 7.32 46.65 45.03
C PHE A 198 7.86 45.45 45.80
N LEU A 199 8.49 44.51 45.08
CA LEU A 199 9.23 43.40 45.65
C LEU A 199 10.36 43.89 46.58
N GLY A 200 10.79 43.04 47.52
CA GLY A 200 11.30 43.52 48.81
C GLY A 200 10.16 43.73 49.78
N ALA A 201 9.18 42.82 49.75
CA ALA A 201 7.99 42.89 50.58
C ALA A 201 8.23 42.17 51.89
N GLY A 202 8.01 42.85 53.02
CA GLY A 202 8.35 42.29 54.32
C GLY A 202 8.49 43.35 55.41
N TYR A 203 9.17 43.01 56.49
CA TYR A 203 9.54 43.95 57.56
C TYR A 203 10.77 43.44 58.31
N GLU A 204 11.35 44.30 59.14
CA GLU A 204 12.55 44.01 59.92
C GLU A 204 12.53 44.91 61.15
N ARG A 205 12.54 44.30 62.34
CA ARG A 205 12.51 44.98 63.66
C ARG A 205 13.83 44.81 64.43
N GLY A 206 14.70 43.91 63.99
CA GLY A 206 16.06 43.68 64.45
C GLY A 206 17.10 44.30 63.50
N THR A 207 18.07 43.49 63.07
CA THR A 207 19.19 43.92 62.22
C THR A 207 19.60 42.84 61.21
N GLY A 208 19.14 42.94 59.96
CA GLY A 208 19.68 42.11 58.88
C GLY A 208 19.54 42.77 57.51
N TYR A 209 18.30 42.94 57.04
CA TYR A 209 18.00 43.26 55.63
C TYR A 209 17.02 44.42 55.44
N ARG A 210 16.93 45.35 56.40
CA ARG A 210 16.04 46.53 56.35
C ARG A 210 16.19 47.35 55.05
N GLU A 211 17.39 47.44 54.49
CA GLU A 211 17.67 48.17 53.24
C GLU A 211 17.07 47.50 52.00
N LEU A 212 16.69 46.22 52.09
CA LEU A 212 16.06 45.46 51.02
C LEU A 212 14.52 45.54 51.05
N ILE A 213 13.93 46.13 52.09
CA ILE A 213 12.47 46.28 52.24
C ILE A 213 11.99 47.51 51.49
N GLN A 214 11.25 47.30 50.40
CA GLN A 214 10.58 48.35 49.63
C GLN A 214 9.10 48.48 49.98
N SER A 215 8.44 47.36 50.29
CA SER A 215 7.06 47.34 50.77
C SER A 215 7.04 46.89 52.23
N ASP A 216 6.91 47.85 53.14
CA ASP A 216 6.85 47.59 54.58
C ASP A 216 5.47 47.01 54.96
N LEU A 217 5.47 45.76 55.40
CA LEU A 217 4.28 45.00 55.76
C LEU A 217 4.07 44.90 57.28
N GLU A 218 4.90 45.55 58.10
CA GLU A 218 4.88 45.40 59.56
C GLU A 218 3.48 45.68 60.13
N GLN A 219 2.87 46.80 59.72
CA GLN A 219 1.57 47.21 60.27
C GLN A 219 0.41 46.28 59.91
N VAL A 220 0.56 45.44 58.89
CA VAL A 220 -0.52 44.58 58.37
C VAL A 220 -0.30 43.10 58.64
N ALA A 221 0.95 42.64 58.76
CA ALA A 221 1.30 41.24 58.96
C ALA A 221 1.75 40.92 60.40
N PHE A 222 2.67 41.72 60.99
CA PHE A 222 3.24 41.46 62.31
C PHE A 222 2.15 41.37 63.39
N ASN A 223 2.21 40.33 64.22
CA ASN A 223 1.22 40.00 65.25
C ASN A 223 -0.24 39.86 64.77
N ARG A 224 -0.46 39.69 63.46
CA ARG A 224 -1.79 39.58 62.86
C ARG A 224 -1.97 38.28 62.09
N ASN A 225 -1.07 38.01 61.15
CA ASN A 225 -1.08 36.79 60.37
C ASN A 225 0.34 36.51 59.87
N SER A 226 0.80 35.26 60.02
CA SER A 226 2.10 34.81 59.54
C SER A 226 2.14 34.66 58.01
N SER A 227 1.00 34.72 57.32
CA SER A 227 0.92 34.58 55.86
C SER A 227 0.71 35.91 55.13
N VAL A 228 1.39 36.07 54.00
CA VAL A 228 1.17 37.16 53.03
C VAL A 228 1.07 36.58 51.62
N TYR A 229 0.04 36.97 50.87
CA TYR A 229 -0.10 36.65 49.44
C TYR A 229 0.44 37.78 48.59
N ILE A 230 1.24 37.44 47.59
CA ILE A 230 1.94 38.38 46.73
C ILE A 230 1.74 37.98 45.27
N ARG A 231 1.42 38.92 44.39
CA ARG A 231 1.25 38.69 42.94
C ARG A 231 2.10 39.65 42.13
N VAL A 232 2.78 39.14 41.11
CA VAL A 232 3.69 39.88 40.24
C VAL A 232 3.36 39.56 38.78
N PRO A 233 2.70 40.48 38.05
CA PRO A 233 2.39 40.28 36.64
C PRO A 233 3.63 40.52 35.75
N PHE A 234 3.71 39.83 34.62
CA PHE A 234 4.69 40.05 33.56
C PHE A 234 4.16 39.60 32.20
N ASP A 235 4.64 40.18 31.12
CA ASP A 235 4.17 39.90 29.76
C ASP A 235 5.24 39.19 28.93
N LEU A 236 4.81 38.30 28.03
CA LEU A 236 5.66 37.63 27.06
C LEU A 236 5.13 37.82 25.63
N THR A 237 6.00 38.19 24.69
CA THR A 237 5.64 38.33 23.27
C THR A 237 5.63 36.99 22.53
N ARG A 238 6.42 36.03 23.00
CA ARG A 238 6.47 34.63 22.54
C ARG A 238 7.17 33.74 23.56
N THR A 239 6.94 32.44 23.45
CA THR A 239 7.42 31.42 24.40
C THR A 239 8.19 30.27 23.74
N ASP A 240 8.11 30.15 22.40
CA ASP A 240 8.74 29.12 21.57
C ASP A 240 10.27 29.25 21.50
N ASP A 241 10.81 30.43 21.79
CA ASP A 241 12.25 30.71 21.80
C ASP A 241 12.92 30.50 23.18
N ILE A 242 12.15 30.18 24.22
CA ILE A 242 12.65 30.04 25.60
C ILE A 242 13.20 28.63 25.84
N LEU A 243 14.49 28.55 26.17
CA LEU A 243 15.22 27.30 26.45
C LEU A 243 15.23 26.93 27.94
N SER A 244 15.18 27.92 28.83
CA SER A 244 15.20 27.69 30.28
C SER A 244 14.46 28.77 31.05
N LEU A 245 14.00 28.43 32.26
CA LEU A 245 13.31 29.31 33.19
C LEU A 245 13.88 29.11 34.60
N THR A 246 14.35 30.19 35.21
CA THR A 246 14.97 30.17 36.55
C THR A 246 14.28 31.15 37.47
N LEU A 247 14.00 30.73 38.71
CA LEU A 247 13.50 31.56 39.80
C LEU A 247 14.55 31.62 40.91
N ASP A 248 15.13 32.79 41.13
CA ASP A 248 16.00 33.05 42.27
C ASP A 248 15.19 33.70 43.41
N LEU A 249 15.28 33.16 44.62
CA LEU A 249 14.53 33.65 45.79
C LEU A 249 15.43 34.04 46.95
N GLN A 250 15.31 35.27 47.42
CA GLN A 250 15.58 35.66 48.80
C GLN A 250 14.24 35.67 49.55
N TYR A 251 14.13 34.93 50.65
CA TYR A 251 12.88 34.84 51.39
C TYR A 251 13.11 34.60 52.88
N ASP A 252 12.17 35.05 53.70
CA ASP A 252 12.17 34.81 55.13
C ASP A 252 10.72 34.76 55.64
N ASP A 253 10.24 33.67 56.24
CA ASP A 253 10.92 32.39 56.53
C ASP A 253 10.63 31.29 55.52
N GLY A 254 9.43 31.28 54.95
CA GLY A 254 8.92 30.22 54.09
C GLY A 254 8.13 30.78 52.90
N VAL A 255 8.16 30.07 51.78
CA VAL A 255 7.50 30.54 50.56
C VAL A 255 6.97 29.39 49.71
N ILE A 256 5.78 29.57 49.14
CA ILE A 256 5.25 28.73 48.06
C ILE A 256 5.04 29.60 46.84
N ALA A 257 5.66 29.25 45.71
CA ALA A 257 5.46 29.98 44.46
C ALA A 257 4.55 29.21 43.51
N TYR A 258 3.71 29.97 42.81
CA TYR A 258 2.79 29.52 41.78
C TYR A 258 3.00 30.33 40.50
N LEU A 259 3.06 29.65 39.36
CA LEU A 259 3.11 30.27 38.04
C LEU A 259 1.78 29.99 37.35
N ASN A 260 1.04 31.05 37.01
CA ASN A 260 -0.27 30.95 36.34
C ASN A 260 -1.21 29.90 36.97
N GLY A 261 -1.29 29.89 38.31
CA GLY A 261 -2.17 28.99 39.07
C GLY A 261 -1.56 27.65 39.49
N VAL A 262 -0.39 27.29 38.96
CA VAL A 262 0.25 25.99 39.23
C VAL A 262 1.40 26.18 40.21
N ARG A 263 1.44 25.40 41.29
CA ARG A 263 2.55 25.41 42.26
C ARG A 263 3.84 24.94 41.58
N VAL A 264 4.89 25.76 41.62
CA VAL A 264 6.19 25.47 40.98
C VAL A 264 7.31 25.21 41.99
N THR A 265 7.19 25.74 43.21
CA THR A 265 8.13 25.43 44.30
C THR A 265 7.49 25.64 45.67
N SER A 266 8.12 25.07 46.69
CA SER A 266 7.72 25.22 48.09
C SER A 266 8.92 25.04 48.99
N LEU A 267 9.25 26.06 49.75
CA LEU A 267 10.43 26.11 50.59
C LEU A 267 10.00 26.48 52.01
N ASN A 268 10.45 25.69 52.98
CA ASN A 268 10.16 25.89 54.41
C ASN A 268 8.66 26.10 54.74
N ALA A 269 7.75 25.45 53.99
CA ALA A 269 6.31 25.63 54.11
C ALA A 269 5.58 24.30 54.38
N PRO A 270 4.43 24.30 55.06
CA PRO A 270 3.68 23.08 55.37
C PRO A 270 3.09 22.43 54.12
N GLY A 271 2.87 21.11 54.19
CA GLY A 271 2.36 20.33 53.05
C GLY A 271 0.94 20.71 52.60
N ALA A 272 0.11 21.22 53.52
CA ALA A 272 -1.26 21.69 53.27
C ALA A 272 -1.43 23.11 53.84
N PRO A 273 -0.92 24.14 53.15
CA PRO A 273 -1.00 25.52 53.61
C PRO A 273 -2.44 26.03 53.59
N VAL A 274 -2.78 26.84 54.60
CA VAL A 274 -4.02 27.61 54.69
C VAL A 274 -3.68 29.09 54.83
N PHE A 275 -4.69 29.95 54.82
CA PHE A 275 -4.52 31.40 54.85
C PHE A 275 -3.69 31.97 56.01
N ASN A 276 -3.49 31.23 57.11
CA ASN A 276 -2.70 31.66 58.26
C ASN A 276 -1.60 30.65 58.64
N SER A 277 -1.05 29.97 57.62
CA SER A 277 0.08 29.06 57.82
C SER A 277 1.36 29.82 58.17
N SER A 278 2.13 29.23 59.07
CA SER A 278 3.50 29.61 59.37
C SER A 278 4.49 28.70 58.64
N ALA A 279 5.73 29.19 58.49
CA ALA A 279 6.85 28.39 58.03
C ALA A 279 7.14 27.21 58.98
N LEU A 280 7.84 26.17 58.49
CA LEU A 280 8.12 24.97 59.28
C LEU A 280 9.18 25.21 60.36
N SER A 281 10.08 26.16 60.13
CA SER A 281 11.11 26.61 61.08
C SER A 281 11.52 28.05 60.78
N ASP A 282 12.15 28.68 61.76
CA ASP A 282 12.87 29.95 61.63
C ASP A 282 14.07 29.84 60.66
N ARG A 283 14.36 30.90 59.91
CA ARG A 283 15.43 30.98 58.91
C ARG A 283 16.30 32.22 59.16
N ALA A 284 17.50 32.00 59.69
CA ALA A 284 18.46 33.08 59.98
C ALA A 284 18.66 34.08 58.82
N ASP A 285 18.76 35.38 59.14
CA ASP A 285 18.83 36.51 58.20
C ASP A 285 19.97 36.35 57.17
N SER A 286 21.10 35.78 57.60
CA SER A 286 22.25 35.53 56.71
C SER A 286 21.90 34.60 55.56
N ALA A 287 20.97 33.67 55.76
CA ALA A 287 20.47 32.78 54.71
C ALA A 287 19.37 33.45 53.86
N ALA A 288 18.59 34.37 54.43
CA ALA A 288 17.61 35.16 53.70
C ALA A 288 18.26 36.15 52.70
N LEU A 289 19.50 36.58 52.96
CA LEU A 289 20.32 37.43 52.08
C LEU A 289 20.91 36.70 50.87
N ASP A 290 20.96 35.37 50.86
CA ASP A 290 21.49 34.60 49.73
C ASP A 290 20.36 34.21 48.78
N PHE A 291 20.56 34.44 47.47
CA PHE A 291 19.63 33.95 46.45
C PHE A 291 19.66 32.43 46.39
N GLN A 292 18.50 31.82 46.59
CA GLN A 292 18.29 30.41 46.31
C GLN A 292 17.77 30.24 44.88
N THR A 293 18.61 29.69 44.00
CA THR A 293 18.25 29.38 42.62
C THR A 293 17.40 28.14 42.51
N ILE A 294 16.25 28.26 41.85
CA ILE A 294 15.31 27.17 41.57
C ILE A 294 15.12 27.07 40.06
N GLN A 295 15.47 25.91 39.51
CA GLN A 295 15.26 25.60 38.10
C GLN A 295 13.80 25.23 37.86
N LEU A 296 13.14 25.96 36.94
CA LEU A 296 11.72 25.79 36.61
C LEU A 296 11.50 25.28 35.18
N ASN A 297 12.51 24.65 34.56
CA ASN A 297 12.45 24.17 33.18
C ASN A 297 11.28 23.20 32.93
N SER A 298 10.92 22.38 33.92
CA SER A 298 9.74 21.49 33.87
C SER A 298 8.39 22.23 33.82
N HIS A 299 8.40 23.54 34.01
CA HIS A 299 7.23 24.42 34.03
C HIS A 299 7.19 25.39 32.85
N LEU A 300 8.07 25.26 31.84
CA LEU A 300 8.08 26.13 30.64
C LEU A 300 6.71 26.17 29.95
N SER A 301 6.01 25.03 29.84
CA SER A 301 4.67 24.93 29.27
C SER A 301 3.57 25.67 30.06
N ARG A 302 3.90 26.24 31.22
CA ARG A 302 2.98 27.09 32.00
C ARG A 302 3.05 28.55 31.60
N LEU A 303 4.10 28.98 30.91
CA LEU A 303 4.19 30.31 30.31
C LEU A 303 3.18 30.43 29.17
N ARG A 304 2.70 31.66 28.95
CA ARG A 304 1.73 31.98 27.89
C ARG A 304 2.24 33.19 27.14
N THR A 305 2.01 33.25 25.83
CA THR A 305 2.09 34.52 25.10
C THR A 305 1.03 35.47 25.66
N GLY A 306 1.42 36.71 25.96
CA GLY A 306 0.63 37.71 26.67
C GLY A 306 0.87 37.70 28.19
N GLU A 307 -0.21 37.94 28.95
CA GLU A 307 -0.15 38.17 30.40
C GLU A 307 0.13 36.88 31.19
N ASN A 308 1.09 36.96 32.11
CA ASN A 308 1.46 35.92 33.06
C ASN A 308 1.52 36.50 34.49
N VAL A 309 1.43 35.63 35.50
CA VAL A 309 1.59 36.02 36.90
C VAL A 309 2.43 35.02 37.68
N LEU A 310 3.40 35.53 38.43
CA LEU A 310 4.06 34.81 39.53
C LEU A 310 3.35 35.18 40.84
N SER A 311 2.79 34.19 41.51
CA SER A 311 2.07 34.35 42.78
C SER A 311 2.83 33.65 43.90
N LEU A 312 3.07 34.31 45.03
CA LEU A 312 3.87 33.79 46.14
C LEU A 312 3.08 33.86 47.46
N HIS A 313 3.03 32.75 48.18
CA HIS A 313 2.53 32.67 49.55
C HIS A 313 3.73 32.71 50.48
N LEU A 314 4.05 33.90 50.98
CA LEU A 314 5.10 34.16 51.94
C LEU A 314 4.60 33.86 53.36
N MET A 315 5.44 33.23 54.18
CA MET A 315 5.10 32.80 55.53
C MET A 315 6.22 33.15 56.51
N ASN A 316 5.84 33.66 57.66
CA ASN A 316 6.68 33.83 58.83
C ASN A 316 6.67 32.56 59.70
N SER A 317 7.72 32.30 60.49
CA SER A 317 7.81 31.15 61.41
C SER A 317 6.79 31.26 62.56
N SER A 318 6.44 32.47 62.97
CA SER A 318 5.47 32.75 64.04
C SER A 318 4.71 34.07 63.82
N LEU A 319 3.76 34.41 64.69
CA LEU A 319 2.99 35.66 64.56
C LEU A 319 3.79 36.87 65.07
N ASP A 320 4.68 36.67 66.02
CA ASP A 320 5.47 37.69 66.70
C ASP A 320 6.93 37.71 66.24
N ASP A 321 7.24 37.03 65.14
CA ASP A 321 8.57 37.06 64.54
C ASP A 321 8.94 38.44 64.05
N ASP A 322 10.18 38.83 64.29
CA ASP A 322 10.62 40.22 64.19
C ASP A 322 11.03 40.62 62.75
N ASP A 323 11.14 39.67 61.83
CA ASP A 323 11.54 39.89 60.45
C ASP A 323 10.75 39.03 59.43
N LEU A 324 10.72 39.48 58.18
CA LEU A 324 10.02 38.86 57.05
C LEU A 324 10.59 39.45 55.76
N LEU A 325 10.88 38.63 54.75
CA LEU A 325 11.41 39.11 53.46
C LEU A 325 10.89 38.29 52.28
N LEU A 326 10.63 38.95 51.15
CA LEU A 326 10.53 38.28 49.86
C LEU A 326 11.07 39.15 48.72
N ARG A 327 12.08 38.63 48.02
CA ARG A 327 12.66 39.19 46.78
C ARG A 327 12.89 38.08 45.75
N PRO A 328 11.94 37.87 44.83
CA PRO A 328 12.09 36.95 43.71
C PRO A 328 12.72 37.62 42.49
N GLN A 329 13.50 36.87 41.72
CA GLN A 329 13.88 37.20 40.35
C GLN A 329 13.53 36.04 39.42
N LEU A 330 12.81 36.30 38.35
CA LEU A 330 12.47 35.30 37.32
C LEU A 330 13.22 35.66 36.03
N SER A 331 14.07 34.77 35.53
CA SER A 331 14.80 34.96 34.27
C SER A 331 14.65 33.77 33.31
N VAL A 332 14.87 34.03 32.03
CA VAL A 332 14.84 33.04 30.94
C VAL A 332 16.08 33.12 30.06
N ILE A 333 16.49 31.99 29.50
CA ILE A 333 17.44 31.95 28.38
C ILE A 333 16.65 31.76 27.09
N ARG A 334 16.87 32.61 26.08
CA ARG A 334 16.23 32.55 24.77
C ARG A 334 17.20 32.22 23.65
N THR A 335 16.68 31.69 22.55
CA THR A 335 17.38 31.60 21.27
C THR A 335 17.26 32.92 20.50
N LEU A 336 18.38 33.60 20.26
CA LEU A 336 18.47 34.86 19.51
C LEU A 336 18.59 34.62 18.00
N SER A 337 19.44 33.67 17.58
CA SER A 337 19.64 33.23 16.20
C SER A 337 20.15 31.80 16.15
N ILE A 338 20.14 31.18 14.96
CA ILE A 338 20.78 29.88 14.69
C ILE A 338 21.95 30.12 13.74
N GLU A 339 23.13 29.63 14.08
CA GLU A 339 24.27 29.56 13.17
C GLU A 339 24.30 28.17 12.52
N LEU A 340 24.34 28.14 11.18
CA LEU A 340 24.49 26.91 10.39
C LEU A 340 25.98 26.53 10.31
N GLY A 341 26.30 25.29 10.67
CA GLY A 341 27.64 24.71 10.62
C GLY A 341 27.91 23.91 9.34
N GLU A 342 28.86 22.99 9.44
CA GLU A 342 29.17 22.04 8.35
C GLU A 342 28.19 20.85 8.38
N SER A 343 28.08 20.12 7.26
CA SER A 343 27.32 18.87 7.22
C SER A 343 28.05 17.76 8.01
N ALA A 344 27.30 16.95 8.74
CA ALA A 344 27.81 15.83 9.54
C ALA A 344 26.78 14.71 9.64
N TYR A 345 27.23 13.54 10.10
CA TYR A 345 26.32 12.50 10.58
C TYR A 345 25.85 12.81 11.99
N PHE A 346 24.63 12.39 12.32
CA PHE A 346 24.06 12.44 13.66
C PHE A 346 23.59 11.04 14.06
N THR A 347 24.16 10.51 15.14
CA THR A 347 23.79 9.18 15.64
C THR A 347 22.48 9.17 16.41
N ASN A 348 21.92 10.36 16.66
CA ASN A 348 20.58 10.56 17.18
C ASN A 348 19.86 11.54 16.24
N PRO A 349 19.12 11.04 15.24
CA PRO A 349 18.37 11.88 14.32
C PRO A 349 17.39 12.80 15.05
N THR A 350 17.18 14.01 14.53
CA THR A 350 16.37 15.04 15.20
C THR A 350 15.19 15.54 14.37
N PRO A 351 14.31 14.66 13.86
CA PRO A 351 13.19 15.08 13.03
C PRO A 351 12.28 16.07 13.77
N GLY A 352 11.99 17.17 13.09
CA GLY A 352 11.22 18.31 13.59
C GLY A 352 11.94 19.15 14.63
N GLN A 353 13.25 18.98 14.81
CA GLN A 353 14.09 19.64 15.83
C GLN A 353 15.43 20.08 15.24
N ARG A 354 16.19 20.86 16.03
CA ARG A 354 17.52 21.30 15.60
C ARG A 354 18.53 20.15 15.69
N ASN A 355 19.35 20.02 14.66
CA ASN A 355 20.56 19.20 14.68
C ASN A 355 21.55 19.71 15.74
N GLY A 356 22.02 18.80 16.60
CA GLY A 356 23.00 19.09 17.66
C GLY A 356 24.43 19.28 17.15
N SER A 357 25.39 19.33 18.08
CA SER A 357 26.82 19.38 17.71
C SER A 357 27.34 18.05 17.20
N GLN A 358 28.20 18.08 16.17
CA GLN A 358 28.81 16.95 15.46
C GLN A 358 28.93 15.62 16.26
N GLU A 359 28.22 14.57 15.81
CA GLU A 359 28.39 13.17 16.27
C GLU A 359 28.91 12.30 15.10
N GLN A 360 30.22 12.30 14.84
CA GLN A 360 30.81 11.49 13.75
C GLN A 360 30.63 9.97 13.95
N LEU A 361 29.98 9.26 13.02
CA LEU A 361 30.18 7.83 12.69
C LEU A 361 29.63 7.52 11.27
N PRO A 362 30.18 6.60 10.44
CA PRO A 362 31.50 5.99 10.30
C PRO A 362 32.18 6.31 8.92
N THR A 363 33.32 5.68 8.63
CA THR A 363 34.06 5.78 7.34
C THR A 363 33.39 5.10 6.16
N SER A 364 33.89 5.37 4.93
CA SER A 364 33.38 4.80 3.68
C SER A 364 33.18 3.27 3.69
N GLU A 365 32.28 2.77 2.84
CA GLU A 365 32.13 1.32 2.62
C GLU A 365 33.34 0.75 1.85
N VAL A 366 33.69 -0.51 2.12
CA VAL A 366 34.69 -1.24 1.33
C VAL A 366 34.10 -1.68 -0.01
N ALA A 367 34.69 -1.23 -1.11
CA ALA A 367 34.43 -1.75 -2.44
C ALA A 367 35.30 -2.98 -2.74
N PHE A 368 34.69 -4.06 -3.23
CA PHE A 368 35.37 -5.27 -3.69
C PHE A 368 35.51 -5.25 -5.20
N SER A 369 36.65 -5.69 -5.74
CA SER A 369 36.86 -5.79 -7.19
C SER A 369 36.04 -6.88 -7.88
N HIS A 370 35.39 -7.77 -7.11
CA HIS A 370 34.55 -8.84 -7.61
C HIS A 370 33.28 -8.98 -6.74
N ARG A 371 32.16 -9.34 -7.37
CA ARG A 371 30.93 -9.78 -6.68
C ARG A 371 31.10 -11.20 -6.13
N SER A 372 30.22 -11.61 -5.22
CA SER A 372 30.14 -13.02 -4.81
C SER A 372 29.89 -13.87 -6.05
N GLN A 373 30.62 -14.97 -6.20
CA GLN A 373 30.53 -15.81 -7.40
C GLN A 373 31.05 -17.23 -7.15
N THR A 374 30.65 -18.17 -7.99
CA THR A 374 31.38 -19.44 -8.13
C THR A 374 32.62 -19.24 -9.00
N PHE A 375 33.63 -20.11 -8.87
CA PHE A 375 34.83 -20.01 -9.71
C PHE A 375 35.54 -21.35 -9.96
N ILE A 376 36.24 -21.43 -11.10
CA ILE A 376 37.03 -22.59 -11.55
C ILE A 376 38.52 -22.29 -11.53
N GLU A 377 38.93 -21.13 -12.03
CA GLU A 377 40.33 -20.70 -12.07
C GLU A 377 40.62 -19.74 -10.90
N ASN A 378 41.82 -19.84 -10.32
CA ASN A 378 42.19 -18.97 -9.20
C ASN A 378 42.36 -17.51 -9.68
N PHE A 379 42.01 -16.56 -8.82
CA PHE A 379 42.08 -15.12 -9.11
C PHE A 379 42.42 -14.32 -7.86
N GLU A 380 42.57 -13.01 -7.98
CA GLU A 380 42.84 -12.11 -6.84
C GLU A 380 41.71 -11.09 -6.68
N VAL A 381 41.39 -10.75 -5.44
CA VAL A 381 40.39 -9.73 -5.08
C VAL A 381 41.10 -8.51 -4.52
N SER A 382 40.82 -7.35 -5.09
CA SER A 382 41.28 -6.07 -4.55
C SER A 382 40.17 -5.40 -3.76
N LEU A 383 40.55 -4.68 -2.69
CA LEU A 383 39.65 -3.89 -1.87
C LEU A 383 40.01 -2.40 -2.01
N SER A 384 39.02 -1.54 -2.06
CA SER A 384 39.22 -0.08 -2.08
C SER A 384 38.24 0.63 -1.16
N SER A 385 38.60 1.84 -0.74
CA SER A 385 37.78 2.76 0.05
C SER A 385 37.71 4.09 -0.69
N SER A 386 36.75 4.94 -0.34
CA SER A 386 36.53 6.22 -1.01
C SER A 386 37.70 7.19 -0.82
N PHE A 387 38.42 7.11 0.29
CA PHE A 387 39.56 7.99 0.58
C PHE A 387 40.88 7.22 0.72
N PRO A 388 41.98 7.67 0.08
CA PRO A 388 43.29 7.02 0.17
C PRO A 388 43.92 6.99 1.59
N SER A 389 43.46 7.84 2.51
CA SER A 389 43.93 7.91 3.89
C SER A 389 43.27 6.88 4.82
N GLU A 390 42.18 6.25 4.37
CA GLU A 390 41.43 5.29 5.16
C GLU A 390 42.12 3.92 5.25
N ILE A 391 41.90 3.21 6.36
CA ILE A 391 42.50 1.89 6.61
C ILE A 391 41.45 0.81 6.43
N ILE A 392 41.54 0.03 5.36
CA ILE A 392 40.70 -1.16 5.19
C ILE A 392 41.23 -2.31 6.06
N ARG A 393 40.34 -2.96 6.81
CA ARG A 393 40.64 -4.18 7.58
C ARG A 393 39.69 -5.27 7.14
N TYR A 394 40.17 -6.51 7.16
CA TYR A 394 39.40 -7.65 6.69
C TYR A 394 39.63 -8.90 7.53
N THR A 395 38.70 -9.84 7.43
CA THR A 395 38.76 -11.17 8.04
C THR A 395 38.39 -12.21 6.99
N THR A 396 38.98 -13.40 7.13
CA THR A 396 38.71 -14.57 6.27
C THR A 396 38.17 -15.75 7.07
N ASP A 397 38.00 -15.57 8.38
CA ASP A 397 37.48 -16.58 9.31
C ASP A 397 35.99 -16.36 9.64
N ARG A 398 35.36 -15.37 8.98
CA ARG A 398 33.97 -14.92 9.12
C ARG A 398 33.69 -14.07 10.36
N SER A 399 34.69 -13.82 11.21
CA SER A 399 34.53 -12.88 12.32
C SER A 399 34.32 -11.46 11.80
N GLU A 400 33.65 -10.61 12.57
CA GLU A 400 33.51 -9.21 12.22
C GLU A 400 34.90 -8.51 12.24
N PRO A 401 35.29 -7.77 11.20
CA PRO A 401 36.54 -7.04 11.21
C PRO A 401 36.55 -5.97 12.31
N ASN A 402 37.58 -5.96 13.14
CA ASN A 402 37.79 -4.97 14.20
C ASN A 402 39.16 -4.29 14.05
N ALA A 403 39.48 -3.34 14.93
CA ALA A 403 40.75 -2.58 14.87
C ALA A 403 42.02 -3.46 14.97
N SER A 404 41.89 -4.70 15.48
CA SER A 404 42.98 -5.68 15.55
C SER A 404 43.05 -6.62 14.35
N SER A 405 42.06 -6.62 13.45
CA SER A 405 42.05 -7.45 12.25
C SER A 405 43.19 -7.09 11.28
N PRO A 406 43.62 -7.99 10.39
CA PRO A 406 44.61 -7.69 9.36
C PRO A 406 44.27 -6.44 8.53
N ARG A 407 45.26 -5.55 8.34
CA ARG A 407 45.16 -4.41 7.42
C ARG A 407 45.31 -4.91 5.99
N TYR A 408 44.45 -4.47 5.09
CA TYR A 408 44.60 -4.72 3.66
C TYR A 408 45.75 -3.88 3.09
N THR A 409 46.72 -4.54 2.47
CA THR A 409 47.89 -3.89 1.82
C THR A 409 48.10 -4.33 0.38
N ASP A 410 47.65 -5.53 0.03
CA ASP A 410 47.87 -6.17 -1.27
C ASP A 410 46.63 -7.01 -1.65
N PRO A 411 46.36 -7.26 -2.94
CA PRO A 411 45.27 -8.14 -3.39
C PRO A 411 45.24 -9.50 -2.67
N ILE A 412 44.04 -9.98 -2.37
CA ILE A 412 43.80 -11.23 -1.64
C ILE A 412 43.67 -12.38 -2.65
N PRO A 413 44.53 -13.42 -2.60
CA PRO A 413 44.43 -14.55 -3.52
C PRO A 413 43.28 -15.49 -3.16
N ILE A 414 42.44 -15.80 -4.14
CA ILE A 414 41.27 -16.68 -4.04
C ILE A 414 41.59 -18.02 -4.72
N ASN A 415 41.93 -19.02 -3.89
CA ASN A 415 42.35 -20.35 -4.35
C ASN A 415 41.39 -21.48 -3.92
N ASP A 416 40.51 -21.20 -2.96
CA ASP A 416 39.52 -22.13 -2.40
C ASP A 416 38.27 -21.34 -1.98
N SER A 417 37.17 -22.03 -1.66
CA SER A 417 35.95 -21.42 -1.16
C SER A 417 36.23 -20.59 0.09
N ILE A 418 35.86 -19.31 0.07
CA ILE A 418 36.18 -18.35 1.12
C ILE A 418 35.10 -17.27 1.25
N GLN A 419 34.86 -16.84 2.49
CA GLN A 419 34.11 -15.62 2.78
C GLN A 419 35.07 -14.57 3.29
N ILE A 420 35.02 -13.39 2.70
CA ILE A 420 35.79 -12.22 3.12
C ILE A 420 34.79 -11.21 3.67
N ARG A 421 35.01 -10.77 4.91
CA ARG A 421 34.32 -9.62 5.51
C ARG A 421 35.34 -8.51 5.65
N ALA A 422 34.99 -7.29 5.25
CA ALA A 422 35.89 -6.15 5.32
C ALA A 422 35.13 -4.89 5.73
N ARG A 423 35.79 -3.98 6.43
CA ARG A 423 35.28 -2.63 6.73
C ARG A 423 36.42 -1.63 6.78
N VAL A 424 36.07 -0.35 6.63
CA VAL A 424 37.04 0.75 6.74
C VAL A 424 37.19 1.18 8.20
N PHE A 425 38.38 1.65 8.57
CA PHE A 425 38.69 2.30 9.84
C PHE A 425 39.28 3.69 9.59
N GLY A 426 38.61 4.71 10.11
CA GLY A 426 38.98 6.12 9.95
C GLY A 426 39.75 6.71 11.12
N GLU A 427 39.72 8.04 11.21
CA GLU A 427 40.25 8.77 12.35
C GLU A 427 39.56 8.32 13.66
N ASN A 428 40.30 8.29 14.76
CA ASN A 428 39.85 7.81 16.07
C ASN A 428 39.30 6.36 16.11
N ASN A 429 39.60 5.52 15.11
CA ASN A 429 39.04 4.17 14.92
C ASN A 429 37.51 4.15 14.68
N ALA A 430 36.93 5.20 14.11
CA ALA A 430 35.57 5.13 13.59
C ALA A 430 35.49 4.00 12.54
N GLN A 431 34.45 3.15 12.61
CA GLN A 431 34.41 1.89 11.88
C GLN A 431 33.30 1.90 10.82
N GLY A 432 33.66 1.88 9.53
CA GLY A 432 32.72 1.80 8.38
C GLY A 432 31.82 0.57 8.39
N PRO A 433 30.82 0.45 7.51
CA PRO A 433 29.93 -0.70 7.49
C PRO A 433 30.71 -1.97 7.09
N VAL A 434 30.25 -3.13 7.55
CA VAL A 434 30.85 -4.41 7.15
C VAL A 434 30.31 -4.78 5.78
N LYS A 435 31.19 -5.06 4.83
CA LYS A 435 30.84 -5.62 3.52
C LYS A 435 31.39 -7.02 3.38
N MET A 436 30.54 -7.93 2.90
CA MET A 436 30.85 -9.35 2.72
C MET A 436 30.79 -9.77 1.25
N ARG A 437 31.76 -10.59 0.85
CA ARG A 437 31.74 -11.34 -0.40
C ARG A 437 32.11 -12.80 -0.16
N SER A 438 31.38 -13.70 -0.80
CA SER A 438 31.63 -15.14 -0.74
C SER A 438 32.00 -15.67 -2.12
N PHE A 439 33.13 -16.34 -2.21
CA PHE A 439 33.65 -16.94 -3.43
C PHE A 439 33.65 -18.46 -3.25
N LEU A 440 32.98 -19.19 -4.14
CA LEU A 440 32.74 -20.63 -3.98
C LEU A 440 33.45 -21.45 -5.08
N LYS A 441 34.45 -22.24 -4.71
CA LYS A 441 35.25 -23.03 -5.66
C LYS A 441 34.43 -24.22 -6.18
N LEU A 442 34.44 -24.46 -7.49
CA LEU A 442 33.87 -25.67 -8.09
C LEU A 442 34.92 -26.78 -8.22
N GLY A 443 34.79 -27.84 -7.42
CA GLY A 443 35.81 -28.88 -7.23
C GLY A 443 35.79 -30.06 -8.21
N GLU A 444 34.72 -30.24 -8.97
CA GLU A 444 34.54 -31.38 -9.90
C GLU A 444 34.05 -30.91 -11.27
N ALA A 445 34.60 -31.45 -12.35
CA ALA A 445 34.18 -31.13 -13.72
C ALA A 445 32.67 -31.36 -13.98
N VAL A 446 32.12 -32.37 -13.30
CA VAL A 446 30.68 -32.71 -13.37
C VAL A 446 29.82 -31.58 -12.80
N LEU A 447 30.24 -30.94 -11.70
CA LEU A 447 29.53 -29.79 -11.16
C LEU A 447 29.82 -28.54 -11.98
N GLN A 448 31.03 -28.34 -12.51
CA GLN A 448 31.38 -27.19 -13.36
C GLN A 448 30.51 -27.06 -14.63
N GLN A 449 29.98 -28.18 -15.13
CA GLN A 449 29.05 -28.21 -16.28
C GLN A 449 27.58 -28.16 -15.86
N PHE A 450 27.29 -28.15 -14.55
CA PHE A 450 25.95 -28.30 -14.04
C PHE A 450 25.06 -27.13 -14.46
N ASN A 451 23.92 -27.47 -15.03
CA ASN A 451 22.87 -26.51 -15.35
C ASN A 451 21.48 -27.14 -15.24
N SER A 452 20.49 -26.31 -14.98
CA SER A 452 19.11 -26.73 -14.73
C SER A 452 18.11 -25.83 -15.44
N ASN A 453 16.92 -26.35 -15.71
CA ASN A 453 15.76 -25.53 -16.06
C ASN A 453 15.03 -24.97 -14.83
N LEU A 454 15.44 -25.36 -13.62
CA LEU A 454 15.02 -24.75 -12.36
C LEU A 454 16.12 -23.80 -11.88
N PRO A 455 15.78 -22.77 -11.08
CA PRO A 455 16.78 -22.01 -10.35
C PRO A 455 17.69 -22.91 -9.51
N ILE A 456 18.97 -22.52 -9.42
CA ILE A 456 19.96 -23.21 -8.61
C ILE A 456 20.16 -22.40 -7.32
N LEU A 457 19.94 -23.05 -6.18
CA LEU A 457 20.11 -22.43 -4.86
C LEU A 457 21.31 -23.06 -4.16
N ILE A 458 22.33 -22.26 -3.88
CA ILE A 458 23.56 -22.67 -3.20
C ILE A 458 23.48 -22.26 -1.73
N ILE A 459 23.82 -23.16 -0.82
CA ILE A 459 23.91 -22.89 0.63
C ILE A 459 25.25 -23.37 1.15
N GLU A 460 26.00 -22.50 1.82
CA GLU A 460 27.29 -22.82 2.45
C GLU A 460 27.24 -22.61 3.97
N THR A 461 27.65 -23.62 4.75
CA THR A 461 27.75 -23.52 6.23
C THR A 461 29.18 -23.52 6.74
N TRP A 462 30.17 -23.49 5.85
CA TRP A 462 31.58 -23.24 6.15
C TRP A 462 32.16 -24.25 7.15
N ASN A 463 31.92 -25.55 6.90
CA ASN A 463 32.32 -26.68 7.74
C ASN A 463 31.71 -26.69 9.16
N ARG A 464 30.54 -26.06 9.35
CA ARG A 464 29.80 -26.11 10.63
C ARG A 464 28.81 -27.27 10.71
N GLY A 465 28.67 -28.07 9.65
CA GLY A 465 27.76 -29.20 9.59
C GLY A 465 26.33 -28.81 9.23
N ASP A 466 25.41 -29.75 9.46
CA ASP A 466 23.98 -29.57 9.20
C ASP A 466 23.33 -28.62 10.23
N PRO A 467 22.33 -27.81 9.84
CA PRO A 467 21.59 -26.96 10.76
C PRO A 467 20.80 -27.79 11.80
N GLY A 468 20.73 -27.27 13.03
CA GLY A 468 19.90 -27.80 14.13
C GLY A 468 18.50 -27.17 14.17
N GLY A 469 17.66 -27.58 15.14
CA GLY A 469 16.28 -27.08 15.27
C GLY A 469 16.09 -25.88 16.21
N ASN A 470 17.03 -25.62 17.12
CA ASN A 470 16.84 -24.65 18.21
C ASN A 470 17.42 -23.26 17.89
N THR A 471 18.58 -23.21 17.25
CA THR A 471 19.35 -21.98 17.00
C THR A 471 19.65 -21.84 15.53
N HIS A 472 19.61 -20.62 15.00
CA HIS A 472 20.03 -20.35 13.63
C HIS A 472 21.53 -20.66 13.49
N LEU A 473 21.86 -21.48 12.50
CA LEU A 473 23.22 -21.71 12.06
C LEU A 473 23.55 -20.68 10.98
N ASP A 474 24.53 -19.81 11.23
CA ASP A 474 25.00 -18.86 10.23
C ASP A 474 25.53 -19.58 8.99
N GLY A 475 25.11 -19.09 7.82
CA GLY A 475 25.54 -19.55 6.52
C GLY A 475 25.47 -18.45 5.47
N PHE A 476 25.66 -18.85 4.23
CA PHE A 476 25.53 -18.01 3.04
C PHE A 476 24.59 -18.70 2.06
N MET A 477 23.73 -17.92 1.40
CA MET A 477 22.85 -18.37 0.33
C MET A 477 23.13 -17.57 -0.93
N ALA A 478 23.15 -18.26 -2.07
CA ALA A 478 23.10 -17.66 -3.39
C ALA A 478 22.02 -18.33 -4.24
N ILE A 479 21.39 -17.56 -5.12
CA ILE A 479 20.39 -18.03 -6.09
C ILE A 479 20.86 -17.63 -7.49
N ILE A 480 20.79 -18.58 -8.41
CA ILE A 480 21.00 -18.40 -9.84
C ILE A 480 19.69 -18.74 -10.54
N GLU A 481 19.11 -17.77 -11.22
CA GLU A 481 17.86 -17.91 -11.95
C GLU A 481 18.09 -18.41 -13.38
N PRO A 482 17.11 -19.09 -13.98
CA PRO A 482 17.21 -19.45 -15.39
C PRO A 482 17.26 -18.21 -16.26
N ASP A 483 18.30 -18.12 -17.09
CA ASP A 483 18.43 -17.04 -18.07
C ASP A 483 17.15 -16.96 -18.95
N PRO A 484 16.52 -15.78 -19.11
CA PRO A 484 15.23 -15.66 -19.79
C PRO A 484 15.24 -16.08 -21.26
N GLU A 485 16.38 -15.97 -21.95
CA GLU A 485 16.50 -16.33 -23.36
C GLU A 485 16.64 -17.85 -23.56
N THR A 486 17.41 -18.50 -22.69
CA THR A 486 17.74 -19.92 -22.80
C THR A 486 16.85 -20.80 -21.93
N GLY A 487 16.22 -20.25 -20.91
CA GLY A 487 15.46 -20.95 -19.87
C GLY A 487 16.33 -21.85 -19.00
N ARG A 488 17.63 -21.52 -18.81
CA ARG A 488 18.60 -22.36 -18.10
C ARG A 488 19.43 -21.56 -17.09
N ALA A 489 19.59 -22.10 -15.90
CA ALA A 489 20.54 -21.62 -14.89
C ALA A 489 21.79 -22.50 -14.93
N ARG A 490 23.00 -21.95 -15.09
CA ARG A 490 24.27 -22.69 -14.96
C ARG A 490 24.91 -22.35 -13.64
N ILE A 491 25.57 -23.31 -12.99
CA ILE A 491 26.24 -23.08 -11.70
C ILE A 491 27.34 -21.99 -11.76
N THR A 492 27.79 -21.66 -12.97
CA THR A 492 28.84 -20.67 -13.28
C THR A 492 28.29 -19.30 -13.64
N ASP A 493 26.97 -19.16 -13.78
CA ASP A 493 26.35 -17.87 -14.06
C ASP A 493 26.43 -16.98 -12.81
N GLU A 494 26.18 -15.67 -12.99
CA GLU A 494 26.19 -14.70 -11.90
C GLU A 494 25.07 -15.01 -10.88
N PHE A 495 25.26 -14.56 -9.64
CA PHE A 495 24.24 -14.71 -8.61
C PHE A 495 23.22 -13.57 -8.73
N ASP A 496 21.96 -13.91 -8.95
CA ASP A 496 20.84 -12.96 -8.95
C ASP A 496 20.51 -12.49 -7.53
N THR A 497 20.72 -13.35 -6.55
CA THR A 497 20.60 -13.02 -5.12
C THR A 497 21.72 -13.68 -4.35
N ASP A 498 22.43 -12.91 -3.52
CA ASP A 498 23.37 -13.44 -2.55
C ASP A 498 23.24 -12.74 -1.19
N THR A 499 23.19 -13.53 -0.12
CA THR A 499 23.01 -12.98 1.23
C THR A 499 23.53 -13.90 2.31
N ARG A 500 23.88 -13.30 3.45
CA ARG A 500 24.06 -14.05 4.69
C ARG A 500 22.71 -14.59 5.15
N VAL A 501 22.72 -15.78 5.73
CA VAL A 501 21.49 -16.45 6.18
C VAL A 501 21.64 -17.10 7.55
N GLY A 502 20.54 -17.13 8.31
CA GLY A 502 20.34 -18.00 9.46
C GLY A 502 19.57 -19.26 9.06
N LEU A 503 20.13 -20.44 9.32
CA LEU A 503 19.54 -21.72 8.91
C LEU A 503 19.03 -22.50 10.14
N LYS A 504 17.78 -22.96 10.09
CA LYS A 504 17.23 -23.91 11.07
C LYS A 504 16.62 -25.10 10.36
N ARG A 505 16.88 -26.29 10.88
CA ARG A 505 16.14 -27.48 10.46
C ARG A 505 14.72 -27.41 10.99
N ARG A 506 13.75 -27.78 10.16
CA ARG A 506 12.33 -27.73 10.51
C ARG A 506 11.59 -29.02 10.19
N GLY A 507 10.36 -29.08 10.68
CA GLY A 507 9.49 -30.25 10.60
C GLY A 507 9.65 -31.14 11.83
N SER A 508 8.56 -31.70 12.34
CA SER A 508 8.60 -32.54 13.55
C SER A 508 8.86 -34.01 13.21
N SER A 509 8.13 -34.54 12.22
CA SER A 509 8.25 -35.94 11.80
C SER A 509 9.34 -36.18 10.74
N SER A 510 9.66 -35.15 9.94
CA SER A 510 10.74 -35.14 8.96
C SER A 510 12.08 -34.64 9.54
N PHE A 511 12.10 -34.26 10.83
CA PHE A 511 13.29 -33.71 11.49
C PHE A 511 14.51 -34.63 11.42
N GLY A 512 14.34 -35.95 11.32
CA GLY A 512 15.46 -36.91 11.30
C GLY A 512 15.95 -37.30 9.90
N TRP A 513 15.33 -36.82 8.83
CA TRP A 513 15.59 -37.34 7.49
C TRP A 513 16.91 -36.87 6.86
N PRO A 514 17.63 -37.73 6.13
CA PRO A 514 18.85 -37.34 5.42
C PRO A 514 18.68 -36.12 4.50
N LYS A 515 17.56 -36.04 3.76
CA LYS A 515 17.13 -34.82 3.08
C LYS A 515 16.12 -34.10 3.97
N TYR A 516 16.55 -33.01 4.59
CA TYR A 516 15.78 -32.28 5.58
C TYR A 516 15.22 -30.97 5.05
N SER A 517 14.15 -30.47 5.67
CA SER A 517 13.62 -29.15 5.36
C SER A 517 14.25 -28.09 6.26
N MET A 518 14.36 -26.86 5.76
CA MET A 518 14.98 -25.74 6.47
C MET A 518 14.04 -24.53 6.51
N THR A 519 14.10 -23.79 7.60
CA THR A 519 13.81 -22.36 7.61
C THR A 519 15.11 -21.63 7.27
N VAL A 520 15.02 -20.65 6.39
CA VAL A 520 16.12 -19.81 5.94
C VAL A 520 15.74 -18.37 6.22
N GLU A 521 16.46 -17.71 7.11
CA GLU A 521 16.28 -16.30 7.45
C GLU A 521 17.38 -15.51 6.74
N ALA A 522 17.04 -14.67 5.77
CA ALA A 522 17.97 -13.74 5.14
C ALA A 522 18.36 -12.67 6.15
N ARG A 523 19.66 -12.37 6.20
CA ARG A 523 20.25 -11.49 7.20
C ARG A 523 21.23 -10.50 6.59
N ASP A 524 21.34 -9.35 7.22
CA ASP A 524 22.43 -8.39 7.01
C ASP A 524 23.72 -8.84 7.74
N GLU A 525 24.70 -7.93 7.80
CA GLU A 525 26.01 -8.20 8.38
C GLU A 525 26.01 -8.13 9.91
N GLU A 526 25.04 -7.44 10.49
CA GLU A 526 24.72 -7.28 11.91
C GLU A 526 23.97 -8.52 12.43
N GLY A 527 23.35 -9.29 11.53
CA GLY A 527 22.58 -10.48 11.81
C GLY A 527 21.09 -10.22 12.08
N LEU A 528 20.58 -9.05 11.70
CA LEU A 528 19.15 -8.72 11.72
C LEU A 528 18.48 -9.23 10.44
N ASP A 529 17.16 -9.17 10.40
CA ASP A 529 16.33 -9.68 9.31
C ASP A 529 16.47 -8.80 8.07
N LYS A 530 16.91 -9.37 6.95
CA LYS A 530 17.03 -8.66 5.67
C LYS A 530 15.93 -9.12 4.70
N GLY A 531 15.05 -8.21 4.30
CA GLY A 531 14.06 -8.48 3.26
C GLY A 531 14.71 -8.70 1.89
N ILE A 532 14.38 -9.82 1.24
CA ILE A 532 14.83 -10.15 -0.13
C ILE A 532 13.62 -10.55 -1.00
N THR A 533 13.76 -10.48 -2.31
CA THR A 533 12.67 -10.80 -3.29
C THR A 533 13.11 -11.93 -4.23
N PRO A 534 13.36 -13.15 -3.72
CA PRO A 534 13.91 -14.23 -4.53
C PRO A 534 12.87 -14.77 -5.52
N LEU A 535 13.23 -14.95 -6.80
CA LEU A 535 12.42 -15.63 -7.82
C LEU A 535 11.03 -15.00 -8.04
N ASP A 536 10.94 -13.67 -7.99
CA ASP A 536 9.70 -12.87 -8.04
C ASP A 536 8.70 -13.15 -6.89
N LEU A 537 9.15 -13.75 -5.79
CA LEU A 537 8.34 -13.85 -4.58
C LEU A 537 8.41 -12.54 -3.79
N PRO A 538 7.30 -12.02 -3.24
CA PRO A 538 7.31 -10.73 -2.54
C PRO A 538 8.31 -10.65 -1.41
N ARG A 539 8.86 -9.43 -1.25
CA ARG A 539 9.90 -9.07 -0.28
C ARG A 539 9.61 -9.68 1.09
N GLU A 540 10.57 -10.43 1.63
CA GLU A 540 10.49 -11.03 2.98
C GLU A 540 11.87 -11.54 3.45
N SER A 541 12.10 -11.65 4.76
CA SER A 541 13.35 -12.19 5.34
C SER A 541 13.27 -13.70 5.58
N ASP A 542 12.07 -14.22 5.83
CA ASP A 542 11.85 -15.58 6.31
C ASP A 542 11.31 -16.54 5.24
N TRP A 543 12.12 -17.53 4.89
CA TRP A 543 11.84 -18.48 3.82
C TRP A 543 11.88 -19.92 4.31
N VAL A 544 11.30 -20.80 3.49
CA VAL A 544 11.23 -22.22 3.79
C VAL A 544 11.74 -23.02 2.60
N LEU A 545 12.74 -23.86 2.83
CA LEU A 545 13.17 -24.87 1.88
C LEU A 545 12.59 -26.22 2.27
N SER A 546 11.63 -26.68 1.47
CA SER A 546 10.89 -27.91 1.70
C SER A 546 11.49 -29.08 0.94
N GLY A 547 12.26 -29.93 1.64
CA GLY A 547 13.01 -31.06 1.09
C GLY A 547 12.23 -32.38 1.03
N ARG A 548 10.96 -32.35 0.61
CA ARG A 548 10.08 -33.54 0.61
C ARG A 548 10.59 -34.59 -0.39
N TYR A 549 10.54 -35.87 0.00
CA TYR A 549 10.92 -37.00 -0.87
C TYR A 549 10.40 -38.35 -0.38
N GLN A 550 10.16 -38.51 0.93
CA GLN A 550 9.73 -39.77 1.51
C GLN A 550 8.22 -39.99 1.45
N PHE A 551 7.42 -39.08 2.02
CA PHE A 551 5.95 -39.12 1.93
C PHE A 551 5.47 -38.65 0.56
N ASP A 552 5.94 -37.47 0.15
CA ASP A 552 5.66 -36.95 -1.18
C ASP A 552 6.77 -37.30 -2.17
N ARG A 553 6.51 -38.32 -3.00
CA ARG A 553 7.38 -38.70 -4.12
C ARG A 553 7.02 -38.00 -5.43
N ALA A 554 5.88 -37.32 -5.50
CA ALA A 554 5.57 -36.46 -6.64
C ALA A 554 6.27 -35.10 -6.53
N LEU A 555 6.82 -34.78 -5.35
CA LEU A 555 7.57 -33.54 -5.07
C LEU A 555 6.75 -32.25 -5.21
N MET A 556 5.41 -32.35 -5.28
CA MET A 556 4.52 -31.23 -5.65
C MET A 556 3.18 -31.21 -4.91
N ARG A 557 2.93 -32.08 -3.92
CA ARG A 557 1.61 -32.20 -3.28
C ARG A 557 1.21 -30.96 -2.48
N ASN A 558 2.18 -30.32 -1.83
CA ASN A 558 1.97 -29.04 -1.18
C ASN A 558 1.66 -27.96 -2.20
N ASP A 559 2.55 -27.82 -3.17
CA ASP A 559 2.52 -26.82 -4.22
C ASP A 559 1.17 -26.86 -4.96
N LEU A 560 0.68 -28.07 -5.27
CA LEU A 560 -0.63 -28.30 -5.87
C LEU A 560 -1.77 -27.73 -5.02
N MET A 561 -1.81 -28.06 -3.73
CA MET A 561 -2.92 -27.61 -2.90
C MET A 561 -2.86 -26.11 -2.62
N TYR A 562 -1.65 -25.55 -2.48
CA TYR A 562 -1.48 -24.10 -2.34
C TYR A 562 -1.90 -23.34 -3.60
N GLU A 563 -1.60 -23.88 -4.77
CA GLU A 563 -2.07 -23.31 -6.05
C GLU A 563 -3.59 -23.38 -6.18
N LEU A 564 -4.19 -24.54 -5.89
CA LEU A 564 -5.65 -24.66 -5.92
C LEU A 564 -6.34 -23.73 -4.91
N SER A 565 -5.74 -23.50 -3.73
CA SER A 565 -6.24 -22.53 -2.75
C SER A 565 -6.28 -21.11 -3.33
N ARG A 566 -5.17 -20.67 -3.94
CA ARG A 566 -5.11 -19.34 -4.58
C ARG A 566 -6.11 -19.21 -5.72
N GLN A 567 -6.30 -20.25 -6.52
CA GLN A 567 -7.32 -20.26 -7.57
C GLN A 567 -8.75 -20.23 -7.02
N THR A 568 -8.99 -20.72 -5.80
CA THR A 568 -10.27 -20.47 -5.15
C THR A 568 -10.42 -19.01 -4.71
N GLY A 569 -9.33 -18.26 -4.53
CA GLY A 569 -9.34 -16.89 -4.01
C GLY A 569 -8.96 -16.80 -2.53
N GLU A 570 -8.39 -17.86 -1.95
CA GLU A 570 -7.85 -17.86 -0.59
C GLU A 570 -6.32 -17.86 -0.65
N TYR A 571 -5.69 -16.93 0.08
CA TYR A 571 -4.23 -16.94 0.18
C TYR A 571 -3.73 -18.30 0.68
N ALA A 572 -2.75 -18.83 -0.04
CA ALA A 572 -1.86 -19.87 0.43
C ALA A 572 -0.46 -19.54 -0.08
N THR A 573 0.54 -19.91 0.72
CA THR A 573 1.95 -19.64 0.42
C THR A 573 2.33 -20.00 -1.01
N ARG A 574 2.99 -19.07 -1.70
CA ARG A 574 3.53 -19.31 -3.05
C ARG A 574 4.78 -20.15 -2.97
N THR A 575 5.02 -20.89 -4.05
CA THR A 575 6.15 -21.80 -4.13
C THR A 575 6.89 -21.68 -5.45
N LYS A 576 8.20 -21.93 -5.41
CA LYS A 576 9.08 -22.04 -6.58
C LYS A 576 9.93 -23.30 -6.43
N PHE A 577 9.98 -24.14 -7.46
CA PHE A 577 10.85 -25.32 -7.44
C PHE A 577 12.30 -24.92 -7.72
N VAL A 578 13.24 -25.42 -6.93
CA VAL A 578 14.68 -25.11 -7.05
C VAL A 578 15.52 -26.38 -6.93
N GLU A 579 16.68 -26.42 -7.56
CA GLU A 579 17.71 -27.43 -7.27
C GLU A 579 18.72 -26.88 -6.26
N VAL A 580 18.87 -27.58 -5.12
CA VAL A 580 19.71 -27.12 -4.02
C VAL A 580 21.10 -27.75 -4.09
N VAL A 581 22.15 -26.93 -3.93
CA VAL A 581 23.53 -27.34 -3.67
C VAL A 581 23.91 -26.85 -2.27
N HIS A 582 23.89 -27.73 -1.28
CA HIS A 582 24.17 -27.43 0.11
C HIS A 582 25.52 -28.02 0.57
N ASN A 583 26.50 -27.17 0.82
CA ASN A 583 27.81 -27.56 1.33
C ASN A 583 27.91 -27.36 2.84
N VAL A 584 28.03 -28.48 3.57
CA VAL A 584 28.10 -28.49 5.04
C VAL A 584 29.50 -28.74 5.59
N ARG A 585 30.45 -29.11 4.71
CA ARG A 585 31.82 -29.51 5.08
C ARG A 585 32.88 -28.45 4.73
N GLY A 586 32.48 -27.35 4.10
CA GLY A 586 33.40 -26.34 3.57
C GLY A 586 34.25 -26.85 2.40
N GLY A 587 35.24 -26.06 1.98
CA GLY A 587 36.07 -26.35 0.81
C GLY A 587 35.31 -26.25 -0.52
N PRO A 588 35.83 -26.82 -1.61
CA PRO A 588 35.20 -26.75 -2.91
C PRO A 588 33.84 -27.47 -2.97
N LEU A 589 32.88 -26.86 -3.67
CA LEU A 589 31.60 -27.46 -4.01
C LEU A 589 31.82 -28.68 -4.91
N THR A 590 31.19 -29.80 -4.56
CA THR A 590 31.27 -31.06 -5.32
C THR A 590 29.88 -31.60 -5.56
N TYR A 591 29.65 -32.30 -6.68
CA TYR A 591 28.31 -32.88 -6.90
C TYR A 591 28.03 -33.99 -5.87
N SER A 592 29.03 -34.84 -5.64
CA SER A 592 28.94 -35.97 -4.71
C SER A 592 28.67 -35.54 -3.26
N GLY A 593 29.31 -34.46 -2.81
CA GLY A 593 29.24 -33.95 -1.44
C GLY A 593 28.16 -32.90 -1.19
N SER A 594 27.88 -32.04 -2.18
CA SER A 594 27.11 -30.80 -1.99
C SER A 594 25.73 -30.78 -2.65
N TYR A 595 25.46 -31.58 -3.69
CA TYR A 595 24.13 -31.54 -4.35
C TYR A 595 23.03 -32.10 -3.43
N PHE A 596 21.87 -31.46 -3.28
CA PHE A 596 20.79 -31.90 -2.37
C PHE A 596 19.44 -32.17 -3.05
N GLY A 597 19.33 -32.01 -4.37
CA GLY A 597 18.11 -32.35 -5.10
C GLY A 597 17.09 -31.21 -5.20
N VAL A 598 15.89 -31.56 -5.63
CA VAL A 598 14.79 -30.61 -5.84
C VAL A 598 14.12 -30.25 -4.52
N TYR A 599 13.92 -28.96 -4.26
CA TYR A 599 13.17 -28.42 -3.13
C TYR A 599 12.07 -27.50 -3.67
N SER A 600 11.03 -27.28 -2.85
CA SER A 600 10.20 -26.09 -3.01
C SER A 600 10.74 -25.00 -2.09
N LEU A 601 11.09 -23.84 -2.65
CA LEU A 601 11.19 -22.58 -1.92
C LEU A 601 9.76 -22.09 -1.67
N ILE A 602 9.44 -21.86 -0.41
CA ILE A 602 8.08 -21.58 0.07
C ILE A 602 8.14 -20.32 0.94
N GLU A 603 7.19 -19.41 0.77
CA GLU A 603 7.02 -18.26 1.67
C GLU A 603 6.62 -18.74 3.07
N LYS A 604 7.16 -18.15 4.12
CA LYS A 604 6.65 -18.41 5.46
C LYS A 604 5.26 -17.76 5.62
N ILE A 605 4.33 -18.48 6.25
CA ILE A 605 3.04 -17.89 6.62
C ILE A 605 3.31 -16.81 7.67
N LYS A 606 2.97 -15.57 7.34
CA LYS A 606 3.11 -14.37 8.17
C LYS A 606 1.96 -13.41 7.88
N ARG A 607 1.75 -12.47 8.81
CA ARG A 607 0.94 -11.27 8.62
C ARG A 607 1.68 -10.32 7.68
N ASP A 608 1.07 -9.99 6.56
CA ASP A 608 1.61 -9.11 5.52
C ASP A 608 0.53 -8.90 4.44
N ASP A 609 0.48 -7.74 3.80
CA ASP A 609 -0.57 -7.40 2.82
C ASP A 609 -0.48 -8.26 1.55
N SER A 610 0.72 -8.72 1.21
CA SER A 610 0.93 -9.70 0.14
C SER A 610 0.72 -11.16 0.59
N ARG A 611 0.25 -11.38 1.83
CA ARG A 611 0.07 -12.71 2.45
C ARG A 611 -1.25 -12.84 3.21
N VAL A 612 -1.21 -12.79 4.55
CA VAL A 612 -2.41 -12.81 5.41
C VAL A 612 -2.68 -11.37 5.83
N PRO A 613 -3.68 -10.70 5.21
CA PRO A 613 -3.89 -9.26 5.33
C PRO A 613 -4.68 -8.95 6.61
N VAL A 614 -4.03 -9.10 7.76
CA VAL A 614 -4.64 -8.87 9.06
C VAL A 614 -3.89 -7.74 9.74
N ALA A 615 -4.60 -6.74 10.26
CA ALA A 615 -3.98 -5.55 10.83
C ALA A 615 -2.97 -5.88 11.95
N ARG A 616 -1.90 -5.10 12.08
CA ARG A 616 -0.98 -5.26 13.22
C ARG A 616 -1.67 -4.79 14.52
N ILE A 617 -1.48 -5.52 15.61
CA ILE A 617 -1.94 -5.11 16.94
C ILE A 617 -0.76 -4.66 17.80
N ASP A 618 -0.84 -3.47 18.38
CA ASP A 618 0.16 -2.93 19.31
C ASP A 618 -0.07 -3.50 20.72
N PRO A 619 0.95 -3.83 21.52
CA PRO A 619 0.76 -4.32 22.89
C PRO A 619 -0.11 -3.40 23.80
N ARG A 620 -0.24 -2.10 23.46
CA ARG A 620 -1.08 -1.10 24.13
C ARG A 620 -2.57 -1.19 23.75
N ASP A 621 -2.89 -1.80 22.62
CA ASP A 621 -4.26 -2.00 22.12
C ASP A 621 -5.03 -2.89 23.09
N SER A 622 -5.82 -2.26 23.94
CA SER A 622 -6.45 -2.91 25.09
C SER A 622 -7.94 -2.64 25.25
N ARG A 623 -8.55 -1.99 24.25
CA ARG A 623 -9.99 -1.68 24.18
C ARG A 623 -10.50 -1.80 22.75
N GLU A 624 -11.80 -1.99 22.61
CA GLU A 624 -12.48 -1.99 21.30
C GLU A 624 -12.39 -0.62 20.61
N PRO A 625 -12.32 -0.58 19.26
CA PRO A 625 -12.23 -1.75 18.36
C PRO A 625 -10.82 -2.36 18.29
N ALA A 626 -9.76 -1.64 18.68
CA ALA A 626 -8.36 -2.02 18.46
C ALA A 626 -7.94 -3.39 19.04
N VAL A 627 -8.46 -3.77 20.21
CA VAL A 627 -8.11 -5.07 20.86
C VAL A 627 -8.73 -6.28 20.17
N SER A 628 -9.70 -6.08 19.27
CA SER A 628 -10.58 -7.16 18.80
C SER A 628 -10.05 -7.96 17.62
N GLY A 629 -8.93 -7.55 17.04
CA GLY A 629 -8.36 -8.19 15.87
C GLY A 629 -6.90 -7.83 15.67
N GLY A 630 -6.31 -8.41 14.64
CA GLY A 630 -4.87 -8.41 14.45
C GLY A 630 -4.17 -9.65 14.98
N TYR A 631 -4.93 -10.74 15.17
CA TYR A 631 -4.40 -12.00 15.69
C TYR A 631 -4.34 -13.07 14.60
N MET A 632 -3.23 -13.80 14.56
CA MET A 632 -3.08 -15.07 13.88
C MET A 632 -2.72 -16.15 14.89
N PHE A 633 -3.34 -17.32 14.77
CA PHE A 633 -3.11 -18.44 15.66
C PHE A 633 -3.24 -19.76 14.90
N LYS A 634 -2.65 -20.82 15.45
CA LYS A 634 -2.65 -22.14 14.82
C LYS A 634 -3.10 -23.23 15.78
N LYS A 635 -3.82 -24.21 15.23
CA LYS A 635 -3.99 -25.51 15.86
C LYS A 635 -2.87 -26.41 15.35
N ASP A 636 -1.77 -26.46 16.10
CA ASP A 636 -0.64 -27.35 15.83
C ASP A 636 0.12 -27.67 17.12
N ARG A 637 1.20 -28.44 17.01
CA ARG A 637 2.20 -28.56 18.08
C ARG A 637 2.81 -27.19 18.35
N LEU A 638 2.92 -26.86 19.64
CA LEU A 638 3.54 -25.61 20.08
C LEU A 638 5.03 -25.60 19.73
N ASP A 639 5.54 -24.44 19.38
CA ASP A 639 6.96 -24.25 19.16
C ASP A 639 7.70 -24.35 20.50
N PRO A 640 8.99 -24.75 20.52
CA PRO A 640 9.74 -24.89 21.76
C PRO A 640 9.77 -23.60 22.58
N GLY A 641 9.19 -23.63 23.79
CA GLY A 641 9.12 -22.48 24.69
C GLY A 641 7.73 -21.83 24.78
N ASP A 642 6.84 -22.12 23.83
CA ASP A 642 5.48 -21.57 23.81
C ASP A 642 4.54 -22.35 24.74
N SER A 643 3.60 -21.63 25.35
CA SER A 643 2.54 -22.20 26.19
C SER A 643 1.16 -22.15 25.52
N GLY A 644 1.00 -21.28 24.52
CA GLY A 644 -0.26 -21.09 23.80
C GLY A 644 -1.36 -20.48 24.65
N PHE A 645 -2.61 -20.68 24.22
CA PHE A 645 -3.81 -20.34 24.98
C PHE A 645 -4.88 -21.43 24.82
N SER A 646 -5.76 -21.59 25.81
CA SER A 646 -6.72 -22.70 25.85
C SER A 646 -8.14 -22.23 25.53
N VAL A 647 -8.79 -22.95 24.62
CA VAL A 647 -10.22 -22.79 24.30
C VAL A 647 -10.96 -24.04 24.78
N ALA A 648 -12.09 -23.84 25.46
CA ALA A 648 -12.92 -24.94 25.96
C ALA A 648 -13.31 -25.89 24.81
N GLY A 649 -13.24 -27.20 25.05
CA GLY A 649 -13.50 -28.21 24.01
C GLY A 649 -12.36 -28.39 23.00
N LEU A 650 -11.85 -27.31 22.39
CA LEU A 650 -10.82 -27.39 21.35
C LEU A 650 -9.41 -27.68 21.88
N GLY A 651 -9.12 -27.30 23.12
CA GLY A 651 -7.79 -27.43 23.74
C GLY A 651 -6.87 -26.25 23.43
N THR A 652 -5.56 -26.48 23.44
CA THR A 652 -4.56 -25.42 23.26
C THR A 652 -4.37 -25.03 21.80
N LEU A 653 -4.26 -23.72 21.54
CA LEU A 653 -3.87 -23.08 20.29
C LEU A 653 -2.54 -22.36 20.49
N GLY A 654 -1.69 -22.37 19.47
CA GLY A 654 -0.42 -21.63 19.45
C GLY A 654 -0.59 -20.24 18.85
N TRP A 655 0.14 -19.27 19.39
CA TRP A 655 0.23 -17.92 18.82
C TRP A 655 1.07 -17.95 17.54
N VAL A 656 0.65 -17.18 16.53
CA VAL A 656 1.43 -16.96 15.31
C VAL A 656 1.83 -15.50 15.23
N GLU A 657 0.85 -14.59 15.25
CA GLU A 657 1.04 -13.14 15.32
C GLU A 657 0.00 -12.50 16.25
N PRO A 658 0.37 -11.55 17.13
CA PRO A 658 1.74 -11.27 17.55
C PRO A 658 2.37 -12.51 18.24
N LYS A 659 3.69 -12.54 18.41
CA LYS A 659 4.34 -13.68 19.09
C LYS A 659 3.87 -13.75 20.54
N GLU A 660 3.83 -14.95 21.12
CA GLU A 660 3.27 -15.16 22.46
C GLU A 660 3.86 -14.22 23.53
N ARG A 661 5.16 -13.93 23.42
CA ARG A 661 5.90 -13.02 24.31
C ARG A 661 5.51 -11.55 24.20
N GLU A 662 4.91 -11.14 23.08
CA GLU A 662 4.49 -9.76 22.78
C GLU A 662 3.02 -9.52 23.15
N VAL A 663 2.24 -10.57 23.39
CA VAL A 663 0.81 -10.47 23.72
C VAL A 663 0.63 -9.93 25.15
N SER A 664 -0.10 -8.82 25.30
CA SER A 664 -0.44 -8.28 26.62
C SER A 664 -1.45 -9.15 27.37
N SER A 665 -1.50 -9.05 28.70
CA SER A 665 -2.46 -9.81 29.51
C SER A 665 -3.92 -9.52 29.15
N ARG A 666 -4.22 -8.28 28.73
CA ARG A 666 -5.56 -7.87 28.28
C ARG A 666 -5.93 -8.47 26.93
N GLN A 667 -5.02 -8.44 25.96
CA GLN A 667 -5.21 -9.07 24.65
C GLN A 667 -5.42 -10.57 24.76
N ARG A 668 -4.56 -11.25 25.56
CA ARG A 668 -4.71 -12.68 25.85
C ARG A 668 -6.09 -12.98 26.45
N SER A 669 -6.52 -12.19 27.43
CA SER A 669 -7.83 -12.36 28.06
C SER A 669 -8.97 -12.12 27.07
N TRP A 670 -8.87 -11.10 26.22
CA TRP A 670 -9.89 -10.77 25.24
C TRP A 670 -10.05 -11.90 24.22
N LEU A 671 -8.95 -12.31 23.56
CA LEU A 671 -9.00 -13.35 22.53
C LEU A 671 -9.48 -14.67 23.14
N THR A 672 -8.97 -15.05 24.31
CA THR A 672 -9.41 -16.28 24.98
C THR A 672 -10.92 -16.26 25.27
N THR A 673 -11.46 -15.14 25.76
CA THR A 673 -12.91 -14.99 25.99
C THR A 673 -13.68 -15.11 24.69
N HIS A 674 -13.29 -14.36 23.65
CA HIS A 674 -13.95 -14.37 22.36
C HIS A 674 -13.95 -15.78 21.72
N MET A 675 -12.82 -16.48 21.74
CA MET A 675 -12.74 -17.85 21.22
C MET A 675 -13.60 -18.84 22.02
N ASN A 676 -13.81 -18.61 23.32
CA ASN A 676 -14.74 -19.41 24.12
C ASN A 676 -16.21 -19.09 23.80
N GLU A 677 -16.55 -17.85 23.44
CA GLU A 677 -17.88 -17.49 22.94
C GLU A 677 -18.18 -18.17 21.60
N VAL A 678 -17.22 -18.18 20.68
CA VAL A 678 -17.33 -18.90 19.40
C VAL A 678 -17.55 -20.38 19.65
N ASN A 679 -16.74 -20.98 20.53
CA ASN A 679 -16.90 -22.39 20.90
C ASN A 679 -18.28 -22.68 21.51
N ALA A 680 -18.80 -21.79 22.36
CA ALA A 680 -20.14 -21.95 22.95
C ALA A 680 -21.25 -21.89 21.90
N ALA A 681 -21.10 -21.06 20.85
CA ALA A 681 -22.01 -21.02 19.71
C ALA A 681 -21.97 -22.34 18.91
N ILE A 682 -20.77 -22.77 18.51
CA ILE A 682 -20.56 -23.99 17.72
C ILE A 682 -21.02 -25.25 18.47
N SER A 683 -20.81 -25.29 19.79
CA SER A 683 -21.23 -26.41 20.63
C SER A 683 -22.73 -26.45 20.94
N ALA A 684 -23.48 -25.38 20.67
CA ALA A 684 -24.91 -25.34 20.89
C ALA A 684 -25.66 -26.09 19.76
N GLY A 685 -26.69 -26.87 20.11
CA GLY A 685 -27.41 -27.68 19.12
C GLY A 685 -28.14 -26.88 18.04
N ASN A 686 -28.44 -25.60 18.28
CA ASN A 686 -29.00 -24.67 17.30
C ASN A 686 -27.95 -23.71 16.70
N GLY A 687 -26.67 -23.86 17.05
CA GLY A 687 -25.59 -22.97 16.61
C GLY A 687 -25.59 -21.58 17.25
N ILE A 688 -26.47 -21.30 18.21
CA ILE A 688 -26.63 -19.98 18.83
C ILE A 688 -25.96 -19.97 20.20
N ASN A 689 -25.07 -19.01 20.42
CA ASN A 689 -24.45 -18.80 21.72
C ASN A 689 -25.54 -18.41 22.75
N PRO A 690 -25.66 -19.13 23.88
CA PRO A 690 -26.72 -18.89 24.85
C PRO A 690 -26.57 -17.57 25.63
N SER A 691 -25.38 -16.98 25.66
CA SER A 691 -25.09 -15.74 26.39
C SER A 691 -25.19 -14.50 25.52
N THR A 692 -24.71 -14.58 24.27
CA THR A 692 -24.68 -13.42 23.36
C THR A 692 -25.82 -13.40 22.35
N GLY A 693 -26.50 -14.54 22.13
CA GLY A 693 -27.59 -14.66 21.14
C GLY A 693 -27.11 -14.74 19.68
N LYS A 694 -25.81 -14.62 19.42
CA LYS A 694 -25.22 -14.72 18.08
C LYS A 694 -25.12 -16.17 17.62
N HIS A 695 -25.48 -16.42 16.36
CA HIS A 695 -25.21 -17.67 15.66
C HIS A 695 -23.72 -17.79 15.32
N PHE A 696 -23.17 -19.01 15.23
CA PHE A 696 -21.73 -19.20 14.99
C PHE A 696 -21.24 -18.57 13.68
N THR A 697 -22.09 -18.46 12.66
CA THR A 697 -21.79 -17.80 11.37
C THR A 697 -21.63 -16.28 11.50
N GLU A 698 -22.01 -15.68 12.62
CA GLU A 698 -21.72 -14.28 12.94
C GLU A 698 -20.33 -14.09 13.56
N TYR A 699 -19.64 -15.18 13.91
CA TYR A 699 -18.27 -15.13 14.46
C TYR A 699 -17.22 -15.59 13.46
N ILE A 700 -17.59 -16.43 12.49
CA ILE A 700 -16.66 -17.00 11.53
C ILE A 700 -16.90 -16.40 10.16
N ASP A 701 -15.82 -16.25 9.40
CA ASP A 701 -15.96 -16.06 7.97
C ASP A 701 -16.31 -17.42 7.34
N GLN A 702 -17.59 -17.57 6.99
CA GLN A 702 -18.11 -18.81 6.43
C GLN A 702 -17.35 -19.22 5.15
N PHE A 703 -16.90 -18.26 4.37
CA PHE A 703 -16.28 -18.51 3.08
C PHE A 703 -14.91 -19.17 3.22
N SER A 704 -13.98 -18.56 3.97
CA SER A 704 -12.68 -19.17 4.24
C SER A 704 -12.80 -20.52 4.96
N TRP A 705 -13.75 -20.67 5.88
CA TRP A 705 -14.01 -21.95 6.56
C TRP A 705 -14.43 -23.07 5.60
N LEU A 706 -15.36 -22.80 4.69
CA LEU A 706 -15.83 -23.80 3.73
C LEU A 706 -14.72 -24.21 2.76
N ARG A 707 -13.91 -23.26 2.28
CA ARG A 707 -12.78 -23.51 1.38
C ARG A 707 -11.65 -24.25 2.07
N HIS A 708 -11.27 -23.83 3.27
CA HIS A 708 -10.28 -24.51 4.10
C HIS A 708 -10.67 -25.98 4.31
N HIS A 709 -11.94 -26.25 4.60
CA HIS A 709 -12.44 -27.61 4.74
C HIS A 709 -12.38 -28.40 3.43
N TRP A 710 -12.81 -27.81 2.32
CA TRP A 710 -12.79 -28.49 1.03
C TRP A 710 -11.40 -28.80 0.51
N LEU A 711 -10.44 -27.89 0.62
CA LEU A 711 -9.06 -28.11 0.23
C LEU A 711 -8.44 -29.29 1.00
N ASN A 712 -8.63 -29.33 2.33
CA ASN A 712 -8.19 -30.45 3.16
C ASN A 712 -8.92 -31.76 2.82
N THR A 713 -10.23 -31.70 2.54
CA THR A 713 -11.04 -32.88 2.22
C THR A 713 -10.69 -33.46 0.85
N LEU A 714 -10.49 -32.62 -0.16
CA LEU A 714 -10.10 -33.03 -1.52
C LEU A 714 -8.79 -33.82 -1.47
N ALA A 715 -7.78 -33.27 -0.80
CA ALA A 715 -6.48 -33.91 -0.66
C ALA A 715 -6.48 -35.16 0.23
N MET A 716 -7.53 -35.33 1.07
CA MET A 716 -7.51 -36.24 2.21
C MET A 716 -6.33 -35.91 3.14
N ASN A 717 -6.27 -34.66 3.62
CA ASN A 717 -5.26 -34.26 4.58
C ASN A 717 -5.45 -35.00 5.91
N VAL A 718 -4.54 -35.92 6.19
CA VAL A 718 -4.61 -36.81 7.37
C VAL A 718 -4.52 -36.06 8.70
N ASP A 719 -3.99 -34.83 8.69
CA ASP A 719 -3.79 -34.02 9.89
C ASP A 719 -4.56 -32.68 9.86
N GLY A 720 -5.02 -32.20 8.70
CA GLY A 720 -5.53 -30.83 8.51
C GLY A 720 -6.71 -30.37 9.39
N PHE A 721 -7.50 -31.30 9.95
CA PHE A 721 -8.59 -30.97 10.90
C PHE A 721 -8.21 -31.13 12.38
N ARG A 722 -6.97 -31.56 12.65
CA ARG A 722 -6.45 -31.88 13.99
C ARG A 722 -5.23 -31.04 14.36
N LEU A 723 -4.36 -30.82 13.38
CA LEU A 723 -3.08 -30.11 13.41
C LEU A 723 -2.92 -29.34 12.08
N SER A 724 -1.86 -28.54 11.95
CA SER A 724 -1.53 -27.81 10.72
C SER A 724 -2.63 -26.83 10.24
N GLY A 725 -3.55 -26.42 11.11
CA GLY A 725 -4.60 -25.45 10.78
C GLY A 725 -4.25 -24.05 11.28
N TYR A 726 -4.18 -23.08 10.38
CA TYR A 726 -4.03 -21.65 10.70
C TYR A 726 -5.40 -20.95 10.71
N TYR A 727 -5.49 -19.90 11.53
CA TYR A 727 -6.67 -19.07 11.68
C TYR A 727 -6.22 -17.64 11.93
N TYR A 728 -7.10 -16.70 11.60
CA TYR A 728 -6.88 -15.28 11.87
C TYR A 728 -8.16 -14.61 12.35
N LYS A 729 -8.02 -13.45 12.99
CA LYS A 729 -9.11 -12.66 13.54
C LYS A 729 -8.97 -11.21 13.13
N ASP A 730 -9.93 -10.74 12.34
CA ASP A 730 -10.05 -9.33 11.92
C ASP A 730 -10.56 -8.46 13.07
N ARG A 731 -10.31 -7.15 13.04
CA ARG A 731 -10.86 -6.21 14.04
C ARG A 731 -12.36 -6.02 13.82
N SER A 732 -13.10 -5.62 14.84
CA SER A 732 -14.57 -5.49 14.77
C SER A 732 -15.06 -4.45 13.76
N ASP A 733 -14.21 -3.52 13.36
CA ASP A 733 -14.42 -2.51 12.32
C ASP A 733 -14.00 -2.99 10.90
N THR A 734 -13.39 -4.17 10.79
CA THR A 734 -12.96 -4.79 9.51
C THR A 734 -13.55 -6.19 9.37
N ASN A 735 -14.25 -6.49 8.28
CA ASN A 735 -14.87 -7.80 8.06
C ASN A 735 -15.75 -8.28 9.24
N ASP A 736 -16.47 -7.35 9.88
CA ASP A 736 -17.28 -7.56 11.10
C ASP A 736 -16.53 -8.20 12.29
N GLY A 737 -15.20 -8.22 12.26
CA GLY A 737 -14.38 -8.95 13.20
C GLY A 737 -14.64 -10.46 13.17
N LYS A 738 -14.79 -11.06 11.99
CA LYS A 738 -14.94 -12.51 11.84
C LYS A 738 -13.60 -13.25 11.97
N ILE A 739 -13.68 -14.55 12.29
CA ILE A 739 -12.54 -15.47 12.32
C ILE A 739 -12.44 -16.19 10.99
N GLY A 740 -11.37 -15.94 10.25
CA GLY A 740 -11.03 -16.70 9.05
C GLY A 740 -10.31 -18.00 9.36
N ALA A 741 -10.48 -19.01 8.49
CA ALA A 741 -9.73 -20.26 8.53
C ALA A 741 -8.77 -20.34 7.35
N GLY A 742 -7.48 -20.39 7.64
CA GLY A 742 -6.42 -20.34 6.64
C GLY A 742 -5.23 -19.50 7.11
N PRO A 743 -4.15 -19.46 6.31
CA PRO A 743 -3.97 -20.21 5.07
C PRO A 743 -3.79 -21.72 5.30
N ILE A 744 -4.06 -22.55 4.28
CA ILE A 744 -3.89 -24.00 4.36
C ILE A 744 -2.40 -24.39 4.47
N TRP A 745 -2.08 -25.50 5.14
CA TRP A 745 -0.69 -25.92 5.37
C TRP A 745 -0.53 -27.45 5.47
N ASP A 746 0.65 -27.93 5.04
CA ASP A 746 1.18 -29.29 5.20
C ASP A 746 0.38 -30.44 4.55
N PHE A 747 0.66 -30.68 3.27
CA PHE A 747 -0.01 -31.66 2.41
C PHE A 747 0.93 -32.76 1.85
N ASP A 748 2.11 -33.02 2.43
CA ASP A 748 2.99 -34.11 1.98
C ASP A 748 2.39 -35.50 2.21
N ARG A 749 1.54 -35.64 3.22
CA ARG A 749 0.91 -36.91 3.63
C ARG A 749 -0.51 -37.04 3.10
N THR A 750 -0.68 -36.78 1.80
CA THR A 750 -1.99 -36.68 1.16
C THR A 750 -1.99 -37.28 -0.25
N MET A 751 -3.18 -37.47 -0.83
CA MET A 751 -3.33 -37.84 -2.24
C MET A 751 -2.54 -39.09 -2.67
N GLY A 752 -2.67 -40.17 -1.88
CA GLY A 752 -1.99 -41.44 -2.15
C GLY A 752 -0.48 -41.36 -1.95
N SER A 753 -0.05 -40.62 -0.94
CA SER A 753 1.33 -40.59 -0.43
C SER A 753 1.74 -41.94 0.18
N THR A 754 2.96 -42.02 0.71
CA THR A 754 3.43 -43.25 1.38
C THR A 754 2.96 -43.39 2.84
N ASP A 755 2.13 -42.47 3.35
CA ASP A 755 1.62 -42.46 4.74
C ASP A 755 0.55 -43.55 5.00
N SER A 756 0.02 -44.17 3.94
CA SER A 756 -0.95 -45.28 3.92
C SER A 756 -2.37 -44.97 4.37
N ARG A 757 -2.57 -43.97 5.24
CA ARG A 757 -3.91 -43.52 5.68
C ARG A 757 -4.70 -42.91 4.52
N ASP A 758 -4.02 -42.30 3.57
CA ASP A 758 -4.57 -41.62 2.40
C ASP A 758 -4.67 -42.51 1.14
N ASN A 759 -4.44 -43.83 1.28
CA ASN A 759 -4.38 -44.75 0.13
C ASN A 759 -5.69 -44.91 -0.64
N ASN A 760 -6.84 -44.81 0.03
CA ASN A 760 -8.14 -45.06 -0.59
C ASN A 760 -8.82 -43.74 -0.99
N PRO A 761 -8.85 -43.36 -2.28
CA PRO A 761 -9.51 -42.12 -2.71
C PRO A 761 -11.05 -42.16 -2.58
N SER A 762 -11.64 -43.34 -2.34
CA SER A 762 -13.11 -43.58 -2.33
C SER A 762 -13.71 -43.70 -0.91
N GLN A 763 -13.20 -42.92 0.04
CA GLN A 763 -13.71 -42.81 1.41
C GLN A 763 -13.46 -41.41 1.95
N TRP A 764 -14.26 -40.88 2.88
CA TRP A 764 -14.11 -39.48 3.26
C TRP A 764 -12.80 -39.15 3.97
N ASP A 765 -12.35 -40.01 4.89
CA ASP A 765 -11.13 -39.83 5.67
C ASP A 765 -10.20 -41.05 5.63
N GLY A 766 -8.98 -40.90 6.15
CA GLY A 766 -7.98 -41.97 6.15
C GLY A 766 -8.18 -43.09 7.19
N SER A 767 -9.29 -43.08 7.92
CA SER A 767 -9.59 -44.06 8.98
C SER A 767 -10.64 -45.10 8.58
N GLY A 768 -11.22 -44.98 7.37
CA GLY A 768 -12.15 -45.94 6.80
C GLY A 768 -13.57 -45.89 7.37
N ASP A 769 -13.93 -44.83 8.10
CA ASP A 769 -15.26 -44.66 8.68
C ASP A 769 -15.91 -43.39 8.14
N SER A 770 -16.89 -43.58 7.25
CA SER A 770 -17.62 -42.51 6.58
C SER A 770 -18.60 -41.76 7.48
N SER A 771 -18.84 -42.21 8.72
CA SER A 771 -19.61 -41.47 9.72
C SER A 771 -18.82 -40.30 10.32
N ARG A 772 -17.54 -40.14 9.97
CA ARG A 772 -16.56 -39.26 10.64
C ARG A 772 -16.18 -37.98 9.89
N THR A 773 -16.88 -37.63 8.84
CA THR A 773 -16.73 -36.29 8.19
C THR A 773 -17.86 -35.35 8.63
N TRP A 774 -18.87 -35.90 9.29
CA TRP A 774 -20.09 -35.22 9.66
C TRP A 774 -20.38 -35.59 11.11
N ASN A 775 -20.41 -34.61 12.03
CA ASN A 775 -20.54 -34.86 13.47
C ASN A 775 -19.40 -35.68 14.09
N ASP A 776 -18.15 -35.46 13.64
CA ASP A 776 -16.97 -36.12 14.21
C ASP A 776 -16.53 -35.47 15.53
N SER A 777 -16.72 -36.18 16.64
CA SER A 777 -16.32 -35.72 17.97
C SER A 777 -14.81 -35.59 18.16
N ARG A 778 -13.96 -36.11 17.24
CA ARG A 778 -12.50 -35.93 17.27
C ARG A 778 -12.08 -34.52 16.84
N TYR A 779 -12.88 -33.88 15.97
CA TYR A 779 -12.62 -32.56 15.40
C TYR A 779 -13.76 -31.61 15.77
N ILE A 780 -13.83 -31.30 17.07
CA ILE A 780 -15.01 -30.74 17.74
C ILE A 780 -15.68 -29.61 16.94
N TRP A 781 -14.91 -28.62 16.46
CA TRP A 781 -15.49 -27.53 15.66
C TRP A 781 -16.00 -27.98 14.29
N TRP A 782 -15.15 -28.60 13.47
CA TRP A 782 -15.53 -29.01 12.11
C TRP A 782 -16.70 -29.98 12.09
N GLY A 783 -16.72 -30.96 13.00
CA GLY A 783 -17.82 -31.90 13.14
C GLY A 783 -19.14 -31.21 13.52
N GLN A 784 -19.08 -30.22 14.41
CA GLN A 784 -20.26 -29.48 14.89
C GLN A 784 -20.79 -28.48 13.86
N VAL A 785 -19.96 -27.67 13.21
CA VAL A 785 -20.43 -26.71 12.19
C VAL A 785 -21.06 -27.43 11.00
N LEU A 786 -20.49 -28.56 10.55
CA LEU A 786 -21.08 -29.39 9.50
C LEU A 786 -22.31 -30.19 9.96
N SER A 787 -22.61 -30.21 11.27
CA SER A 787 -23.86 -30.76 11.77
C SER A 787 -25.05 -29.83 11.50
N ASN A 788 -24.81 -28.52 11.36
CA ASN A 788 -25.82 -27.53 11.00
C ASN A 788 -26.28 -27.74 9.54
N PRO A 789 -27.60 -27.83 9.28
CA PRO A 789 -28.11 -28.19 7.95
C PRO A 789 -27.87 -27.13 6.87
N ASP A 790 -27.77 -25.85 7.24
CA ASP A 790 -27.55 -24.75 6.28
C ASP A 790 -26.06 -24.60 5.97
N PHE A 791 -25.20 -24.67 6.99
CA PHE A 791 -23.75 -24.70 6.76
C PHE A 791 -23.33 -25.94 5.95
N ARG A 792 -23.96 -27.10 6.20
CA ARG A 792 -23.75 -28.30 5.38
C ARG A 792 -24.25 -28.13 3.95
N GLN A 793 -25.36 -27.43 3.75
CA GLN A 793 -25.83 -27.14 2.40
C GLN A 793 -24.83 -26.25 1.67
N ALA A 794 -24.37 -25.15 2.29
CA ALA A 794 -23.35 -24.28 1.73
C ALA A 794 -22.05 -25.04 1.40
N HIS A 795 -21.70 -26.05 2.21
CA HIS A 795 -20.60 -26.97 1.93
C HIS A 795 -20.83 -27.78 0.65
N THR A 796 -22.00 -28.40 0.47
CA THR A 796 -22.32 -29.09 -0.80
C THR A 796 -22.36 -28.14 -2.00
N ASP A 797 -22.94 -26.96 -1.82
CA ASP A 797 -23.06 -25.95 -2.87
C ASP A 797 -21.67 -25.54 -3.37
N LEU A 798 -20.76 -25.21 -2.45
CA LEU A 798 -19.39 -24.83 -2.79
C LEU A 798 -18.63 -25.95 -3.50
N TRP A 799 -18.83 -27.23 -3.15
CA TRP A 799 -18.19 -28.32 -3.91
C TRP A 799 -18.66 -28.34 -5.36
N GLN A 800 -19.97 -28.31 -5.56
CA GLN A 800 -20.50 -28.43 -6.92
C GLN A 800 -20.19 -27.18 -7.76
N ASP A 801 -20.06 -26.01 -7.13
CA ASP A 801 -19.54 -24.79 -7.74
C ASP A 801 -18.06 -24.93 -8.14
N LEU A 802 -17.17 -25.24 -7.20
CA LEU A 802 -15.74 -25.43 -7.48
C LEU A 802 -15.47 -26.54 -8.51
N ARG A 803 -16.35 -27.54 -8.62
CA ARG A 803 -16.23 -28.63 -9.59
C ARG A 803 -16.46 -28.20 -11.03
N GLU A 804 -17.06 -27.03 -11.27
CA GLU A 804 -17.24 -26.44 -12.60
C GLU A 804 -15.94 -25.79 -13.11
N ASN A 805 -15.02 -25.39 -12.22
CA ASN A 805 -13.80 -24.67 -12.56
C ASN A 805 -12.53 -25.21 -11.83
N VAL A 806 -12.21 -24.71 -10.64
CA VAL A 806 -10.95 -24.90 -9.90
C VAL A 806 -10.72 -26.37 -9.56
N PHE A 807 -11.75 -27.07 -9.10
CA PHE A 807 -11.70 -28.51 -8.84
C PHE A 807 -12.15 -29.35 -10.04
N SER A 808 -12.25 -28.78 -11.23
CA SER A 808 -12.41 -29.57 -12.45
C SER A 808 -11.24 -30.56 -12.60
N THR A 809 -11.54 -31.76 -13.10
CA THR A 809 -10.48 -32.75 -13.36
C THR A 809 -9.45 -32.17 -14.33
N GLU A 810 -9.91 -31.39 -15.31
CA GLU A 810 -9.06 -30.72 -16.30
C GLU A 810 -8.10 -29.72 -15.64
N ASN A 811 -8.61 -28.81 -14.82
CA ASN A 811 -7.79 -27.80 -14.15
C ASN A 811 -6.76 -28.41 -13.20
N ILE A 812 -7.19 -29.33 -12.31
CA ILE A 812 -6.29 -30.03 -11.37
C ILE A 812 -5.16 -30.72 -12.14
N GLU A 813 -5.49 -31.40 -13.25
CA GLU A 813 -4.48 -32.03 -14.07
C GLU A 813 -3.58 -31.06 -14.81
N SER A 814 -4.11 -29.90 -15.24
CA SER A 814 -3.32 -28.85 -15.86
C SER A 814 -2.24 -28.37 -14.90
N VAL A 815 -2.60 -28.00 -13.67
CA VAL A 815 -1.64 -27.59 -12.62
C VAL A 815 -0.58 -28.68 -12.37
N ILE A 816 -0.99 -29.94 -12.23
CA ILE A 816 -0.05 -31.07 -12.06
C ILE A 816 0.88 -31.20 -13.26
N ASN A 817 0.37 -31.07 -14.49
CA ASN A 817 1.17 -31.18 -15.70
C ASN A 817 2.19 -30.03 -15.77
N ASP A 818 1.82 -28.82 -15.34
CA ASP A 818 2.69 -27.65 -15.35
C ASP A 818 3.86 -27.83 -14.38
N PHE A 819 3.59 -28.25 -13.15
CA PHE A 819 4.64 -28.61 -12.18
C PHE A 819 5.48 -29.79 -12.65
N ALA A 820 4.87 -30.82 -13.25
CA ALA A 820 5.61 -31.94 -13.78
C ALA A 820 6.55 -31.53 -14.94
N ARG A 821 6.16 -30.57 -15.78
CA ARG A 821 7.03 -30.02 -16.84
C ARG A 821 8.22 -29.27 -16.26
N GLN A 822 8.04 -28.54 -15.15
CA GLN A 822 9.13 -27.85 -14.47
C GLN A 822 10.10 -28.85 -13.82
N ILE A 823 9.59 -29.79 -13.01
CA ILE A 823 10.43 -30.72 -12.22
C ILE A 823 11.11 -31.78 -13.11
N ASP A 824 10.43 -32.26 -14.16
CA ASP A 824 10.94 -33.29 -15.07
C ASP A 824 11.28 -32.73 -16.47
N GLY A 825 11.56 -31.42 -16.53
CA GLY A 825 12.07 -30.74 -17.71
C GLY A 825 13.36 -31.41 -18.19
N ARG A 826 13.35 -31.94 -19.42
CA ARG A 826 14.47 -32.73 -19.92
C ARG A 826 15.61 -31.80 -20.33
N ASP A 827 16.81 -32.11 -19.84
CA ASP A 827 18.02 -31.42 -20.24
C ASP A 827 18.29 -31.56 -21.74
N PRO A 828 18.76 -30.49 -22.41
CA PRO A 828 19.30 -30.60 -23.76
C PRO A 828 20.43 -31.64 -23.84
N PRO A 829 20.56 -32.39 -24.94
CA PRO A 829 21.65 -33.35 -25.09
C PRO A 829 23.02 -32.72 -24.86
N GLY A 830 23.79 -33.28 -23.92
CA GLY A 830 25.13 -32.79 -23.58
C GLY A 830 25.17 -31.59 -22.64
N ALA A 831 24.02 -31.09 -22.17
CA ALA A 831 24.00 -29.99 -21.20
C ALA A 831 24.61 -30.40 -19.86
N ASN A 832 24.27 -31.57 -19.34
CA ASN A 832 24.85 -32.13 -18.10
C ASN A 832 25.61 -33.43 -18.41
N ASP A 833 26.54 -33.81 -17.52
CA ASP A 833 27.20 -35.11 -17.58
C ASP A 833 26.16 -36.24 -17.54
N SER A 834 26.33 -37.21 -18.45
CA SER A 834 25.37 -38.30 -18.65
C SER A 834 25.14 -39.19 -17.41
N SER A 835 26.03 -39.14 -16.42
CA SER A 835 25.95 -39.89 -15.16
C SER A 835 24.99 -39.28 -14.13
N LEU A 836 24.60 -38.01 -14.23
CA LEU A 836 23.81 -37.33 -13.20
C LEU A 836 22.31 -37.68 -13.26
N GLY A 837 21.78 -37.81 -14.47
CA GLY A 837 20.34 -37.81 -14.75
C GLY A 837 19.99 -36.67 -15.71
N ARG A 838 18.92 -36.85 -16.48
CA ARG A 838 18.54 -35.98 -17.63
C ARG A 838 17.47 -34.96 -17.29
N SER A 839 17.11 -34.82 -16.02
CA SER A 839 16.15 -33.83 -15.51
C SER A 839 16.42 -33.61 -14.00
N PRO A 840 15.92 -32.49 -13.43
CA PRO A 840 15.98 -32.27 -11.98
C PRO A 840 15.36 -33.43 -11.19
N ALA A 841 14.24 -33.97 -11.67
CA ALA A 841 13.57 -35.14 -11.11
C ALA A 841 14.48 -36.37 -11.07
N GLU A 842 15.10 -36.75 -12.20
CA GLU A 842 15.99 -37.90 -12.28
C GLU A 842 17.17 -37.75 -11.33
N ARG A 843 17.79 -36.56 -11.26
CA ARG A 843 18.88 -36.28 -10.33
C ARG A 843 18.45 -36.40 -8.87
N ASN A 844 17.27 -35.87 -8.51
CA ASN A 844 16.73 -35.99 -7.16
C ASN A 844 16.49 -37.45 -6.77
N PHE A 845 15.90 -38.25 -7.67
CA PHE A 845 15.67 -39.67 -7.42
C PHE A 845 16.95 -40.47 -7.34
N ASN A 846 17.94 -40.20 -8.20
CA ASN A 846 19.25 -40.85 -8.13
C ASN A 846 19.94 -40.64 -6.77
N LYS A 847 19.72 -39.47 -6.13
CA LYS A 847 20.31 -39.18 -4.82
C LYS A 847 19.48 -39.71 -3.65
N TRP A 848 18.15 -39.56 -3.68
CA TRP A 848 17.31 -39.73 -2.49
C TRP A 848 16.24 -40.83 -2.60
N GLY A 849 16.05 -41.45 -3.75
CA GLY A 849 14.97 -42.40 -3.96
C GLY A 849 15.29 -43.50 -4.96
N ASN A 850 14.26 -44.23 -5.33
CA ASN A 850 14.34 -45.31 -6.32
C ASN A 850 13.07 -45.40 -7.19
N ALA A 851 12.21 -44.38 -7.13
CA ALA A 851 11.00 -44.29 -7.92
C ALA A 851 11.21 -43.47 -9.20
N SER A 852 10.23 -43.48 -10.08
CA SER A 852 10.19 -42.63 -11.26
C SER A 852 9.20 -41.51 -11.03
N HIS A 853 9.65 -40.25 -11.12
CA HIS A 853 8.78 -39.09 -10.97
C HIS A 853 7.53 -39.16 -11.85
N ARG A 854 7.68 -39.53 -13.13
CA ARG A 854 6.56 -39.72 -14.07
C ARG A 854 5.54 -40.75 -13.59
N ASN A 855 6.00 -41.80 -12.92
CA ASN A 855 5.10 -42.80 -12.35
C ASN A 855 4.35 -42.26 -11.13
N GLU A 856 5.02 -41.50 -10.27
CA GLU A 856 4.41 -40.86 -9.10
C GLU A 856 3.39 -39.79 -9.52
N VAL A 857 3.67 -39.00 -10.56
CA VAL A 857 2.71 -38.07 -11.17
C VAL A 857 1.50 -38.83 -11.72
N ARG A 858 1.69 -39.97 -12.40
CA ARG A 858 0.58 -40.80 -12.87
C ARG A 858 -0.29 -41.31 -11.73
N ILE A 859 0.33 -41.74 -10.62
CA ILE A 859 -0.37 -42.20 -9.42
C ILE A 859 -1.19 -41.06 -8.82
N LEU A 860 -0.59 -39.87 -8.66
CA LEU A 860 -1.26 -38.67 -8.13
C LEU A 860 -2.50 -38.31 -8.97
N LYS A 861 -2.35 -38.20 -10.30
CA LYS A 861 -3.46 -37.89 -11.22
C LYS A 861 -4.56 -38.94 -11.14
N GLN A 862 -4.21 -40.23 -11.15
CA GLN A 862 -5.19 -41.31 -11.07
C GLN A 862 -5.93 -41.32 -9.73
N TRP A 863 -5.22 -41.04 -8.63
CA TRP A 863 -5.82 -40.93 -7.31
C TRP A 863 -6.82 -39.78 -7.26
N LEU A 864 -6.44 -38.59 -7.74
CA LEU A 864 -7.30 -37.40 -7.75
C LEU A 864 -8.53 -37.56 -8.66
N ARG A 865 -8.38 -38.13 -9.87
CA ARG A 865 -9.53 -38.49 -10.73
C ARG A 865 -10.54 -39.39 -10.01
N THR A 866 -10.01 -40.41 -9.32
CA THR A 866 -10.86 -41.35 -8.59
C THR A 866 -11.54 -40.66 -7.41
N ARG A 867 -10.82 -39.76 -6.73
CA ARG A 867 -11.28 -38.98 -5.59
C ARG A 867 -12.44 -38.06 -5.96
N VAL A 868 -12.23 -37.17 -6.93
CA VAL A 868 -13.25 -36.19 -7.35
C VAL A 868 -14.50 -36.91 -7.87
N GLY A 869 -14.34 -37.93 -8.72
CA GLY A 869 -15.46 -38.70 -9.23
C GLY A 869 -16.19 -39.50 -8.15
N TRP A 870 -15.50 -39.92 -7.08
CA TRP A 870 -16.17 -40.56 -5.94
C TRP A 870 -16.96 -39.56 -5.11
N ILE A 871 -16.41 -38.37 -4.83
CA ILE A 871 -17.11 -37.30 -4.10
C ILE A 871 -18.36 -36.84 -4.88
N ASP A 872 -18.26 -36.66 -6.20
CA ASP A 872 -19.40 -36.28 -7.05
C ASP A 872 -20.58 -37.26 -6.90
N ARG A 873 -20.30 -38.56 -6.77
CA ARG A 873 -21.33 -39.61 -6.57
C ARG A 873 -21.96 -39.61 -5.17
N GLN A 874 -21.45 -38.83 -4.23
CA GLN A 874 -22.00 -38.71 -2.87
C GLN A 874 -23.12 -37.67 -2.79
N TYR A 875 -23.34 -36.86 -3.83
CA TYR A 875 -24.31 -35.76 -3.83
C TYR A 875 -25.38 -35.96 -4.90
N THR A 876 -26.56 -35.37 -4.67
CA THR A 876 -27.57 -35.17 -5.71
C THR A 876 -26.97 -34.29 -6.80
N ALA A 877 -27.09 -34.70 -8.06
CA ALA A 877 -26.57 -33.93 -9.18
C ALA A 877 -27.32 -32.59 -9.32
N LYS A 878 -26.63 -31.53 -9.78
CA LYS A 878 -27.28 -30.26 -10.12
C LYS A 878 -28.33 -30.49 -11.22
N PRO A 879 -29.43 -29.73 -11.24
CA PRO A 879 -30.38 -29.76 -12.36
C PRO A 879 -29.67 -29.47 -13.69
N LEU A 880 -30.10 -30.16 -14.75
CA LEU A 880 -29.65 -29.93 -16.12
C LEU A 880 -30.86 -29.56 -16.99
N PHE A 881 -30.70 -28.60 -17.89
CA PHE A 881 -31.75 -28.18 -18.82
C PHE A 881 -31.84 -29.12 -20.04
N SER A 882 -33.05 -29.50 -20.45
CA SER A 882 -33.27 -30.44 -21.57
C SER A 882 -33.05 -29.81 -22.94
N SER A 883 -32.30 -30.51 -23.80
CA SER A 883 -32.03 -30.11 -25.19
C SER A 883 -32.90 -30.86 -26.20
N ASP A 884 -34.03 -31.42 -25.77
CA ASP A 884 -34.94 -32.18 -26.63
C ASP A 884 -35.65 -31.29 -27.66
N GLN A 885 -36.01 -31.84 -28.81
CA GLN A 885 -36.57 -31.07 -29.93
C GLN A 885 -37.92 -30.42 -29.56
N GLY A 886 -37.90 -29.09 -29.46
CA GLY A 886 -39.05 -28.25 -29.10
C GLY A 886 -38.96 -27.63 -27.70
N LEU A 887 -37.89 -27.88 -26.93
CA LEU A 887 -37.58 -27.20 -25.69
C LEU A 887 -36.33 -26.33 -25.85
N GLU A 888 -36.41 -25.11 -25.34
CA GLU A 888 -35.34 -24.12 -25.40
C GLU A 888 -34.34 -24.29 -24.25
N GLN A 889 -33.07 -24.02 -24.55
CA GLN A 889 -32.00 -23.93 -23.57
C GLN A 889 -31.93 -22.52 -22.97
N PRO A 890 -31.29 -22.33 -21.81
CA PRO A 890 -30.96 -21.01 -21.30
C PRO A 890 -30.25 -20.16 -22.37
N GLY A 891 -30.60 -18.88 -22.41
CA GLY A 891 -30.16 -17.93 -23.43
C GLY A 891 -31.31 -17.11 -23.99
N VAL A 892 -31.17 -16.66 -25.23
CA VAL A 892 -32.18 -15.83 -25.92
C VAL A 892 -33.34 -16.70 -26.41
N VAL A 893 -34.55 -16.36 -25.99
CA VAL A 893 -35.80 -17.11 -26.28
C VAL A 893 -36.94 -16.18 -26.71
N GLN A 894 -37.99 -16.75 -27.26
CA GLN A 894 -39.24 -16.08 -27.60
C GLN A 894 -40.32 -16.27 -26.51
N LEU A 895 -41.27 -15.34 -26.46
CA LEU A 895 -42.44 -15.47 -25.59
C LEU A 895 -43.24 -16.71 -25.95
N GLY A 896 -43.52 -17.55 -24.96
CA GLY A 896 -44.26 -18.80 -25.12
C GLY A 896 -43.37 -20.03 -25.35
N ASP A 897 -42.06 -19.84 -25.51
CA ASP A 897 -41.11 -20.95 -25.54
C ASP A 897 -41.15 -21.74 -24.23
N GLN A 898 -40.73 -23.00 -24.29
CA GLN A 898 -40.80 -23.92 -23.17
C GLN A 898 -39.43 -24.52 -22.88
N PHE A 899 -39.11 -24.76 -21.61
CA PHE A 899 -37.94 -25.55 -21.20
C PHE A 899 -38.37 -26.69 -20.28
N SER A 900 -37.47 -27.63 -20.00
CA SER A 900 -37.66 -28.61 -18.91
C SER A 900 -36.32 -29.04 -18.32
N PHE A 901 -36.35 -29.78 -17.22
CA PHE A 901 -35.17 -30.39 -16.60
C PHE A 901 -35.01 -31.86 -16.99
N VAL A 902 -33.76 -32.34 -17.03
CA VAL A 902 -33.39 -33.74 -17.31
C VAL A 902 -33.00 -34.46 -16.02
N GLY A 903 -33.47 -35.70 -15.85
CA GLY A 903 -33.06 -36.59 -14.76
C GLY A 903 -34.20 -37.43 -14.20
N GLU A 904 -33.95 -38.09 -13.07
CA GLU A 904 -34.97 -38.88 -12.33
C GLU A 904 -35.40 -38.17 -11.02
N ASP A 905 -34.84 -37.00 -10.74
CA ASP A 905 -35.03 -36.27 -9.49
C ASP A 905 -36.25 -35.34 -9.53
N ALA A 906 -36.73 -34.93 -8.35
CA ALA A 906 -37.71 -33.84 -8.24
C ALA A 906 -36.98 -32.49 -8.28
N PHE A 907 -37.37 -31.61 -9.20
CA PHE A 907 -36.73 -30.30 -9.36
C PHE A 907 -37.60 -29.23 -8.71
N TYR A 908 -37.02 -28.49 -7.76
CA TYR A 908 -37.64 -27.29 -7.26
C TYR A 908 -36.95 -26.10 -7.89
N TYR A 909 -37.72 -25.13 -8.36
CA TYR A 909 -37.19 -23.96 -9.01
C TYR A 909 -37.98 -22.71 -8.65
N THR A 910 -37.35 -21.56 -8.79
CA THR A 910 -37.99 -20.25 -8.72
C THR A 910 -37.82 -19.56 -10.07
N THR A 911 -38.64 -18.55 -10.34
CA THR A 911 -38.61 -17.75 -11.57
C THR A 911 -38.07 -16.33 -11.35
N ASP A 912 -37.75 -16.00 -10.11
CA ASP A 912 -37.17 -14.73 -9.67
C ASP A 912 -35.70 -14.91 -9.25
N GLY A 913 -35.11 -16.08 -9.54
CA GLY A 913 -33.78 -16.54 -9.13
C GLY A 913 -33.48 -16.59 -7.62
N THR A 914 -34.49 -16.47 -6.76
CA THR A 914 -34.31 -16.76 -5.33
C THR A 914 -34.05 -18.25 -5.12
N ASP A 915 -33.34 -18.64 -4.06
CA ASP A 915 -33.07 -20.07 -3.83
C ASP A 915 -34.38 -20.85 -3.55
N PRO A 916 -34.69 -21.93 -4.29
CA PRO A 916 -35.86 -22.77 -4.02
C PRO A 916 -35.80 -23.52 -2.69
N ARG A 917 -34.65 -23.52 -1.98
CA ARG A 917 -34.48 -24.08 -0.64
C ARG A 917 -34.46 -22.96 0.41
N ALA A 918 -35.38 -23.03 1.37
CA ALA A 918 -35.38 -22.15 2.54
C ALA A 918 -34.34 -22.59 3.60
N PRO A 919 -33.90 -21.69 4.50
CA PRO A 919 -33.12 -22.06 5.69
C PRO A 919 -33.78 -23.22 6.45
N GLY A 920 -32.96 -24.14 6.97
CA GLY A 920 -33.39 -25.39 7.60
C GLY A 920 -33.77 -26.52 6.61
N GLY A 921 -33.75 -26.27 5.29
CA GLY A 921 -33.84 -27.32 4.26
C GLY A 921 -35.26 -27.66 3.77
N ASN A 922 -36.26 -26.85 4.11
CA ASN A 922 -37.58 -26.93 3.48
C ASN A 922 -37.56 -26.27 2.10
N ALA A 923 -38.58 -26.53 1.28
CA ALA A 923 -38.78 -25.75 0.06
C ALA A 923 -39.17 -24.31 0.42
N SER A 924 -38.66 -23.34 -0.31
CA SER A 924 -39.06 -21.93 -0.20
C SER A 924 -40.54 -21.76 -0.55
N ALA A 925 -41.18 -20.72 -0.02
CA ALA A 925 -42.60 -20.45 -0.31
C ALA A 925 -42.86 -20.17 -1.79
N ASN A 926 -41.88 -19.61 -2.50
CA ASN A 926 -41.96 -19.31 -3.93
C ASN A 926 -41.45 -20.48 -4.81
N ALA A 927 -41.01 -21.59 -4.21
CA ALA A 927 -40.48 -22.72 -4.97
C ALA A 927 -41.60 -23.49 -5.67
N LEU A 928 -41.47 -23.62 -6.99
CA LEU A 928 -42.32 -24.44 -7.84
C LEU A 928 -41.69 -25.82 -8.02
N LEU A 929 -42.54 -26.84 -8.14
CA LEU A 929 -42.11 -28.22 -8.38
C LEU A 929 -42.27 -28.58 -9.86
N ALA A 930 -41.21 -29.10 -10.47
CA ALA A 930 -41.23 -29.68 -11.81
C ALA A 930 -40.81 -31.15 -11.77
N ASN A 931 -41.50 -31.98 -12.54
CA ASN A 931 -41.06 -33.34 -12.85
C ASN A 931 -40.16 -33.30 -14.09
N ALA A 932 -39.21 -34.24 -14.19
CA ALA A 932 -38.36 -34.38 -15.36
C ALA A 932 -39.16 -34.43 -16.67
N GLY A 933 -38.71 -33.70 -17.69
CA GLY A 933 -39.35 -33.61 -19.00
C GLY A 933 -40.71 -32.90 -19.03
N SER A 934 -41.21 -32.36 -17.92
CA SER A 934 -42.45 -31.57 -17.91
C SER A 934 -42.16 -30.16 -18.46
N PRO A 935 -42.83 -29.71 -19.54
CA PRO A 935 -42.57 -28.39 -20.12
C PRO A 935 -43.00 -27.26 -19.18
N ILE A 936 -42.14 -26.24 -19.05
CA ILE A 936 -42.35 -25.01 -18.29
C ILE A 936 -42.33 -23.87 -19.31
N THR A 937 -43.41 -23.06 -19.35
CA THR A 937 -43.56 -21.98 -20.34
C THR A 937 -42.93 -20.68 -19.85
N LEU A 938 -42.19 -20.00 -20.73
CA LEU A 938 -41.51 -18.73 -20.51
C LEU A 938 -42.40 -17.59 -21.01
N ASN A 939 -42.86 -16.73 -20.09
CA ASN A 939 -43.78 -15.61 -20.41
C ASN A 939 -43.12 -14.23 -20.33
N SER A 940 -41.83 -14.19 -19.99
CA SER A 940 -41.00 -12.98 -19.91
C SER A 940 -39.54 -13.40 -19.76
N THR A 941 -38.61 -12.44 -19.81
CA THR A 941 -37.26 -12.66 -19.27
C THR A 941 -37.38 -13.22 -17.85
N THR A 942 -36.71 -14.34 -17.60
CA THR A 942 -36.86 -15.12 -16.37
C THR A 942 -35.50 -15.65 -15.92
N THR A 943 -35.13 -15.40 -14.67
CA THR A 943 -33.98 -16.07 -14.03
C THR A 943 -34.49 -17.28 -13.27
N ILE A 944 -34.05 -18.46 -13.69
CA ILE A 944 -34.42 -19.73 -13.08
C ILE A 944 -33.29 -20.15 -12.14
N THR A 945 -33.58 -20.25 -10.85
CA THR A 945 -32.71 -20.95 -9.89
C THR A 945 -33.38 -22.23 -9.48
N ALA A 946 -32.71 -23.36 -9.74
CA ALA A 946 -33.24 -24.70 -9.53
C ALA A 946 -32.31 -25.53 -8.65
N ARG A 947 -32.92 -26.41 -7.84
CA ARG A 947 -32.24 -27.48 -7.10
C ARG A 947 -32.96 -28.80 -7.33
N ALA A 948 -32.20 -29.87 -7.46
CA ALA A 948 -32.72 -31.22 -7.46
C ALA A 948 -32.85 -31.72 -6.01
N ARG A 949 -33.88 -32.51 -5.73
CA ARG A 949 -34.14 -33.11 -4.43
C ARG A 949 -34.58 -34.56 -4.59
N ASN A 950 -33.75 -35.49 -4.13
CA ASN A 950 -34.04 -36.94 -4.19
C ASN A 950 -33.75 -37.68 -2.88
N GLY A 951 -33.29 -36.98 -1.84
CA GLY A 951 -32.95 -37.56 -0.55
C GLY A 951 -31.71 -38.47 -0.56
N ARG A 952 -30.94 -38.47 -1.66
CA ARG A 952 -29.68 -39.20 -1.81
C ARG A 952 -28.51 -38.27 -1.48
N GLY A 953 -27.56 -38.75 -0.69
CA GLY A 953 -26.36 -38.01 -0.33
C GLY A 953 -26.43 -37.37 1.06
N LEU A 954 -25.47 -36.49 1.35
CA LEU A 954 -25.30 -35.87 2.67
C LEU A 954 -26.26 -34.70 2.92
N THR A 955 -26.70 -34.08 1.84
CA THR A 955 -27.78 -33.10 1.78
C THR A 955 -28.91 -33.70 0.95
N ALA A 956 -30.15 -33.40 1.30
CA ALA A 956 -31.30 -33.83 0.49
C ALA A 956 -31.41 -33.06 -0.84
N TRP A 957 -30.67 -31.95 -0.95
CA TRP A 957 -30.69 -31.00 -2.05
C TRP A 957 -29.33 -30.94 -2.74
N SER A 958 -29.33 -30.88 -4.07
CA SER A 958 -28.17 -30.47 -4.86
C SER A 958 -27.79 -29.01 -4.56
N GLY A 959 -26.61 -28.60 -5.00
CA GLY A 959 -26.27 -27.21 -5.24
C GLY A 959 -27.21 -26.54 -6.25
N PRO A 960 -27.29 -25.20 -6.23
CA PRO A 960 -28.18 -24.45 -7.09
C PRO A 960 -27.64 -24.39 -8.52
N SER A 961 -28.51 -24.55 -9.51
CA SER A 961 -28.24 -24.19 -10.90
C SER A 961 -29.04 -22.93 -11.20
N THR A 962 -28.35 -21.84 -11.50
CA THR A 962 -28.96 -20.57 -11.92
C THR A 962 -28.69 -20.35 -13.40
N SER A 963 -29.75 -20.06 -14.15
CA SER A 963 -29.70 -19.83 -15.58
C SER A 963 -30.72 -18.77 -16.00
N HIS A 964 -30.44 -18.08 -17.11
CA HIS A 964 -31.25 -16.97 -17.59
C HIS A 964 -31.92 -17.32 -18.92
N PHE A 965 -33.22 -17.01 -19.01
CA PHE A 965 -33.98 -17.04 -20.26
C PHE A 965 -34.33 -15.60 -20.61
N LEU A 966 -33.76 -15.09 -21.68
CA LEU A 966 -33.79 -13.68 -22.05
C LEU A 966 -34.77 -13.47 -23.20
N VAL A 967 -35.77 -12.62 -23.01
CA VAL A 967 -36.78 -12.29 -24.01
C VAL A 967 -36.55 -10.89 -24.56
N GLY A 968 -36.63 -10.76 -25.89
CA GLY A 968 -36.49 -9.48 -26.60
C GLY A 968 -35.04 -9.14 -26.95
N PRO A 969 -34.77 -7.90 -27.42
CA PRO A 969 -33.41 -7.43 -27.67
C PRO A 969 -32.60 -7.48 -26.37
N ILE A 970 -31.51 -8.25 -26.37
CA ILE A 970 -30.56 -8.28 -25.25
C ILE A 970 -29.44 -7.26 -25.50
N ALA A 971 -28.82 -6.79 -24.42
CA ALA A 971 -27.57 -6.05 -24.53
C ALA A 971 -26.50 -6.92 -25.19
N ASN A 972 -25.71 -6.33 -26.07
CA ASN A 972 -24.57 -6.92 -26.76
C ASN A 972 -23.64 -5.80 -27.26
N ALA A 973 -22.50 -6.17 -27.84
CA ALA A 973 -21.48 -5.23 -28.32
C ALA A 973 -21.97 -4.20 -29.36
N SER A 974 -23.10 -4.42 -30.03
CA SER A 974 -23.65 -3.49 -31.04
C SER A 974 -24.66 -2.46 -30.50
N ASN A 975 -25.08 -2.60 -29.23
CA ASN A 975 -26.13 -1.76 -28.65
C ASN A 975 -25.87 -1.26 -27.22
N LEU A 976 -24.95 -1.85 -26.46
CA LEU A 976 -24.53 -1.35 -25.14
C LEU A 976 -23.06 -0.93 -25.20
N VAL A 977 -22.78 0.33 -24.89
CA VAL A 977 -21.44 0.93 -24.98
C VAL A 977 -21.00 1.41 -23.60
N VAL A 978 -19.75 1.10 -23.19
CA VAL A 978 -19.11 1.71 -22.01
C VAL A 978 -18.68 3.11 -22.40
N THR A 979 -19.28 4.13 -21.78
CA THR A 979 -19.09 5.54 -22.16
C THR A 979 -18.14 6.28 -21.24
N GLU A 980 -18.07 5.89 -19.96
CA GLU A 980 -17.24 6.56 -18.97
C GLU A 980 -16.75 5.60 -17.88
N VAL A 981 -15.48 5.71 -17.48
CA VAL A 981 -14.87 4.95 -16.38
C VAL A 981 -14.15 5.93 -15.45
N HIS A 982 -14.62 6.08 -14.22
CA HIS A 982 -13.97 6.92 -13.23
C HIS A 982 -13.21 6.08 -12.21
N TYR A 983 -11.93 5.85 -12.47
CA TYR A 983 -11.07 4.96 -11.69
C TYR A 983 -10.13 5.69 -10.72
N ALA A 984 -10.02 7.02 -10.78
CA ALA A 984 -9.19 7.83 -9.89
C ALA A 984 -9.92 9.12 -9.44
N PRO A 985 -11.04 9.02 -8.71
CA PRO A 985 -11.75 10.18 -8.16
C PRO A 985 -10.94 10.96 -7.12
N LEU A 986 -11.32 12.23 -6.91
CA LEU A 986 -10.78 13.05 -5.82
C LEU A 986 -11.29 12.58 -4.44
N PRO A 987 -10.53 12.80 -3.35
CA PRO A 987 -10.99 12.56 -1.98
C PRO A 987 -12.29 13.32 -1.62
N PRO A 988 -13.01 12.94 -0.56
CA PRO A 988 -14.17 13.70 -0.07
C PRO A 988 -13.75 15.10 0.42
N GLU A 989 -14.43 16.16 -0.04
CA GLU A 989 -14.11 17.56 0.32
C GLU A 989 -15.21 18.23 1.14
N THR A 990 -16.47 17.80 0.99
CA THR A 990 -17.61 18.39 1.69
C THR A 990 -17.96 17.61 2.97
N SER A 991 -18.69 18.25 3.89
CA SER A 991 -19.13 17.58 5.13
C SER A 991 -20.10 16.42 4.85
N GLU A 992 -20.89 16.54 3.80
CA GLU A 992 -21.80 15.50 3.30
C GLU A 992 -21.02 14.31 2.72
N GLU A 993 -19.97 14.58 1.94
CA GLU A 993 -19.08 13.55 1.40
C GLU A 993 -18.28 12.83 2.50
N LEU A 994 -17.69 13.58 3.45
CA LEU A 994 -16.94 13.02 4.59
C LEU A 994 -17.80 12.16 5.52
N ALA A 995 -19.12 12.33 5.50
CA ALA A 995 -20.05 11.51 6.26
C ALA A 995 -20.43 10.20 5.53
N ALA A 996 -20.28 10.16 4.20
CA ALA A 996 -20.72 9.06 3.34
C ALA A 996 -19.56 8.22 2.76
N ALA A 997 -18.36 8.78 2.68
CA ALA A 997 -17.16 8.18 2.11
C ALA A 997 -15.98 8.30 3.08
N ASN A 998 -15.16 7.25 3.15
CA ASN A 998 -13.91 7.23 3.92
C ASN A 998 -12.68 7.25 3.01
N ASP A 999 -12.85 6.97 1.73
CA ASP A 999 -11.78 6.88 0.73
C ASP A 999 -12.22 7.51 -0.59
N ALA A 1000 -11.27 8.05 -1.37
CA ALA A 1000 -11.55 8.61 -2.69
C ALA A 1000 -12.20 7.56 -3.61
N SER A 1001 -11.74 6.31 -3.55
CA SER A 1001 -12.28 5.21 -4.34
C SER A 1001 -13.76 4.93 -4.08
N ASP A 1002 -14.37 5.43 -2.99
CA ASP A 1002 -15.82 5.30 -2.75
C ASP A 1002 -16.65 6.02 -3.85
N PHE A 1003 -16.06 6.98 -4.56
CA PHE A 1003 -16.70 7.77 -5.62
C PHE A 1003 -16.50 7.20 -7.04
N GLU A 1004 -15.84 6.06 -7.18
CA GLU A 1004 -15.63 5.42 -8.48
C GLU A 1004 -16.95 4.97 -9.11
N PHE A 1005 -17.02 5.02 -10.44
CA PHE A 1005 -18.16 4.53 -11.20
C PHE A 1005 -17.79 4.11 -12.63
N ILE A 1006 -18.66 3.30 -13.24
CA ILE A 1006 -18.67 2.99 -14.67
C ILE A 1006 -20.04 3.34 -15.25
N GLU A 1007 -20.05 4.07 -16.36
CA GLU A 1007 -21.24 4.38 -17.14
C GLU A 1007 -21.32 3.56 -18.42
N MET A 1008 -22.53 3.08 -18.72
CA MET A 1008 -22.85 2.45 -20.01
C MET A 1008 -24.12 3.06 -20.62
N LYS A 1009 -24.20 3.09 -21.94
CA LYS A 1009 -25.32 3.67 -22.70
C LYS A 1009 -25.89 2.70 -23.72
N ASN A 1010 -27.22 2.68 -23.86
CA ASN A 1010 -27.90 2.02 -24.97
C ASN A 1010 -27.88 2.93 -26.20
N VAL A 1011 -27.06 2.58 -27.19
CA VAL A 1011 -26.90 3.36 -28.44
C VAL A 1011 -27.85 2.90 -29.55
N SER A 1012 -28.70 1.90 -29.29
CA SER A 1012 -29.69 1.41 -30.25
C SER A 1012 -31.04 2.13 -30.18
N GLY A 1013 -31.91 1.83 -31.15
CA GLY A 1013 -33.28 2.34 -31.19
C GLY A 1013 -34.30 1.50 -30.40
N ASP A 1014 -33.89 0.38 -29.80
CA ASP A 1014 -34.77 -0.53 -29.06
C ASP A 1014 -34.47 -0.49 -27.56
N THR A 1015 -35.45 -0.83 -26.72
CA THR A 1015 -35.18 -1.14 -25.30
C THR A 1015 -34.43 -2.48 -25.20
N ILE A 1016 -33.28 -2.49 -24.53
CA ILE A 1016 -32.44 -3.67 -24.36
C ILE A 1016 -32.55 -4.24 -22.95
N ASN A 1017 -32.44 -5.56 -22.83
CA ASN A 1017 -32.42 -6.26 -21.55
C ASN A 1017 -30.98 -6.38 -21.01
N LEU A 1018 -30.76 -5.99 -19.75
CA LEU A 1018 -29.46 -6.05 -19.06
C LEU A 1018 -29.31 -7.28 -18.15
N THR A 1019 -30.34 -8.12 -18.01
CA THR A 1019 -30.27 -9.33 -17.16
C THR A 1019 -29.10 -10.21 -17.59
N ALA A 1020 -28.31 -10.66 -16.60
CA ALA A 1020 -27.11 -11.48 -16.78
C ALA A 1020 -25.92 -10.82 -17.52
N VAL A 1021 -26.03 -9.54 -17.88
CA VAL A 1021 -24.84 -8.74 -18.20
C VAL A 1021 -23.99 -8.67 -16.94
N LYS A 1022 -22.68 -8.91 -17.05
CA LYS A 1022 -21.78 -8.88 -15.88
C LYS A 1022 -20.35 -8.58 -16.26
N PHE A 1023 -19.60 -8.09 -15.28
CA PHE A 1023 -18.15 -8.01 -15.36
C PHE A 1023 -17.54 -9.36 -14.97
N THR A 1024 -16.59 -9.84 -15.78
CA THR A 1024 -15.81 -11.07 -15.52
C THR A 1024 -14.36 -10.79 -15.15
N GLU A 1025 -13.89 -9.56 -15.36
CA GLU A 1025 -12.62 -9.02 -14.89
C GLU A 1025 -12.81 -7.54 -14.53
N GLY A 1026 -12.05 -7.05 -13.54
CA GLY A 1026 -12.15 -5.69 -13.02
C GLY A 1026 -12.94 -5.62 -11.73
N ILE A 1027 -14.24 -5.35 -11.86
CA ILE A 1027 -15.18 -5.22 -10.73
C ILE A 1027 -16.08 -6.46 -10.58
N ASP A 1028 -16.55 -6.72 -9.36
CA ASP A 1028 -17.56 -7.75 -9.08
C ASP A 1028 -18.97 -7.16 -9.17
N PHE A 1029 -19.56 -7.17 -10.37
CA PHE A 1029 -20.92 -6.71 -10.59
C PHE A 1029 -21.68 -7.53 -11.63
N ASP A 1030 -22.90 -7.95 -11.27
CA ASP A 1030 -23.85 -8.66 -12.11
C ASP A 1030 -25.17 -7.87 -12.14
N PHE A 1031 -25.65 -7.55 -13.35
CA PHE A 1031 -26.89 -6.81 -13.53
C PHE A 1031 -28.14 -7.63 -13.18
N THR A 1032 -28.01 -8.95 -12.98
CA THR A 1032 -29.08 -9.80 -12.50
C THR A 1032 -29.54 -9.35 -11.12
N PHE A 1033 -30.79 -8.92 -11.01
CA PHE A 1033 -31.40 -8.34 -9.79
C PHE A 1033 -30.88 -6.97 -9.38
N SER A 1034 -30.16 -6.30 -10.28
CA SER A 1034 -29.81 -4.88 -10.11
C SER A 1034 -31.06 -4.00 -10.15
N GLY A 1035 -30.92 -2.75 -9.71
CA GLY A 1035 -31.96 -1.73 -9.79
C GLY A 1035 -32.42 -1.41 -11.22
N VAL A 1036 -31.58 -1.69 -12.22
CA VAL A 1036 -31.83 -1.41 -13.64
C VAL A 1036 -31.58 -2.67 -14.49
N THR A 1037 -32.65 -3.38 -14.86
CA THR A 1037 -32.58 -4.63 -15.65
C THR A 1037 -32.98 -4.48 -17.11
N SER A 1038 -33.38 -3.28 -17.52
CA SER A 1038 -33.68 -2.92 -18.92
C SER A 1038 -33.34 -1.46 -19.17
N LEU A 1039 -32.86 -1.15 -20.37
CA LEU A 1039 -32.39 0.18 -20.74
C LEU A 1039 -33.08 0.65 -22.02
N ALA A 1040 -33.83 1.77 -21.97
CA ALA A 1040 -34.52 2.29 -23.16
C ALA A 1040 -33.55 2.89 -24.18
N ALA A 1041 -34.02 3.16 -25.39
CA ALA A 1041 -33.19 3.74 -26.45
C ALA A 1041 -32.58 5.09 -26.01
N GLY A 1042 -31.25 5.21 -26.10
CA GLY A 1042 -30.51 6.42 -25.72
C GLY A 1042 -30.27 6.61 -24.21
N GLU A 1043 -30.86 5.78 -23.34
CA GLU A 1043 -30.68 5.84 -21.89
C GLU A 1043 -29.29 5.32 -21.46
N PHE A 1044 -28.84 5.77 -20.28
CA PHE A 1044 -27.61 5.31 -19.64
C PHE A 1044 -27.87 4.65 -18.29
N VAL A 1045 -26.89 3.86 -17.84
CA VAL A 1045 -26.90 3.15 -16.56
C VAL A 1045 -25.53 3.28 -15.90
N LEU A 1046 -25.53 3.41 -14.57
CA LEU A 1046 -24.34 3.55 -13.75
C LEU A 1046 -24.16 2.32 -12.86
N VAL A 1047 -22.92 1.91 -12.69
CA VAL A 1047 -22.50 1.03 -11.60
C VAL A 1047 -21.50 1.81 -10.76
N VAL A 1048 -21.72 1.88 -9.46
CA VAL A 1048 -20.94 2.76 -8.55
C VAL A 1048 -20.26 1.92 -7.48
N ARG A 1049 -19.20 2.41 -6.84
CA ARG A 1049 -18.58 1.68 -5.73
C ARG A 1049 -19.37 1.82 -4.43
N ASN A 1050 -19.78 3.04 -4.10
CA ASN A 1050 -20.61 3.36 -2.93
C ASN A 1050 -21.69 4.36 -3.35
N ARG A 1051 -22.95 3.94 -3.31
CA ARG A 1051 -24.11 4.74 -3.70
C ARG A 1051 -24.27 5.96 -2.82
N ALA A 1052 -24.08 5.84 -1.52
CA ALA A 1052 -24.21 6.97 -0.60
C ALA A 1052 -23.15 8.04 -0.88
N ALA A 1053 -21.90 7.62 -1.14
CA ALA A 1053 -20.82 8.51 -1.56
C ALA A 1053 -21.10 9.17 -2.91
N PHE A 1054 -21.48 8.38 -3.92
CA PHE A 1054 -21.85 8.87 -5.24
C PHE A 1054 -22.97 9.92 -5.17
N GLU A 1055 -24.06 9.63 -4.44
CA GLU A 1055 -25.19 10.55 -4.28
C GLU A 1055 -24.82 11.80 -3.47
N ALA A 1056 -23.84 11.72 -2.55
CA ALA A 1056 -23.32 12.89 -1.85
C ALA A 1056 -22.57 13.84 -2.78
N ARG A 1057 -21.85 13.32 -3.78
CA ARG A 1057 -21.06 14.10 -4.75
C ARG A 1057 -21.88 14.62 -5.93
N TYR A 1058 -22.64 13.73 -6.58
CA TYR A 1058 -23.36 14.04 -7.82
C TYR A 1058 -24.85 14.36 -7.59
N GLY A 1059 -25.33 14.26 -6.35
CA GLY A 1059 -26.74 14.41 -6.01
C GLY A 1059 -27.58 13.17 -6.36
N THR A 1060 -28.87 13.22 -6.02
CA THR A 1060 -29.81 12.09 -6.20
C THR A 1060 -30.52 12.09 -7.55
N ALA A 1061 -30.14 12.99 -8.48
CA ALA A 1061 -30.74 13.06 -9.81
C ALA A 1061 -30.49 11.78 -10.64
N HIS A 1062 -29.40 11.07 -10.35
CA HIS A 1062 -29.01 9.85 -11.05
C HIS A 1062 -29.39 8.56 -10.32
N SER A 1063 -30.04 8.63 -9.14
CA SER A 1063 -30.31 7.45 -8.30
C SER A 1063 -31.10 6.35 -9.01
N ASP A 1064 -32.02 6.72 -9.91
CA ASP A 1064 -32.83 5.79 -10.72
C ASP A 1064 -32.04 5.13 -11.87
N HIS A 1065 -30.87 5.67 -12.22
CA HIS A 1065 -29.94 5.12 -13.22
C HIS A 1065 -28.81 4.27 -12.61
N ILE A 1066 -28.67 4.24 -11.28
CA ILE A 1066 -27.67 3.40 -10.61
C ILE A 1066 -28.21 1.97 -10.51
N ALA A 1067 -27.61 1.05 -11.26
CA ALA A 1067 -27.91 -0.37 -11.22
C ALA A 1067 -27.55 -0.99 -9.86
N GLY A 1068 -26.42 -0.62 -9.27
CA GLY A 1068 -26.02 -1.11 -7.95
C GLY A 1068 -24.59 -0.76 -7.58
N GLU A 1069 -24.13 -1.35 -6.48
CA GLU A 1069 -22.79 -1.17 -5.92
C GLU A 1069 -21.88 -2.35 -6.26
N TYR A 1070 -20.61 -2.10 -6.61
CA TYR A 1070 -19.57 -3.14 -6.71
C TYR A 1070 -18.65 -3.08 -5.48
N PHE A 1071 -18.82 -4.00 -4.55
CA PHE A 1071 -18.02 -4.15 -3.33
C PHE A 1071 -17.84 -5.66 -3.04
N PRO A 1072 -16.66 -6.13 -2.59
CA PRO A 1072 -15.52 -5.38 -2.04
C PRO A 1072 -14.45 -4.93 -3.05
N THR A 1073 -14.61 -5.21 -4.34
CA THR A 1073 -13.64 -4.81 -5.38
C THR A 1073 -13.58 -3.29 -5.56
N ARG A 1074 -12.51 -2.78 -6.17
CA ARG A 1074 -12.35 -1.38 -6.61
C ARG A 1074 -11.65 -1.33 -7.96
N LEU A 1075 -11.72 -0.19 -8.63
CA LEU A 1075 -10.94 0.04 -9.83
C LEU A 1075 -9.46 0.31 -9.49
N GLU A 1076 -8.52 -0.22 -10.26
CA GLU A 1076 -7.08 0.03 -10.05
C GLU A 1076 -6.63 1.32 -10.75
N ASN A 1077 -6.07 2.26 -9.99
CA ASN A 1077 -5.63 3.55 -10.51
C ASN A 1077 -4.57 3.42 -11.62
N ALA A 1078 -3.62 2.49 -11.46
CA ALA A 1078 -2.56 2.22 -12.43
C ALA A 1078 -3.02 1.45 -13.69
N GLY A 1079 -4.33 1.19 -13.80
CA GLY A 1079 -4.92 0.47 -14.90
C GLY A 1079 -5.10 -1.02 -14.67
N GLU A 1080 -6.29 -1.52 -15.00
CA GLU A 1080 -6.61 -2.95 -15.03
C GLU A 1080 -7.37 -3.34 -16.30
N ARG A 1081 -7.72 -4.62 -16.40
CA ARG A 1081 -8.58 -5.11 -17.46
C ARG A 1081 -10.04 -5.09 -17.00
N LEU A 1082 -10.90 -4.45 -17.78
CA LEU A 1082 -12.34 -4.55 -17.67
C LEU A 1082 -12.86 -5.49 -18.74
N HIS A 1083 -13.65 -6.49 -18.34
CA HIS A 1083 -14.28 -7.42 -19.26
C HIS A 1083 -15.78 -7.53 -18.96
N LEU A 1084 -16.59 -6.89 -19.79
CA LEU A 1084 -18.05 -6.92 -19.76
C LEU A 1084 -18.57 -7.94 -20.77
N VAL A 1085 -19.42 -8.85 -20.32
CA VAL A 1085 -20.09 -9.85 -21.17
C VAL A 1085 -21.60 -9.69 -21.13
N ASP A 1086 -22.27 -10.09 -22.20
CA ASP A 1086 -23.72 -10.11 -22.29
C ASP A 1086 -24.33 -11.27 -21.49
N GLY A 1087 -25.67 -11.32 -21.46
CA GLY A 1087 -26.41 -12.35 -20.74
C GLY A 1087 -26.25 -13.79 -21.25
N VAL A 1088 -25.50 -14.02 -22.33
CA VAL A 1088 -25.11 -15.35 -22.83
C VAL A 1088 -23.59 -15.57 -22.82
N GLY A 1089 -22.81 -14.65 -22.24
CA GLY A 1089 -21.37 -14.75 -22.07
C GLY A 1089 -20.53 -14.29 -23.28
N ILE A 1090 -21.14 -13.63 -24.27
CA ILE A 1090 -20.41 -13.02 -25.39
C ILE A 1090 -19.91 -11.63 -24.97
N THR A 1091 -18.70 -11.27 -25.38
CA THR A 1091 -18.07 -10.01 -24.99
C THR A 1091 -18.84 -8.81 -25.54
N ILE A 1092 -19.15 -7.85 -24.65
CA ILE A 1092 -19.64 -6.50 -24.98
C ILE A 1092 -18.44 -5.54 -25.06
N ALA A 1093 -17.60 -5.53 -24.03
CA ALA A 1093 -16.39 -4.72 -23.95
C ALA A 1093 -15.26 -5.50 -23.28
N ASN A 1094 -14.05 -5.46 -23.83
CA ASN A 1094 -12.86 -6.05 -23.23
C ASN A 1094 -11.65 -5.19 -23.55
N PHE A 1095 -11.15 -4.47 -22.55
CA PHE A 1095 -10.00 -3.58 -22.71
C PHE A 1095 -9.25 -3.41 -21.40
N ARG A 1096 -8.00 -3.00 -21.50
CA ARG A 1096 -7.18 -2.59 -20.36
C ARG A 1096 -6.95 -1.10 -20.45
N TYR A 1097 -7.44 -0.34 -19.48
CA TYR A 1097 -7.11 1.08 -19.37
C TYR A 1097 -5.76 1.27 -18.64
N ASN A 1098 -5.22 2.48 -18.68
CA ASN A 1098 -3.97 2.86 -18.02
C ASN A 1098 -3.99 4.34 -17.63
N ASP A 1099 -3.09 4.74 -16.74
CA ASP A 1099 -2.89 6.12 -16.26
C ASP A 1099 -1.69 6.83 -16.91
N ARG A 1100 -1.13 6.24 -17.96
CA ARG A 1100 0.05 6.71 -18.72
C ARG A 1100 -0.14 6.58 -20.22
N GLU A 1101 0.64 7.35 -20.98
CA GLU A 1101 0.70 7.29 -22.44
C GLU A 1101 0.78 5.82 -22.95
N PRO A 1102 -0.06 5.42 -23.94
CA PRO A 1102 -0.87 6.25 -24.83
C PRO A 1102 -2.26 6.62 -24.31
N TRP A 1103 -2.62 6.26 -23.08
CA TRP A 1103 -3.92 6.60 -22.48
C TRP A 1103 -3.93 8.03 -21.94
N PRO A 1104 -5.11 8.69 -21.84
CA PRO A 1104 -5.22 10.03 -21.29
C PRO A 1104 -4.79 10.10 -19.81
N GLU A 1105 -3.59 10.58 -19.54
CA GLU A 1105 -2.98 10.57 -18.19
C GLU A 1105 -3.82 11.33 -17.14
N ALA A 1106 -4.52 12.40 -17.56
CA ALA A 1106 -5.37 13.20 -16.67
C ALA A 1106 -6.51 12.39 -16.02
N ALA A 1107 -6.97 11.29 -16.66
CA ALA A 1107 -7.99 10.41 -16.08
C ALA A 1107 -7.50 9.58 -14.88
N GLY A 1108 -6.19 9.61 -14.59
CA GLY A 1108 -5.54 8.88 -13.49
C GLY A 1108 -4.83 9.75 -12.45
N ARG A 1109 -4.81 11.09 -12.62
CA ARG A 1109 -4.04 12.00 -11.77
C ARG A 1109 -4.84 13.21 -11.24
N ASP A 1110 -5.79 13.73 -12.01
CA ASP A 1110 -6.43 15.04 -11.71
C ASP A 1110 -7.91 14.92 -11.31
N GLY A 1111 -8.36 13.70 -10.96
CA GLY A 1111 -9.77 13.48 -10.62
C GLY A 1111 -10.71 13.43 -11.84
N SER A 1112 -10.20 13.51 -13.06
CA SER A 1112 -11.01 13.33 -14.26
C SER A 1112 -11.35 11.84 -14.46
N SER A 1113 -12.48 11.56 -15.08
CA SER A 1113 -12.82 10.22 -15.56
C SER A 1113 -12.28 9.98 -16.98
N LEU A 1114 -12.23 8.72 -17.39
CA LEU A 1114 -11.92 8.31 -18.76
C LEU A 1114 -13.22 8.22 -19.58
N VAL A 1115 -13.34 9.04 -20.61
CA VAL A 1115 -14.55 9.19 -21.44
C VAL A 1115 -14.28 8.70 -22.86
N LEU A 1116 -15.20 7.91 -23.41
CA LEU A 1116 -15.14 7.49 -24.81
C LEU A 1116 -15.38 8.69 -25.74
N ALA A 1117 -14.45 8.98 -26.65
CA ALA A 1117 -14.47 10.19 -27.47
C ALA A 1117 -15.66 10.27 -28.43
N ILE A 1118 -16.13 9.12 -28.96
CA ILE A 1118 -17.30 9.03 -29.84
C ILE A 1118 -18.31 8.06 -29.22
N VAL A 1119 -19.29 8.62 -28.50
CA VAL A 1119 -20.31 7.86 -27.75
C VAL A 1119 -21.45 7.30 -28.61
N THR A 1120 -21.49 7.64 -29.91
CA THR A 1120 -22.52 7.16 -30.86
C THR A 1120 -22.03 6.02 -31.75
N ASP A 1121 -20.75 5.63 -31.65
CA ASP A 1121 -20.25 4.46 -32.36
C ASP A 1121 -20.90 3.20 -31.78
N PRO A 1122 -21.64 2.40 -32.57
CA PRO A 1122 -22.22 1.16 -32.09
C PRO A 1122 -21.18 0.06 -31.83
N ALA A 1123 -19.92 0.21 -32.24
CA ALA A 1123 -18.86 -0.78 -32.00
C ALA A 1123 -17.48 -0.13 -31.81
N PRO A 1124 -17.29 0.67 -30.75
CA PRO A 1124 -16.02 1.36 -30.52
C PRO A 1124 -14.89 0.38 -30.26
N ASP A 1125 -13.71 0.64 -30.82
CA ASP A 1125 -12.50 -0.11 -30.47
C ASP A 1125 -11.93 0.41 -29.16
N TYR A 1126 -12.38 -0.18 -28.05
CA TYR A 1126 -11.94 0.17 -26.70
C TYR A 1126 -10.44 -0.02 -26.47
N SER A 1127 -9.74 -0.81 -27.30
CA SER A 1127 -8.33 -1.12 -27.13
C SER A 1127 -7.40 -0.04 -27.68
N VAL A 1128 -7.94 0.91 -28.45
CA VAL A 1128 -7.20 2.04 -29.02
C VAL A 1128 -7.27 3.22 -28.05
N PRO A 1129 -6.17 3.61 -27.38
CA PRO A 1129 -6.20 4.68 -26.39
C PRO A 1129 -6.67 6.03 -26.94
N GLY A 1130 -6.43 6.31 -28.23
CA GLY A 1130 -6.89 7.52 -28.91
C GLY A 1130 -8.40 7.62 -29.12
N ASN A 1131 -9.16 6.55 -28.87
CA ASN A 1131 -10.62 6.59 -28.82
C ASN A 1131 -11.14 7.07 -27.45
N TRP A 1132 -10.25 7.29 -26.48
CA TRP A 1132 -10.56 7.78 -25.15
C TRP A 1132 -9.96 9.16 -24.93
N ARG A 1133 -10.59 9.92 -24.04
CA ARG A 1133 -10.09 11.20 -23.54
C ARG A 1133 -10.35 11.32 -22.05
N ALA A 1134 -9.65 12.21 -21.37
CA ALA A 1134 -10.03 12.58 -20.01
C ALA A 1134 -11.28 13.47 -20.05
N SER A 1135 -12.15 13.33 -19.06
CA SER A 1135 -13.24 14.28 -18.86
C SER A 1135 -12.71 15.68 -18.59
N ALA A 1136 -13.37 16.69 -19.14
CA ALA A 1136 -13.03 18.09 -18.95
C ALA A 1136 -13.42 18.61 -17.56
N VAL A 1137 -14.19 17.84 -16.78
CA VAL A 1137 -14.64 18.20 -15.42
C VAL A 1137 -14.05 17.20 -14.43
N PRO A 1138 -13.31 17.67 -13.39
CA PRO A 1138 -12.93 16.83 -12.25
C PRO A 1138 -14.18 16.24 -11.58
N GLY A 1139 -14.17 14.93 -11.32
CA GLY A 1139 -15.35 14.14 -10.92
C GLY A 1139 -16.08 13.47 -12.08
N GLY A 1140 -15.67 13.73 -13.33
CA GLY A 1140 -16.35 13.17 -14.50
C GLY A 1140 -17.70 13.82 -14.82
N THR A 1141 -18.42 13.20 -15.75
CA THR A 1141 -19.66 13.73 -16.35
C THR A 1141 -20.79 12.70 -16.37
N PRO A 1142 -21.10 12.03 -15.25
CA PRO A 1142 -22.12 10.98 -15.23
C PRO A 1142 -23.47 11.51 -15.75
N GLY A 1143 -24.02 10.82 -16.73
CA GLY A 1143 -25.29 11.08 -17.40
C GLY A 1143 -25.28 12.18 -18.46
N THR A 1144 -24.15 12.86 -18.72
CA THR A 1144 -24.11 14.08 -19.53
C THR A 1144 -23.21 14.05 -20.76
N GLY A 1145 -22.54 12.92 -21.04
CA GLY A 1145 -21.57 12.76 -22.15
C GLY A 1145 -21.91 13.55 -23.44
N LEU A 1146 -21.32 14.75 -23.53
CA LEU A 1146 -20.96 15.55 -24.72
C LEU A 1146 -22.07 15.95 -25.71
N LEU A 1147 -22.84 17.03 -25.48
CA LEU A 1147 -23.65 17.68 -26.53
C LEU A 1147 -23.98 19.18 -26.26
N LEU A 1148 -23.09 19.99 -25.69
CA LEU A 1148 -23.26 21.44 -25.79
C LEU A 1148 -22.45 21.95 -26.98
N ASP A 1149 -23.14 22.10 -28.10
CA ASP A 1149 -22.76 22.93 -29.26
C ASP A 1149 -23.64 24.19 -29.10
N SER A 1150 -23.10 25.22 -28.47
CA SER A 1150 -23.91 26.36 -28.00
C SER A 1150 -24.31 27.30 -29.12
N ASP A 1151 -23.68 27.20 -30.27
CA ASP A 1151 -23.84 28.13 -31.38
C ASP A 1151 -24.34 27.47 -32.68
N GLY A 1152 -24.32 26.14 -32.74
CA GLY A 1152 -24.98 25.29 -33.73
C GLY A 1152 -24.21 25.17 -35.04
N ASP A 1153 -22.88 25.32 -35.01
CA ASP A 1153 -22.02 25.38 -36.19
C ASP A 1153 -21.47 24.01 -36.63
N GLY A 1154 -21.67 22.98 -35.79
CA GLY A 1154 -21.21 21.62 -36.01
C GLY A 1154 -19.98 21.21 -35.18
N LEU A 1155 -19.42 22.10 -34.37
CA LEU A 1155 -18.43 21.80 -33.33
C LEU A 1155 -19.09 21.86 -31.94
N SER A 1156 -18.72 20.95 -31.05
CA SER A 1156 -19.07 21.09 -29.64
C SER A 1156 -18.23 22.19 -28.98
N ASN A 1157 -18.73 22.81 -27.90
CA ASN A 1157 -17.99 23.79 -27.08
C ASN A 1157 -16.58 23.32 -26.67
N THR A 1158 -16.37 22.00 -26.59
CA THR A 1158 -15.07 21.40 -26.26
C THR A 1158 -14.18 21.28 -27.50
N GLU A 1159 -14.73 20.95 -28.67
CA GLU A 1159 -14.01 20.99 -29.94
C GLU A 1159 -13.61 22.42 -30.29
N GLU A 1160 -14.46 23.40 -29.97
CA GLU A 1160 -14.18 24.82 -30.15
C GLU A 1160 -13.05 25.28 -29.23
N ALA A 1161 -13.07 24.89 -27.95
CA ALA A 1161 -11.98 25.16 -27.02
C ALA A 1161 -10.63 24.56 -27.47
N LEU A 1162 -10.66 23.39 -28.12
CA LEU A 1162 -9.46 22.74 -28.68
C LEU A 1162 -8.99 23.38 -29.99
N ALA A 1163 -9.91 23.81 -30.84
CA ALA A 1163 -9.63 24.55 -32.07
C ALA A 1163 -9.21 26.01 -31.80
N GLY A 1164 -9.42 26.50 -30.57
CA GLY A 1164 -9.20 27.89 -30.19
C GLY A 1164 -10.29 28.84 -30.69
N THR A 1165 -11.42 28.30 -31.15
CA THR A 1165 -12.59 29.03 -31.64
C THR A 1165 -13.53 29.39 -30.49
N ASP A 1166 -14.41 30.38 -30.69
CA ASP A 1166 -15.28 30.95 -29.66
C ASP A 1166 -16.58 30.11 -29.52
N PRO A 1167 -16.79 29.42 -28.37
CA PRO A 1167 -17.90 28.47 -28.17
C PRO A 1167 -19.33 29.01 -28.27
N LEU A 1168 -19.49 30.29 -28.58
CA LEU A 1168 -20.75 31.00 -28.66
C LEU A 1168 -20.92 31.70 -30.01
N ARG A 1169 -20.01 31.49 -30.95
CA ARG A 1169 -19.93 32.24 -32.19
C ARG A 1169 -19.61 31.28 -33.35
N PRO A 1170 -20.60 31.00 -34.23
CA PRO A 1170 -20.47 29.97 -35.26
C PRO A 1170 -19.37 30.19 -36.32
N ASP A 1171 -18.68 31.32 -36.29
CA ASP A 1171 -17.73 31.83 -37.29
C ASP A 1171 -16.82 32.80 -36.54
N THR A 1172 -15.73 32.26 -35.98
CA THR A 1172 -14.85 32.94 -35.03
C THR A 1172 -14.07 34.08 -35.68
N ASP A 1173 -13.57 33.91 -36.90
CA ASP A 1173 -12.79 34.93 -37.59
C ASP A 1173 -13.65 35.95 -38.37
N GLY A 1174 -14.92 35.64 -38.62
CA GLY A 1174 -15.92 36.50 -39.24
C GLY A 1174 -15.84 36.58 -40.76
N ASP A 1175 -15.25 35.59 -41.43
CA ASP A 1175 -15.12 35.57 -42.89
C ASP A 1175 -16.38 35.09 -43.64
N GLY A 1176 -17.34 34.53 -42.89
CA GLY A 1176 -18.62 34.03 -43.40
C GLY A 1176 -18.69 32.52 -43.57
N SER A 1177 -17.64 31.78 -43.22
CA SER A 1177 -17.60 30.31 -43.14
C SER A 1177 -17.74 29.87 -41.68
N PRO A 1178 -18.62 28.90 -41.35
CA PRO A 1178 -18.69 28.43 -39.98
C PRO A 1178 -17.47 27.61 -39.56
N ASP A 1179 -17.03 27.71 -38.30
CA ASP A 1179 -15.77 27.11 -37.83
C ASP A 1179 -15.77 25.58 -38.06
N GLY A 1180 -16.89 24.91 -37.79
CA GLY A 1180 -17.07 23.47 -38.08
C GLY A 1180 -16.95 23.12 -39.56
N SER A 1181 -17.42 24.00 -40.45
CA SER A 1181 -17.29 23.79 -41.90
C SER A 1181 -15.86 23.98 -42.39
N GLU A 1182 -15.10 24.88 -41.76
CA GLU A 1182 -13.71 25.14 -42.09
C GLU A 1182 -12.79 24.00 -41.67
N ILE A 1183 -12.96 23.50 -40.44
CA ILE A 1183 -12.26 22.31 -39.97
C ILE A 1183 -12.57 21.10 -40.89
N ALA A 1184 -13.84 20.93 -41.28
CA ALA A 1184 -14.23 19.86 -42.20
C ALA A 1184 -13.57 19.98 -43.58
N ALA A 1185 -13.37 21.22 -44.06
CA ALA A 1185 -12.69 21.55 -45.31
C ALA A 1185 -11.15 21.56 -45.21
N GLY A 1186 -10.60 21.54 -43.99
CA GLY A 1186 -9.18 21.66 -43.68
C GLY A 1186 -8.62 23.06 -43.89
N THR A 1187 -9.46 24.09 -43.74
CA THR A 1187 -9.07 25.49 -43.63
C THR A 1187 -8.91 25.90 -42.16
N ASP A 1188 -8.47 27.12 -41.90
CA ASP A 1188 -8.09 27.56 -40.54
C ASP A 1188 -9.15 28.53 -40.01
N PRO A 1189 -9.99 28.12 -39.03
CA PRO A 1189 -11.13 28.91 -38.53
C PRO A 1189 -10.72 30.15 -37.70
N LEU A 1190 -9.42 30.38 -37.53
CA LEU A 1190 -8.86 31.54 -36.83
C LEU A 1190 -8.22 32.55 -37.78
N ASP A 1191 -8.20 32.28 -39.09
CA ASP A 1191 -7.61 33.14 -40.12
C ASP A 1191 -8.61 33.40 -41.25
N GLY A 1192 -9.29 34.55 -41.21
CA GLY A 1192 -10.28 34.94 -42.22
C GLY A 1192 -9.70 35.23 -43.62
N THR A 1193 -8.44 34.88 -43.86
CA THR A 1193 -7.83 34.79 -45.20
C THR A 1193 -7.67 33.34 -45.70
N SER A 1194 -8.00 32.36 -44.87
CA SER A 1194 -7.90 30.91 -45.06
C SER A 1194 -9.26 30.33 -45.45
N PHE A 1195 -9.72 30.58 -46.67
CA PHE A 1195 -11.02 30.07 -47.14
C PHE A 1195 -10.89 29.03 -48.26
N PHE A 1196 -11.84 28.09 -48.29
CA PHE A 1196 -11.91 27.08 -49.33
C PHE A 1196 -12.25 27.71 -50.68
N GLN A 1197 -11.33 27.64 -51.65
CA GLN A 1197 -11.50 28.32 -52.94
C GLN A 1197 -11.01 27.55 -54.17
N ILE A 1198 -11.73 27.75 -55.27
CA ILE A 1198 -11.25 27.41 -56.61
C ILE A 1198 -10.12 28.41 -56.96
N THR A 1199 -8.89 27.90 -57.00
CA THR A 1199 -7.68 28.70 -57.24
C THR A 1199 -7.45 29.02 -58.71
N THR A 1200 -7.96 28.21 -59.64
CA THR A 1200 -7.83 28.50 -61.08
C THR A 1200 -8.97 27.91 -61.89
N LEU A 1201 -9.54 28.73 -62.78
CA LEU A 1201 -10.41 28.31 -63.88
C LEU A 1201 -9.76 28.67 -65.21
N ASN A 1202 -9.43 27.67 -66.03
CA ASN A 1202 -8.78 27.89 -67.31
C ASN A 1202 -9.55 27.21 -68.46
N LYS A 1203 -10.01 28.00 -69.43
CA LYS A 1203 -10.64 27.47 -70.66
C LYS A 1203 -9.58 27.28 -71.73
N ASN A 1204 -9.38 26.03 -72.16
CA ASN A 1204 -8.47 25.73 -73.24
C ASN A 1204 -9.03 26.31 -74.56
N PRO A 1205 -8.30 27.22 -75.25
CA PRO A 1205 -8.80 27.89 -76.44
C PRO A 1205 -8.90 26.99 -77.68
N LEU A 1206 -8.21 25.84 -77.68
CA LEU A 1206 -8.22 24.88 -78.79
C LEU A 1206 -9.32 23.83 -78.63
N THR A 1207 -9.57 23.35 -77.41
CA THR A 1207 -10.54 22.27 -77.16
C THR A 1207 -11.88 22.76 -76.59
N GLY A 1208 -11.92 23.95 -75.98
CA GLY A 1208 -13.09 24.47 -75.29
C GLY A 1208 -13.35 23.86 -73.91
N PHE A 1209 -12.51 22.93 -73.45
CA PHE A 1209 -12.58 22.35 -72.11
C PHE A 1209 -12.23 23.38 -71.04
N VAL A 1210 -12.85 23.26 -69.87
CA VAL A 1210 -12.48 24.05 -68.70
C VAL A 1210 -11.77 23.17 -67.69
N THR A 1211 -10.66 23.65 -67.18
CA THR A 1211 -9.94 23.04 -66.07
C THR A 1211 -10.27 23.81 -64.79
N VAL A 1212 -10.74 23.10 -63.77
CA VAL A 1212 -11.06 23.60 -62.44
C VAL A 1212 -9.98 23.11 -61.48
N ARG A 1213 -9.34 24.02 -60.75
CA ARG A 1213 -8.28 23.74 -59.78
C ARG A 1213 -8.62 24.35 -58.43
N TRP A 1214 -8.41 23.61 -57.34
CA TRP A 1214 -8.59 24.07 -55.96
C TRP A 1214 -7.49 23.52 -55.04
N ALA A 1215 -7.30 24.14 -53.89
CA ALA A 1215 -6.49 23.58 -52.80
C ALA A 1215 -7.26 22.42 -52.16
N SER A 1216 -6.61 21.30 -51.89
CA SER A 1216 -7.27 20.08 -51.38
C SER A 1216 -6.47 19.45 -50.25
N VAL A 1217 -7.12 18.66 -49.40
CA VAL A 1217 -6.49 17.91 -48.31
C VAL A 1217 -6.33 16.45 -48.74
N PRO A 1218 -5.12 15.86 -48.64
CA PRO A 1218 -4.92 14.45 -48.97
C PRO A 1218 -5.89 13.53 -48.21
N GLY A 1219 -6.56 12.61 -48.90
CA GLY A 1219 -7.51 11.66 -48.33
C GLY A 1219 -8.97 12.10 -48.36
N LYS A 1220 -9.27 13.39 -48.50
CA LYS A 1220 -10.65 13.91 -48.60
C LYS A 1220 -11.24 13.71 -50.00
N SER A 1221 -12.56 13.51 -50.06
CA SER A 1221 -13.33 13.36 -51.30
C SER A 1221 -14.05 14.66 -51.68
N TYR A 1222 -14.16 14.93 -52.98
CA TYR A 1222 -14.74 16.17 -53.50
C TYR A 1222 -15.72 15.91 -54.66
N THR A 1223 -16.73 16.77 -54.75
CA THR A 1223 -17.65 16.86 -55.89
C THR A 1223 -17.55 18.23 -56.57
N ILE A 1224 -17.56 18.24 -57.90
CA ILE A 1224 -17.59 19.45 -58.72
C ILE A 1224 -18.93 19.55 -59.41
N GLU A 1225 -19.58 20.69 -59.24
CA GLU A 1225 -20.81 21.03 -59.93
C GLU A 1225 -20.61 22.25 -60.82
N ALA A 1226 -21.35 22.28 -61.93
CA ALA A 1226 -21.40 23.42 -62.82
C ALA A 1226 -22.82 23.94 -62.99
N SER A 1227 -22.95 25.23 -63.25
CA SER A 1227 -24.24 25.87 -63.51
C SER A 1227 -24.14 26.84 -64.68
N ALA A 1228 -25.25 27.03 -65.39
CA ALA A 1228 -25.36 28.08 -66.41
C ALA A 1228 -25.97 29.39 -65.85
N ASP A 1229 -26.69 29.32 -64.73
CA ASP A 1229 -27.55 30.39 -64.20
C ASP A 1229 -27.39 30.66 -62.69
N LEU A 1230 -26.47 29.95 -62.02
CA LEU A 1230 -26.26 29.94 -60.56
C LEU A 1230 -27.42 29.36 -59.74
N ILE A 1231 -28.48 28.87 -60.39
CA ILE A 1231 -29.67 28.32 -59.74
C ILE A 1231 -29.67 26.80 -59.89
N ASN A 1232 -29.49 26.32 -61.12
CA ASN A 1232 -29.50 24.90 -61.45
C ASN A 1232 -28.07 24.39 -61.55
N TRP A 1233 -27.69 23.52 -60.62
CA TRP A 1233 -26.35 22.93 -60.54
C TRP A 1233 -26.39 21.48 -61.04
N GLU A 1234 -25.45 21.12 -61.92
CA GLU A 1234 -25.25 19.76 -62.42
C GLU A 1234 -23.91 19.21 -61.95
N VAL A 1235 -23.90 17.98 -61.42
CA VAL A 1235 -22.66 17.28 -61.06
C VAL A 1235 -21.86 16.98 -62.33
N THR A 1236 -20.64 17.53 -62.36
CA THR A 1236 -19.68 17.31 -63.45
C THR A 1236 -18.74 16.14 -63.15
N SER A 1237 -18.34 15.99 -61.88
CA SER A 1237 -17.54 14.88 -61.36
C SER A 1237 -17.79 14.75 -59.84
N SER A 1238 -17.77 13.54 -59.29
CA SER A 1238 -17.94 13.24 -57.86
C SER A 1238 -16.98 12.15 -57.41
N GLY A 1239 -16.78 11.98 -56.09
CA GLY A 1239 -15.87 10.95 -55.55
C GLY A 1239 -14.40 11.21 -55.87
N ILE A 1240 -14.01 12.48 -56.02
CA ILE A 1240 -12.63 12.85 -56.37
C ILE A 1240 -11.79 12.79 -55.10
N ILE A 1241 -11.07 11.69 -54.89
CA ILE A 1241 -10.17 11.54 -53.74
C ILE A 1241 -8.88 12.32 -54.01
N ALA A 1242 -8.59 13.30 -53.16
CA ALA A 1242 -7.37 14.08 -53.23
C ALA A 1242 -6.17 13.25 -52.77
N VAL A 1243 -5.11 13.22 -53.58
CA VAL A 1243 -3.83 12.54 -53.28
C VAL A 1243 -2.72 13.52 -52.90
N GLY A 1244 -2.98 14.83 -52.92
CA GLY A 1244 -2.03 15.88 -52.60
C GLY A 1244 -2.72 17.20 -52.25
N THR A 1245 -1.93 18.25 -52.03
CA THR A 1245 -2.43 19.56 -51.54
C THR A 1245 -3.18 20.40 -52.59
N VAL A 1246 -3.25 19.91 -53.82
CA VAL A 1246 -3.91 20.58 -54.95
C VAL A 1246 -4.59 19.51 -55.81
N THR A 1247 -5.87 19.72 -56.10
CA THR A 1247 -6.62 18.88 -57.03
C THR A 1247 -7.04 19.68 -58.26
N LEU A 1248 -7.00 19.01 -59.41
CA LEU A 1248 -7.34 19.58 -60.70
C LEU A 1248 -8.22 18.61 -61.47
N GLN A 1249 -9.33 19.11 -62.02
CA GLN A 1249 -10.27 18.34 -62.79
C GLN A 1249 -10.66 19.04 -64.09
N LEU A 1250 -10.93 18.24 -65.10
CA LEU A 1250 -11.30 18.69 -66.43
C LEU A 1250 -12.82 18.55 -66.61
N ASP A 1251 -13.48 19.63 -67.01
CA ASP A 1251 -14.86 19.62 -67.46
C ASP A 1251 -14.93 19.73 -69.00
N PRO A 1252 -15.11 18.61 -69.72
CA PRO A 1252 -15.26 18.63 -71.16
C PRO A 1252 -16.65 19.11 -71.62
N ARG A 1253 -17.65 19.21 -70.73
CA ARG A 1253 -19.03 19.61 -71.05
C ARG A 1253 -19.16 21.13 -71.24
N ALA A 1254 -18.10 21.89 -70.97
CA ALA A 1254 -18.03 23.34 -71.15
C ALA A 1254 -17.96 23.79 -72.63
N ILE A 1255 -17.77 22.86 -73.57
CA ILE A 1255 -17.69 23.16 -75.01
C ILE A 1255 -18.98 23.83 -75.50
N GLY A 1256 -18.83 24.95 -76.20
CA GLY A 1256 -19.95 25.68 -76.82
C GLY A 1256 -20.88 26.40 -75.84
N LYS A 1257 -20.51 26.50 -74.55
CA LYS A 1257 -21.25 27.28 -73.56
C LYS A 1257 -20.68 28.70 -73.45
N ASP A 1258 -21.56 29.70 -73.55
CA ASP A 1258 -21.21 31.13 -73.48
C ASP A 1258 -20.96 31.60 -72.04
N ARG A 1259 -21.57 30.94 -71.05
CA ARG A 1259 -21.39 31.18 -69.61
C ARG A 1259 -21.51 29.88 -68.84
N ARG A 1260 -20.59 29.64 -67.90
CA ARG A 1260 -20.57 28.46 -67.02
C ARG A 1260 -19.90 28.83 -65.70
N PHE A 1261 -20.52 28.46 -64.59
CA PHE A 1261 -20.05 28.66 -63.23
C PHE A 1261 -19.68 27.31 -62.62
N TYR A 1262 -18.78 27.31 -61.65
CA TYR A 1262 -18.30 26.11 -60.97
C TYR A 1262 -18.36 26.31 -59.47
N ARG A 1263 -18.71 25.25 -58.75
CA ARG A 1263 -18.49 25.12 -57.30
C ARG A 1263 -17.93 23.75 -57.01
N VAL A 1264 -17.18 23.66 -55.92
CA VAL A 1264 -16.63 22.40 -55.41
C VAL A 1264 -17.19 22.24 -54.00
N SER A 1265 -17.62 21.04 -53.64
CA SER A 1265 -18.03 20.67 -52.29
C SER A 1265 -17.09 19.59 -51.77
N VAL A 1266 -16.79 19.65 -50.48
CA VAL A 1266 -16.13 18.57 -49.74
C VAL A 1266 -17.22 17.57 -49.35
N GLU A 1267 -16.97 16.28 -49.56
CA GLU A 1267 -17.85 15.22 -49.09
C GLU A 1267 -17.43 14.85 -47.66
N GLU A 1268 -18.40 14.79 -46.74
CA GLU A 1268 -18.20 14.33 -45.35
C GLU A 1268 -17.73 12.87 -45.27
#